data_AF-A0AAN9KGJ1-F1
#
_entry.id   AF-A0AAN9KGJ1-F1
#
_cell.length_a   1.000
_cell.length_b   1.000
_cell.length_c   1.000
_cell.angle_alpha   90.00
_cell.angle_beta   90.00
_cell.angle_gamma   90.00
#
_symmetry.space_group_name_H-M   'P 1'
#
loop_
_entity.id
_entity.type
_entity.pdbx_description
1 polymer ?
#
loop_
_entity_poly.entity_id
_entity_poly.type
_entity_poly.pdbx_seq_one_letter_code
_entity_poly.pdbx_strand_id
1 'polypeptide(L)'
;MGDDSPRVGGFSAGLAVILNGEGSKKNSPKTRLLSCCDDLGQQSVERTLEYVFGLPNRSLNSLTGPVDRNFIRSVIRNDFSRCNMKLGDSMPERDGICINCKNGNGRDAVGLDESSICGDIKVIKSPFLIESLAMFSSARASACVWKGKWMYEVMLETSGIQQLGWATLSCPFTDHKGVGDADDSYAYDGRRVSKWNKEAETYGQSWVVGDIIGCCIDLDRDEILFYRNGNSLGVAFQGIRKMGPGFGYYPAVSLSQGERCELNFGARPFKYPIEGYLPLQAPPSESYFLTQLLQCWSRLLDMHSAERAEHSLVLKLRRVKRFVSLEEIFHPASHAICEELFSILEADVGITEYMVWGPLLSFMLEVFCLHAPHDYSSLDKVVEVLLQFQRSHVLFEHILNALSCGCKIASLILTDCPYSGSYSHLALTCHLLRREELMVLWWKSPDFEFLFEGFLSQKTPNKQDLDSMIPTVWWPGSCEDASYEGNMMLTTAALSEAISKIEEKHRDLCRLVIQFIPPTSPPQLPGAVFRTFLHSLLLKNRGAERNVPPPGVSSNSVLVSIYTVVLHFLSEGFVLGDICGWLKSCKADIGFLHRGGEQSFPVHLFLKNDPHRTDISRLGGSYSHLSKLHPAIDHEIEVIQWDEGCMDSEETRVTHSTRQKPCCCSNYDSDFTRNFKVPAKYLAKGSRGHCSSIPERPAHVAAECSDGSLNDEITDKPSSSDQSEPEYGYRQVHHMKSVPRDTNMSTATLQEEELLDALLWLYHVGLAPNFKQASYYMTHQAQSISLLEETDRQIRERACSEQLKHLKEARNEYREEVIDCVRHCAWYRISLFSRWKQRGMYAMCAWVVQLLLVLSNMDSVFIYIPEYYLEALVDCFHVLRKSDPPFVPSTIFIKRGLTSFVTFVVTHFNDPRISSADLRDLLLQSISVLVQYREYLAAFESNEAATQRMPKALLSAFDNRSWIPVTNILLRLCKGSGFSFSKNGESSSSSVLFQRLLREACISDEGLFSSFLNRLFNTLSWTMTEFSVSVREMQEKYQVIEFQQRKCCVIFDLSCNLARILEFCTHEIPQAFLSGPDTNLRRLTELIVFILNHITSAADAEFFDLSLRRHSQSSEKVNRGMLLAPLIGIILNLLDATNLAEYAANNDLLDVFASLDCPDTVHCGFQYLLDYNWDGSFRGKAYVAKYEQLENFLSLLTCRTVLQHEKVDSVGDTDLDDSLCCICYACIANAQIAPCSHRSCYGCITRHLLNCQRCFFCNATVTDVSKIGEKTS
;
A
#
# COMPACT_ATOMS: atom_id res chain seq x y z
N MET A 1 0.49 -32.87 -46.36
CA MET A 1 -0.97 -33.02 -46.48
C MET A 1 -1.41 -33.81 -45.28
N GLY A 2 -2.24 -33.38 -44.34
CA GLY A 2 -2.98 -32.14 -44.07
C GLY A 2 -3.72 -32.39 -42.74
N ASP A 3 -4.07 -31.30 -42.05
CA ASP A 3 -5.07 -31.17 -40.97
C ASP A 3 -4.70 -31.49 -39.50
N ASP A 4 -4.27 -30.43 -38.82
CA ASP A 4 -4.92 -29.74 -37.68
C ASP A 4 -5.69 -30.52 -36.60
N SER A 5 -5.15 -30.45 -35.37
CA SER A 5 -5.89 -30.09 -34.15
C SER A 5 -4.93 -29.83 -32.97
N PRO A 6 -4.96 -28.63 -32.32
CA PRO A 6 -4.10 -28.36 -31.17
C PRO A 6 -4.81 -28.81 -29.87
N ARG A 7 -4.24 -29.80 -29.18
CA ARG A 7 -4.58 -30.08 -27.77
C ARG A 7 -3.97 -29.00 -26.88
N VAL A 8 -4.85 -28.18 -26.30
CA VAL A 8 -4.57 -27.23 -25.23
C VAL A 8 -4.46 -27.98 -23.89
N GLY A 9 -3.42 -27.65 -23.12
CA GLY A 9 -3.40 -27.71 -21.64
C GLY A 9 -3.44 -29.08 -20.97
N GLY A 10 -2.30 -29.78 -20.92
CA GLY A 10 -2.09 -30.91 -20.01
C GLY A 10 -1.53 -30.44 -18.65
N PHE A 11 -2.15 -30.93 -17.58
CA PHE A 11 -1.97 -30.60 -16.16
C PHE A 11 -0.56 -30.79 -15.57
N SER A 12 -0.30 -29.99 -14.52
CA SER A 12 0.85 -30.00 -13.61
C SER A 12 0.85 -31.20 -12.65
N ALA A 13 1.22 -32.38 -13.14
CA ALA A 13 1.55 -33.53 -12.28
C ALA A 13 2.93 -33.41 -11.59
N GLY A 14 3.70 -32.35 -11.89
CA GLY A 14 5.10 -32.22 -11.45
C GLY A 14 5.31 -31.64 -10.04
N LEU A 15 4.38 -30.83 -9.52
CA LEU A 15 4.57 -30.14 -8.23
C LEU A 15 4.27 -31.04 -7.02
N ALA A 16 3.26 -31.91 -7.14
CA ALA A 16 2.84 -32.82 -6.07
C ALA A 16 3.88 -33.91 -5.72
N VAL A 17 4.83 -34.16 -6.62
CA VAL A 17 5.92 -35.14 -6.42
C VAL A 17 7.11 -34.53 -5.68
N ILE A 18 7.30 -33.21 -5.77
CA ILE A 18 8.44 -32.51 -5.15
C ILE A 18 8.14 -32.18 -3.67
N LEU A 19 6.88 -31.94 -3.32
CA LEU A 19 6.47 -31.54 -1.96
C LEU A 19 6.15 -32.71 -1.02
N ASN A 20 6.01 -33.93 -1.53
CA ASN A 20 5.76 -35.12 -0.71
C ASN A 20 7.06 -35.86 -0.38
N GLY A 21 7.94 -35.21 0.38
CA GLY A 21 9.08 -35.83 1.04
C GLY A 21 8.78 -36.04 2.53
N GLU A 22 8.55 -37.30 2.90
CA GLU A 22 8.55 -37.85 4.28
C GLU A 22 7.46 -37.36 5.27
N GLY A 23 6.51 -38.25 5.63
CA GLY A 23 5.74 -38.04 6.87
C GLY A 23 4.44 -38.83 7.06
N SER A 24 4.53 -39.94 7.79
CA SER A 24 3.46 -40.60 8.57
C SER A 24 2.46 -41.53 7.86
N LYS A 25 2.67 -42.83 8.09
CA LYS A 25 1.62 -43.85 8.08
C LYS A 25 0.65 -43.58 9.24
N LYS A 26 -0.52 -42.99 8.98
CA LYS A 26 -1.67 -43.07 9.90
C LYS A 26 -2.66 -44.11 9.40
N ASN A 27 -2.93 -45.09 10.27
CA ASN A 27 -3.85 -46.20 10.04
C ASN A 27 -5.28 -45.68 9.86
N SER A 28 -5.86 -45.90 8.68
CA SER A 28 -7.30 -45.77 8.48
C SER A 28 -8.04 -46.88 9.25
N PRO A 29 -9.25 -46.61 9.77
CA PRO A 29 -10.06 -47.65 10.38
C PRO A 29 -10.42 -48.66 9.30
N LYS A 30 -10.10 -49.94 9.55
CA LYS A 30 -10.45 -51.08 8.71
C LYS A 30 -11.96 -51.08 8.43
N THR A 31 -12.36 -50.55 7.28
CA THR A 31 -13.65 -50.88 6.67
C THR A 31 -13.64 -52.39 6.43
N ARG A 32 -14.55 -53.09 7.12
CA ARG A 32 -14.68 -54.54 7.04
C ARG A 32 -14.86 -54.94 5.57
N LEU A 33 -13.83 -55.61 5.03
CA LEU A 33 -13.91 -56.34 3.77
C LEU A 33 -15.08 -57.33 3.85
N LEU A 34 -16.14 -57.04 3.10
CA LEU A 34 -17.25 -57.96 2.87
C LEU A 34 -16.70 -59.20 2.14
N SER A 35 -16.81 -60.38 2.76
CA SER A 35 -16.40 -61.63 2.12
C SER A 35 -17.32 -61.96 0.96
N CYS A 36 -16.72 -62.16 -0.20
CA CYS A 36 -17.37 -62.51 -1.44
C CYS A 36 -17.67 -64.01 -1.44
N CYS A 37 -18.86 -64.42 -1.05
CA CYS A 37 -19.54 -65.65 -1.48
C CYS A 37 -20.91 -65.70 -0.80
N ASP A 38 -21.98 -65.45 -1.57
CA ASP A 38 -23.21 -66.24 -1.51
C ASP A 38 -24.17 -65.80 -2.62
N ASP A 39 -24.80 -66.83 -3.19
CA ASP A 39 -25.68 -66.85 -4.34
C ASP A 39 -27.00 -66.07 -4.15
N LEU A 40 -27.67 -65.86 -5.30
CA LEU A 40 -29.04 -65.36 -5.54
C LEU A 40 -29.16 -63.88 -5.91
N GLY A 41 -29.40 -63.68 -7.21
CA GLY A 41 -29.66 -62.41 -7.90
C GLY A 41 -31.07 -61.87 -7.71
N GLN A 42 -31.43 -61.45 -6.50
CA GLN A 42 -32.59 -60.59 -6.28
C GLN A 42 -32.12 -59.15 -5.99
N GLN A 43 -32.54 -58.23 -6.88
CA GLN A 43 -32.52 -56.78 -6.69
C GLN A 43 -33.58 -56.43 -5.65
N SER A 44 -33.20 -56.42 -4.37
CA SER A 44 -34.13 -56.18 -3.27
C SER A 44 -33.97 -54.73 -2.79
N VAL A 45 -35.10 -54.04 -2.58
CA VAL A 45 -35.15 -52.67 -2.05
C VAL A 45 -34.51 -52.61 -0.65
N GLU A 46 -34.63 -53.70 0.11
CA GLU A 46 -34.00 -53.91 1.41
C GLU A 46 -32.48 -53.81 1.34
N ARG A 47 -31.82 -54.45 0.36
CA ARG A 47 -30.35 -54.34 0.20
C ARG A 47 -29.90 -52.90 -0.08
N THR A 48 -30.70 -52.15 -0.83
CA THR A 48 -30.44 -50.72 -1.09
C THR A 48 -30.56 -49.91 0.20
N LEU A 49 -31.61 -50.13 0.99
CA LEU A 49 -31.81 -49.45 2.28
C LEU A 49 -30.73 -49.85 3.31
N GLU A 50 -30.34 -51.12 3.37
CA GLU A 50 -29.25 -51.61 4.23
C GLU A 50 -27.93 -50.90 3.91
N TYR A 51 -27.61 -50.68 2.63
CA TYR A 51 -26.42 -49.92 2.24
C TYR A 51 -26.53 -48.43 2.61
N VAL A 52 -27.65 -47.78 2.28
CA VAL A 52 -27.86 -46.34 2.56
C VAL A 52 -27.76 -46.06 4.06
N PHE A 53 -28.40 -46.89 4.89
CA PHE A 53 -28.41 -46.73 6.35
C PHE A 53 -27.23 -47.40 7.07
N GLY A 54 -26.35 -48.12 6.35
CA GLY A 54 -25.17 -48.74 6.94
C GLY A 54 -25.49 -49.95 7.84
N LEU A 55 -26.61 -50.62 7.59
CA LEU A 55 -27.12 -51.71 8.39
C LEU A 55 -26.38 -53.03 8.08
N PRO A 56 -26.32 -53.99 9.04
CA PRO A 56 -25.85 -55.34 8.77
C PRO A 56 -26.70 -56.03 7.69
N ASN A 57 -26.07 -56.85 6.84
CA ASN A 57 -26.78 -57.62 5.81
C ASN A 57 -27.90 -58.49 6.43
N ARG A 58 -29.10 -58.48 5.82
CA ARG A 58 -30.31 -59.20 6.28
C ARG A 58 -30.88 -58.70 7.61
N SER A 59 -30.72 -57.41 7.91
CA SER A 59 -31.32 -56.77 9.08
C SER A 59 -32.76 -56.33 8.84
N LEU A 60 -33.13 -56.08 7.58
CA LEU A 60 -34.50 -55.77 7.19
C LEU A 60 -35.26 -57.03 6.76
N ASN A 61 -36.47 -57.22 7.29
CA ASN A 61 -37.37 -58.30 6.84
C ASN A 61 -37.90 -58.01 5.43
N SER A 62 -38.31 -59.07 4.70
CA SER A 62 -38.91 -58.94 3.36
C SER A 62 -40.07 -57.93 3.39
N LEU A 63 -39.96 -56.87 2.58
CA LEU A 63 -40.97 -55.82 2.49
C LEU A 63 -42.24 -56.36 1.82
N THR A 64 -43.39 -56.18 2.47
CA THR A 64 -44.70 -56.56 1.93
C THR A 64 -45.53 -55.35 1.46
N GLY A 65 -44.99 -54.13 1.53
CA GLY A 65 -45.67 -52.87 1.17
C GLY A 65 -44.73 -51.81 0.58
N PRO A 66 -45.27 -50.67 0.08
CA PRO A 66 -44.46 -49.60 -0.51
C PRO A 66 -43.55 -48.94 0.55
N VAL A 67 -42.33 -48.56 0.14
CA VAL A 67 -41.39 -47.85 1.02
C VAL A 67 -41.85 -46.40 1.14
N ASP A 68 -42.54 -46.10 2.25
CA ASP A 68 -42.99 -44.75 2.58
C ASP A 68 -42.06 -44.06 3.60
N ARG A 69 -42.31 -42.77 3.85
CA ARG A 69 -41.51 -41.95 4.78
C ARG A 69 -41.53 -42.51 6.21
N ASN A 70 -42.67 -43.04 6.66
CA ASN A 70 -42.87 -43.57 8.01
C ASN A 70 -42.06 -44.84 8.25
N PHE A 71 -42.02 -45.73 7.26
CA PHE A 71 -41.20 -46.94 7.31
C PHE A 71 -39.72 -46.58 7.47
N ILE A 72 -39.19 -45.67 6.64
CA ILE A 72 -37.78 -45.27 6.71
C ILE A 72 -37.45 -44.61 8.05
N ARG A 73 -38.34 -43.74 8.56
CA ARG A 73 -38.17 -43.11 9.87
C ARG A 73 -38.11 -44.13 11.01
N SER A 74 -38.89 -45.22 10.93
CA SER A 74 -38.83 -46.32 11.89
C SER A 74 -37.50 -47.08 11.83
N VAL A 75 -36.93 -47.26 10.64
CA VAL A 75 -35.61 -47.89 10.43
C VAL A 75 -34.51 -47.04 11.07
N ILE A 76 -34.53 -45.73 10.81
CA ILE A 76 -33.61 -44.75 11.42
C ILE A 76 -33.70 -44.86 12.95
N ARG A 77 -34.87 -44.64 13.54
CA ARG A 77 -35.01 -44.63 15.01
C ARG A 77 -34.62 -45.96 15.68
N ASN A 78 -34.93 -47.10 15.05
CA ASN A 78 -34.60 -48.42 15.61
C ASN A 78 -33.09 -48.74 15.56
N ASP A 79 -32.37 -48.27 14.55
CA ASP A 79 -30.94 -48.52 14.43
C ASP A 79 -30.13 -47.55 15.30
N PHE A 80 -30.52 -46.28 15.30
CA PHE A 80 -29.79 -45.25 16.04
C PHE A 80 -30.09 -45.25 17.55
N SER A 81 -31.26 -45.72 17.99
CA SER A 81 -31.51 -45.99 19.42
C SER A 81 -30.57 -47.06 20.01
N ARG A 82 -30.16 -48.05 19.21
CA ARG A 82 -29.14 -49.05 19.61
C ARG A 82 -27.73 -48.47 19.68
N CYS A 83 -27.44 -47.43 18.91
CA CYS A 83 -26.17 -46.70 18.97
C CYS A 83 -26.10 -45.74 20.18
N ASN A 84 -27.19 -45.02 20.48
CA ASN A 84 -27.28 -44.15 21.65
C ASN A 84 -27.11 -44.92 22.98
N MET A 85 -27.58 -46.17 23.08
CA MET A 85 -27.34 -47.01 24.28
C MET A 85 -25.88 -47.44 24.46
N LYS A 86 -25.07 -47.50 23.40
CA LYS A 86 -23.64 -47.86 23.49
C LYS A 86 -22.73 -46.67 23.79
N LEU A 87 -23.18 -45.44 23.49
CA LEU A 87 -22.41 -44.21 23.67
C LEU A 87 -22.62 -43.57 25.06
N GLY A 88 -23.74 -43.87 25.71
CA GLY A 88 -24.00 -43.44 27.10
C GLY A 88 -22.96 -43.93 28.12
N ASP A 89 -22.25 -45.01 27.82
CA ASP A 89 -21.17 -45.57 28.66
C ASP A 89 -19.77 -45.00 28.33
N SER A 90 -19.61 -44.11 27.35
CA SER A 90 -18.29 -43.68 26.84
C SER A 90 -18.02 -42.18 26.81
N MET A 91 -18.86 -41.33 27.39
CA MET A 91 -18.50 -39.92 27.57
C MET A 91 -17.42 -39.82 28.66
N PRO A 92 -16.24 -39.24 28.37
CA PRO A 92 -15.19 -39.11 29.39
C PRO A 92 -15.73 -38.29 30.56
N GLU A 93 -15.54 -38.80 31.79
CA GLU A 93 -15.86 -38.05 33.02
C GLU A 93 -15.16 -36.69 32.95
N ARG A 94 -15.95 -35.61 32.90
CA ARG A 94 -15.44 -34.22 32.82
C ARG A 94 -15.06 -33.69 34.21
N ASP A 95 -14.28 -34.46 34.94
CA ASP A 95 -13.73 -34.05 36.23
C ASP A 95 -12.70 -32.92 36.02
N GLY A 96 -12.77 -31.85 36.81
CA GLY A 96 -11.82 -30.72 36.73
C GLY A 96 -12.31 -29.42 36.11
N ILE A 97 -13.59 -29.28 35.77
CA ILE A 97 -14.22 -28.05 35.23
C ILE A 97 -15.49 -27.66 36.00
N CYS A 98 -15.74 -26.36 36.16
CA CYS A 98 -16.98 -25.81 36.71
C CYS A 98 -17.43 -24.61 35.87
N ILE A 99 -18.72 -24.54 35.52
CA ILE A 99 -19.30 -23.44 34.72
C ILE A 99 -20.25 -22.65 35.63
N ASN A 100 -19.97 -21.37 35.85
CA ASN A 100 -20.78 -20.50 36.69
C ASN A 100 -21.97 -19.91 35.90
N CYS A 101 -23.15 -20.52 35.98
CA CYS A 101 -24.38 -20.00 35.35
C CYS A 101 -25.16 -19.09 36.31
N LYS A 102 -25.02 -17.75 36.20
CA LYS A 102 -25.86 -16.79 36.96
C LYS A 102 -27.13 -16.34 36.23
N ASN A 103 -27.22 -16.54 34.91
CA ASN A 103 -28.39 -16.15 34.12
C ASN A 103 -29.25 -17.40 33.85
N GLY A 104 -30.43 -17.46 34.45
CA GLY A 104 -31.29 -18.64 34.61
C GLY A 104 -31.92 -19.29 33.36
N ASN A 105 -31.24 -19.34 32.22
CA ASN A 105 -31.68 -20.10 31.05
C ASN A 105 -30.64 -21.19 30.68
N GLY A 106 -30.82 -22.39 31.24
CA GLY A 106 -30.50 -23.70 30.64
C GLY A 106 -29.06 -24.04 30.20
N ARG A 107 -28.47 -25.04 30.89
CA ARG A 107 -27.37 -25.98 30.50
C ARG A 107 -26.00 -25.37 30.17
N ASP A 108 -24.94 -25.86 30.84
CA ASP A 108 -23.48 -25.91 30.54
C ASP A 108 -22.86 -25.02 29.41
N ALA A 109 -23.41 -23.85 29.13
CA ALA A 109 -22.94 -22.93 28.11
C ALA A 109 -21.85 -22.02 28.69
N VAL A 110 -20.75 -21.89 27.97
CA VAL A 110 -19.60 -21.06 28.39
C VAL A 110 -19.68 -19.72 27.67
N GLY A 111 -19.62 -18.63 28.43
CA GLY A 111 -19.59 -17.28 27.89
C GLY A 111 -18.71 -16.35 28.70
N LEU A 112 -18.75 -15.05 28.42
CA LEU A 112 -17.99 -14.06 29.19
C LEU A 112 -18.68 -13.77 30.53
N ASP A 113 -17.91 -13.76 31.62
CA ASP A 113 -18.41 -13.36 32.94
C ASP A 113 -18.45 -11.83 33.01
N GLU A 114 -19.65 -11.26 32.92
CA GLU A 114 -19.90 -9.81 32.98
C GLU A 114 -19.28 -9.17 34.23
N SER A 115 -19.21 -9.90 35.36
CA SER A 115 -18.64 -9.37 36.60
C SER A 115 -17.10 -9.27 36.58
N SER A 116 -16.46 -9.89 35.58
CA SER A 116 -15.01 -9.86 35.38
C SER A 116 -14.55 -8.81 34.38
N ILE A 117 -15.48 -8.15 33.66
CA ILE A 117 -15.15 -7.20 32.60
C ILE A 117 -14.57 -5.91 33.22
N CYS A 118 -13.38 -5.53 32.76
CA CYS A 118 -12.76 -4.24 33.03
C CYS A 118 -12.55 -3.52 31.70
N GLY A 119 -12.86 -2.23 31.62
CA GLY A 119 -12.91 -1.47 30.37
C GLY A 119 -14.27 -1.54 29.68
N ASP A 120 -14.29 -1.32 28.37
CA ASP A 120 -15.51 -1.33 27.54
C ASP A 120 -15.38 -2.39 26.44
N ILE A 121 -16.18 -3.46 26.54
CA ILE A 121 -16.25 -4.55 25.58
C ILE A 121 -17.65 -4.58 24.97
N LYS A 122 -17.71 -4.37 23.66
CA LYS A 122 -18.94 -4.49 22.88
C LYS A 122 -19.01 -5.86 22.23
N VAL A 123 -20.11 -6.57 22.43
CA VAL A 123 -20.43 -7.77 21.64
C VAL A 123 -21.03 -7.31 20.31
N ILE A 124 -20.30 -7.47 19.21
CA ILE A 124 -20.77 -7.12 17.86
C ILE A 124 -21.78 -8.16 17.37
N LYS A 125 -21.49 -9.44 17.56
CA LYS A 125 -22.31 -10.55 17.08
C LYS A 125 -22.27 -11.74 18.05
N SER A 126 -23.44 -12.33 18.28
CA SER A 126 -23.59 -13.55 19.08
C SER A 126 -22.96 -14.77 18.37
N PRO A 127 -22.31 -15.71 19.09
CA PRO A 127 -22.19 -15.75 20.55
C PRO A 127 -21.10 -14.85 21.13
N PHE A 128 -19.91 -14.74 20.53
CA PHE A 128 -18.79 -13.99 21.15
C PHE A 128 -17.84 -13.27 20.17
N LEU A 129 -18.36 -12.61 19.13
CA LEU A 129 -17.56 -11.62 18.41
C LEU A 129 -17.52 -10.34 19.24
N ILE A 130 -16.35 -10.02 19.80
CA ILE A 130 -16.17 -8.90 20.71
C ILE A 130 -15.22 -7.83 20.15
N GLU A 131 -15.42 -6.59 20.58
CA GLU A 131 -14.61 -5.42 20.27
C GLU A 131 -14.31 -4.62 21.53
N SER A 132 -13.10 -4.12 21.67
CA SER A 132 -12.76 -3.17 22.73
C SER A 132 -12.98 -1.72 22.28
N LEU A 133 -13.66 -0.93 23.11
CA LEU A 133 -13.86 0.51 22.88
C LEU A 133 -12.98 1.38 23.80
N ALA A 134 -12.35 0.78 24.80
CA ALA A 134 -11.42 1.43 25.72
C ALA A 134 -9.96 1.14 25.32
N MET A 135 -9.01 1.87 25.92
CA MET A 135 -7.58 1.65 25.66
C MET A 135 -7.15 0.21 25.87
N PHE A 136 -7.68 -0.44 26.91
CA PHE A 136 -7.37 -1.82 27.26
C PHE A 136 -8.53 -2.45 28.02
N SER A 137 -9.27 -3.34 27.36
CA SER A 137 -10.43 -4.03 27.95
C SER A 137 -10.12 -5.49 28.19
N SER A 138 -10.47 -6.02 29.37
CA SER A 138 -10.15 -7.39 29.79
C SER A 138 -11.38 -8.12 30.31
N ALA A 139 -11.50 -9.42 30.03
CA ALA A 139 -12.60 -10.26 30.52
C ALA A 139 -12.15 -11.71 30.73
N ARG A 140 -12.86 -12.42 31.63
CA ARG A 140 -12.79 -13.88 31.79
C ARG A 140 -14.02 -14.55 31.23
N ALA A 141 -13.88 -15.82 30.85
CA ALA A 141 -15.02 -16.70 30.61
C ALA A 141 -15.65 -17.19 31.93
N SER A 142 -16.85 -17.77 31.86
CA SER A 142 -17.61 -18.32 32.98
C SER A 142 -17.14 -19.72 33.42
N ALA A 143 -16.22 -20.34 32.68
CA ALA A 143 -15.69 -21.68 32.94
C ALA A 143 -14.35 -21.64 33.70
N CYS A 144 -14.30 -22.34 34.83
CA CYS A 144 -13.15 -22.54 35.68
C CYS A 144 -12.60 -23.95 35.50
N VAL A 145 -11.28 -24.10 35.30
CA VAL A 145 -10.60 -25.41 35.18
C VAL A 145 -9.48 -25.57 36.20
N TRP A 146 -9.37 -26.75 36.83
CA TRP A 146 -8.33 -27.04 37.84
C TRP A 146 -7.69 -28.44 37.70
N LYS A 147 -8.17 -29.29 36.81
CA LYS A 147 -7.60 -30.63 36.53
C LYS A 147 -7.89 -31.03 35.08
N GLY A 148 -7.04 -31.86 34.47
CA GLY A 148 -7.22 -32.33 33.08
C GLY A 148 -6.72 -31.34 32.03
N LYS A 149 -7.13 -31.55 30.78
CA LYS A 149 -6.63 -30.83 29.61
C LYS A 149 -7.74 -30.11 28.88
N TRP A 150 -7.62 -28.78 28.77
CA TRP A 150 -8.70 -27.94 28.24
C TRP A 150 -8.21 -27.00 27.15
N MET A 151 -9.11 -26.70 26.21
CA MET A 151 -8.84 -25.85 25.06
C MET A 151 -10.01 -24.93 24.74
N TYR A 152 -9.67 -23.75 24.21
CA TYR A 152 -10.58 -22.90 23.44
C TYR A 152 -9.87 -22.32 22.22
N GLU A 153 -10.64 -21.84 21.25
CA GLU A 153 -10.14 -21.17 20.05
C GLU A 153 -10.49 -19.69 20.06
N VAL A 154 -9.60 -18.86 19.50
CA VAL A 154 -9.84 -17.44 19.26
C VAL A 154 -9.58 -17.16 17.79
N MET A 155 -10.58 -16.66 17.07
CA MET A 155 -10.42 -16.19 15.69
C MET A 155 -10.15 -14.69 15.69
N LEU A 156 -9.07 -14.26 15.04
CA LEU A 156 -8.67 -12.87 14.97
C LEU A 156 -9.41 -12.14 13.84
N GLU A 157 -10.17 -11.08 14.16
CA GLU A 157 -10.81 -10.18 13.18
C GLU A 157 -9.95 -8.93 12.95
N THR A 158 -9.11 -8.58 13.92
CA THR A 158 -8.01 -7.61 13.78
C THR A 158 -6.71 -8.27 14.28
N SER A 159 -5.56 -7.66 13.99
CA SER A 159 -4.24 -8.24 14.27
C SER A 159 -3.31 -7.33 15.09
N GLY A 160 -3.86 -6.31 15.74
CA GLY A 160 -3.10 -5.45 16.64
C GLY A 160 -2.89 -6.09 18.01
N ILE A 161 -2.76 -5.25 19.04
CA ILE A 161 -2.28 -5.68 20.37
C ILE A 161 -3.43 -6.32 21.15
N GLN A 162 -3.33 -7.64 21.30
CA GLN A 162 -4.28 -8.47 22.03
C GLN A 162 -3.49 -9.46 22.89
N GLN A 163 -4.01 -9.83 24.05
CA GLN A 163 -3.42 -10.83 24.93
C GLN A 163 -4.45 -11.93 25.17
N LEU A 164 -4.10 -13.17 24.80
CA LEU A 164 -4.98 -14.33 24.88
C LEU A 164 -4.39 -15.34 25.86
N GLY A 165 -5.17 -15.82 26.84
CA GLY A 165 -4.69 -16.90 27.69
C GLY A 165 -5.55 -17.20 28.91
N TRP A 166 -4.91 -17.38 30.07
CA TRP A 166 -5.55 -17.94 31.26
C TRP A 166 -5.26 -17.08 32.48
N ALA A 167 -6.26 -16.83 33.31
CA ALA A 167 -6.11 -16.09 34.55
C ALA A 167 -6.98 -16.67 35.67
N THR A 168 -6.48 -16.62 36.90
CA THR A 168 -7.29 -16.91 38.11
C THR A 168 -8.08 -15.68 38.55
N LEU A 169 -9.02 -15.86 39.49
CA LEU A 169 -9.78 -14.78 40.11
C LEU A 169 -8.92 -13.84 40.99
N SER A 170 -7.75 -14.27 41.45
CA SER A 170 -6.84 -13.43 42.25
C SER A 170 -6.10 -12.39 41.42
N CYS A 171 -6.17 -12.47 40.09
CA CYS A 171 -5.52 -11.51 39.20
C CYS A 171 -6.44 -10.30 38.96
N PRO A 172 -6.14 -9.09 39.44
CA PRO A 172 -7.00 -7.95 39.18
C PRO A 172 -6.86 -7.49 37.72
N PHE A 173 -7.98 -7.20 37.06
CA PHE A 173 -7.99 -6.46 35.80
C PHE A 173 -8.22 -4.97 36.07
N THR A 174 -7.47 -4.13 35.37
CA THR A 174 -7.54 -2.67 35.44
C THR A 174 -7.37 -2.09 34.04
N ASP A 175 -7.55 -0.79 33.86
CA ASP A 175 -7.37 -0.10 32.58
C ASP A 175 -5.93 -0.19 32.01
N HIS A 176 -4.97 -0.69 32.80
CA HIS A 176 -3.57 -0.87 32.40
C HIS A 176 -3.01 -2.27 32.68
N LYS A 177 -3.82 -3.16 33.27
CA LYS A 177 -3.40 -4.53 33.61
C LYS A 177 -4.46 -5.52 33.18
N GLY A 178 -4.07 -6.46 32.33
CA GLY A 178 -4.94 -7.49 31.78
C GLY A 178 -4.40 -8.90 32.03
N VAL A 179 -4.74 -9.80 31.11
CA VAL A 179 -4.26 -11.18 31.13
C VAL A 179 -2.76 -11.21 30.81
N GLY A 180 -1.99 -11.91 31.63
CA GLY A 180 -0.52 -11.91 31.56
C GLY A 180 0.18 -10.92 32.49
N ASP A 181 -0.51 -10.01 33.19
CA ASP A 181 0.13 -8.97 34.03
C ASP A 181 0.24 -9.32 35.53
N ALA A 182 0.01 -10.58 35.91
CA ALA A 182 0.02 -11.05 37.30
C ALA A 182 0.57 -12.49 37.41
N ASP A 183 0.96 -12.93 38.61
CA ASP A 183 1.61 -14.22 38.90
C ASP A 183 0.87 -15.43 38.32
N ASP A 184 -0.43 -15.52 38.56
CA ASP A 184 -1.29 -16.63 38.12
C ASP A 184 -2.10 -16.23 36.85
N SER A 185 -1.49 -15.40 35.99
CA SER A 185 -2.05 -14.87 34.75
C SER A 185 -1.05 -15.05 33.61
N TYR A 186 -1.45 -15.76 32.55
CA TYR A 186 -0.57 -16.21 31.49
C TYR A 186 -1.17 -15.86 30.14
N ALA A 187 -0.45 -15.14 29.28
CA ALA A 187 -0.98 -14.73 27.99
C ALA A 187 0.03 -14.86 26.85
N TYR A 188 -0.51 -14.88 25.64
CA TYR A 188 0.21 -14.77 24.38
C TYR A 188 -0.28 -13.55 23.59
N ASP A 189 0.67 -12.75 23.11
CA ASP A 189 0.48 -11.61 22.23
C ASP A 189 1.27 -11.85 20.93
N GLY A 190 0.57 -12.20 19.85
CA GLY A 190 1.17 -12.46 18.55
C GLY A 190 1.46 -11.19 17.75
N ARG A 191 1.04 -10.00 18.16
CA ARG A 191 1.48 -8.74 17.53
C ARG A 191 2.88 -8.38 18.01
N ARG A 192 3.15 -8.58 19.30
CA ARG A 192 4.48 -8.38 19.91
C ARG A 192 5.36 -9.64 19.91
N VAL A 193 4.84 -10.76 19.41
CA VAL A 193 5.52 -12.07 19.37
C VAL A 193 6.11 -12.42 20.74
N SER A 194 5.26 -12.29 21.76
CA SER A 194 5.67 -12.40 23.16
C SER A 194 4.64 -13.17 23.99
N LYS A 195 5.13 -13.88 25.00
CA LYS A 195 4.32 -14.43 26.09
C LYS A 195 4.46 -13.52 27.31
N TRP A 196 3.41 -13.44 28.12
CA TRP A 196 3.29 -12.52 29.25
C TRP A 196 2.95 -13.28 30.54
N ASN A 197 3.79 -13.08 31.57
CA ASN A 197 3.52 -13.41 32.97
C ASN A 197 4.28 -12.39 33.84
N LYS A 198 3.65 -11.25 34.11
CA LYS A 198 4.21 -9.97 34.61
C LYS A 198 5.14 -9.26 33.62
N GLU A 199 6.11 -9.98 33.11
CA GLU A 199 7.10 -9.49 32.16
C GLU A 199 6.92 -10.17 30.81
N ALA A 200 7.36 -9.49 29.75
CA ALA A 200 7.29 -9.99 28.39
C ALA A 200 8.54 -10.82 28.05
N GLU A 201 8.33 -12.00 27.50
CA GLU A 201 9.38 -12.86 26.94
C GLU A 201 9.05 -13.21 25.49
N THR A 202 10.06 -13.28 24.61
CA THR A 202 9.86 -13.65 23.20
C THR A 202 9.27 -15.05 23.08
N TYR A 203 8.17 -15.20 22.34
CA TYR A 203 7.50 -16.48 22.12
C TYR A 203 6.54 -16.40 20.92
N GLY A 204 6.43 -17.50 20.17
CA GLY A 204 5.44 -17.65 19.11
C GLY A 204 5.82 -17.00 17.78
N GLN A 205 4.82 -16.53 17.04
CA GLN A 205 4.94 -16.01 15.67
C GLN A 205 4.05 -14.79 15.48
N SER A 206 4.36 -13.92 14.52
CA SER A 206 3.44 -12.81 14.19
C SER A 206 2.09 -13.36 13.75
N TRP A 207 0.97 -12.88 14.29
CA TRP A 207 -0.35 -13.25 13.77
C TRP A 207 -0.84 -12.28 12.69
N VAL A 208 -1.87 -12.71 11.95
CA VAL A 208 -2.59 -11.91 10.96
C VAL A 208 -4.10 -12.10 11.11
N VAL A 209 -4.89 -11.18 10.53
CA VAL A 209 -6.35 -11.29 10.50
C VAL A 209 -6.76 -12.62 9.86
N GLY A 210 -7.71 -13.32 10.46
CA GLY A 210 -8.18 -14.64 10.04
C GLY A 210 -7.35 -15.82 10.60
N ASP A 211 -6.34 -15.57 11.44
CA ASP A 211 -5.71 -16.63 12.22
C ASP A 211 -6.63 -17.15 13.33
N ILE A 212 -6.56 -18.45 13.57
CA ILE A 212 -7.22 -19.11 14.71
C ILE A 212 -6.15 -19.54 15.71
N ILE A 213 -6.22 -18.99 16.92
CA ILE A 213 -5.31 -19.28 18.01
C ILE A 213 -5.95 -20.31 18.95
N GLY A 214 -5.36 -21.49 19.02
CA GLY A 214 -5.73 -22.52 19.99
C GLY A 214 -5.02 -22.29 21.31
N CYS A 215 -5.77 -22.05 22.38
CA CYS A 215 -5.25 -21.78 23.72
C CYS A 215 -5.44 -23.04 24.57
N CYS A 216 -4.36 -23.73 24.90
CA CYS A 216 -4.38 -25.04 25.57
C CYS A 216 -3.75 -24.97 26.96
N ILE A 217 -4.41 -25.57 27.96
CA ILE A 217 -3.88 -25.73 29.31
C ILE A 217 -3.89 -27.20 29.72
N ASP A 218 -2.72 -27.73 30.08
CA ASP A 218 -2.52 -29.09 30.58
C ASP A 218 -2.24 -29.03 32.08
N LEU A 219 -3.29 -29.22 32.88
CA LEU A 219 -3.20 -29.15 34.35
C LEU A 219 -2.66 -30.45 34.95
N ASP A 220 -2.48 -31.50 34.15
CA ASP A 220 -1.84 -32.74 34.59
C ASP A 220 -0.30 -32.62 34.51
N ARG A 221 0.20 -31.81 33.58
CA ARG A 221 1.63 -31.51 33.38
C ARG A 221 2.07 -30.13 33.84
N ASP A 222 1.13 -29.30 34.28
CA ASP A 222 1.36 -27.91 34.67
C ASP A 222 1.92 -27.05 33.51
N GLU A 223 1.39 -27.24 32.28
CA GLU A 223 1.86 -26.57 31.06
C GLU A 223 0.76 -25.76 30.36
N ILE A 224 1.14 -24.65 29.72
CA ILE A 224 0.28 -23.89 28.78
C ILE A 224 0.96 -23.86 27.41
N LEU A 225 0.18 -24.16 26.38
CA LEU A 225 0.61 -24.19 24.98
C LEU A 225 -0.33 -23.35 24.12
N PHE A 226 0.24 -22.74 23.09
CA PHE A 226 -0.52 -22.02 22.07
C PHE A 226 -0.30 -22.65 20.70
N TYR A 227 -1.34 -22.60 19.87
CA TYR A 227 -1.34 -23.11 18.51
C TYR A 227 -1.81 -22.01 17.57
N ARG A 228 -1.20 -21.91 16.39
CA ARG A 228 -1.64 -21.02 15.30
C ARG A 228 -2.11 -21.88 14.14
N ASN A 229 -3.39 -21.81 13.80
CA ASN A 229 -4.01 -22.61 12.73
C ASN A 229 -3.72 -24.13 12.86
N GLY A 230 -3.74 -24.64 14.10
CA GLY A 230 -3.43 -26.04 14.42
C GLY A 230 -1.95 -26.39 14.55
N ASN A 231 -1.03 -25.50 14.16
CA ASN A 231 0.41 -25.71 14.34
C ASN A 231 0.86 -25.27 15.72
N SER A 232 1.59 -26.12 16.45
CA SER A 232 2.09 -25.81 17.79
C SER A 232 3.16 -24.71 17.75
N LEU A 233 3.06 -23.74 18.66
CA LEU A 233 4.06 -22.71 18.89
C LEU A 233 5.08 -23.09 19.97
N GLY A 234 5.04 -24.34 20.45
CA GLY A 234 5.84 -24.82 21.58
C GLY A 234 5.14 -24.65 22.93
N VAL A 235 5.86 -24.95 24.00
CA VAL A 235 5.38 -24.74 25.38
C VAL A 235 5.67 -23.30 25.78
N ALA A 236 4.62 -22.53 26.14
CA ALA A 236 4.77 -21.15 26.57
C ALA A 236 5.20 -21.07 28.04
N PHE A 237 4.53 -21.87 28.89
CA PHE A 237 4.72 -21.86 30.34
C PHE A 237 4.78 -23.28 30.88
N GLN A 238 5.70 -23.52 31.82
CA GLN A 238 5.89 -24.79 32.54
C GLN A 238 5.87 -24.53 34.04
N GLY A 239 5.35 -25.49 34.80
CA GLY A 239 5.27 -25.38 36.26
C GLY A 239 4.23 -24.37 36.74
N ILE A 240 3.14 -24.19 35.98
CA ILE A 240 2.03 -23.32 36.42
C ILE A 240 1.48 -23.82 37.76
N ARG A 241 1.04 -22.89 38.61
CA ARG A 241 0.60 -23.23 39.97
C ARG A 241 -0.61 -24.17 39.95
N LYS A 242 -0.52 -25.27 40.71
CA LYS A 242 -1.62 -26.22 40.92
C LYS A 242 -2.76 -25.59 41.72
N MET A 243 -3.97 -25.75 41.20
CA MET A 243 -5.18 -25.18 41.78
C MET A 243 -6.12 -26.26 42.31
N GLY A 244 -6.96 -25.87 43.26
CA GLY A 244 -8.07 -26.69 43.75
C GLY A 244 -9.40 -26.31 43.11
N PRO A 245 -10.47 -27.09 43.36
CA PRO A 245 -11.83 -26.75 42.93
C PRO A 245 -12.22 -25.33 43.35
N GLY A 246 -12.70 -24.52 42.40
CA GLY A 246 -13.13 -23.13 42.63
C GLY A 246 -12.02 -22.07 42.65
N PHE A 247 -10.75 -22.47 42.60
CA PHE A 247 -9.59 -21.55 42.52
C PHE A 247 -8.80 -21.73 41.22
N GLY A 248 -9.42 -22.36 40.22
CA GLY A 248 -8.80 -22.71 38.96
C GLY A 248 -8.55 -21.54 38.01
N TYR A 249 -8.10 -21.89 36.82
CA TYR A 249 -7.86 -20.95 35.74
C TYR A 249 -9.12 -20.75 34.91
N TYR A 250 -9.30 -19.53 34.43
CA TYR A 250 -10.37 -19.15 33.52
C TYR A 250 -9.72 -18.70 32.21
N PRO A 251 -10.31 -19.04 31.05
CA PRO A 251 -9.98 -18.36 29.79
C PRO A 251 -10.14 -16.86 29.98
N ALA A 252 -9.16 -16.11 29.52
CA ALA A 252 -9.11 -14.66 29.65
C ALA A 252 -8.54 -14.02 28.40
N VAL A 253 -9.02 -12.82 28.12
CA VAL A 253 -8.64 -12.02 26.97
C VAL A 253 -8.49 -10.56 27.38
N SER A 254 -7.48 -9.89 26.83
CA SER A 254 -7.32 -8.44 26.91
C SER A 254 -7.12 -7.86 25.51
N LEU A 255 -7.89 -6.83 25.17
CA LEU A 255 -7.97 -6.22 23.84
C LEU A 255 -7.68 -4.73 23.92
N SER A 256 -6.77 -4.25 23.06
CA SER A 256 -6.56 -2.81 22.88
C SER A 256 -7.72 -2.17 22.13
N GLN A 257 -7.83 -0.84 22.17
CA GLN A 257 -8.92 -0.10 21.51
C GLN A 257 -9.05 -0.46 20.02
N GLY A 258 -10.27 -0.80 19.58
CA GLY A 258 -10.60 -1.18 18.21
C GLY A 258 -10.28 -2.63 17.84
N GLU A 259 -9.60 -3.38 18.72
CA GLU A 259 -9.27 -4.78 18.47
C GLU A 259 -10.47 -5.70 18.64
N ARG A 260 -10.57 -6.70 17.76
CA ARG A 260 -11.70 -7.61 17.61
C ARG A 260 -11.24 -9.05 17.46
N CYS A 261 -11.96 -9.94 18.15
CA CYS A 261 -11.80 -11.37 18.02
C CYS A 261 -13.12 -12.11 18.28
N GLU A 262 -13.27 -13.29 17.71
CA GLU A 262 -14.36 -14.21 18.01
C GLU A 262 -13.88 -15.35 18.90
N LEU A 263 -14.54 -15.54 20.05
CA LEU A 263 -14.20 -16.58 21.02
C LEU A 263 -15.04 -17.84 20.80
N ASN A 264 -14.40 -19.00 20.73
CA ASN A 264 -15.08 -20.29 20.68
C ASN A 264 -14.62 -21.18 21.83
N PHE A 265 -15.48 -21.34 22.83
CA PHE A 265 -15.27 -22.22 23.98
C PHE A 265 -15.75 -23.66 23.75
N GLY A 266 -16.28 -23.97 22.56
CA GLY A 266 -16.90 -25.26 22.21
C GLY A 266 -18.36 -25.16 21.77
N ALA A 267 -18.91 -23.93 21.70
CA ALA A 267 -20.25 -23.67 21.17
C ALA A 267 -20.36 -23.98 19.67
N ARG A 268 -19.24 -23.90 18.94
CA ARG A 268 -19.08 -24.42 17.58
C ARG A 268 -17.97 -25.47 17.57
N PRO A 269 -18.01 -26.44 16.64
CA PRO A 269 -16.89 -27.35 16.43
C PRO A 269 -15.58 -26.58 16.23
N PHE A 270 -14.51 -26.99 16.93
CA PHE A 270 -13.20 -26.39 16.71
C PHE A 270 -12.71 -26.64 15.28
N LYS A 271 -12.09 -25.62 14.68
CA LYS A 271 -11.49 -25.76 13.35
C LYS A 271 -10.23 -26.64 13.42
N TYR A 272 -9.46 -26.49 14.50
CA TYR A 272 -8.20 -27.19 14.74
C TYR A 272 -8.21 -27.88 16.12
N PRO A 273 -9.02 -28.93 16.33
CA PRO A 273 -9.04 -29.65 17.60
C PRO A 273 -7.68 -30.32 17.89
N ILE A 274 -7.17 -30.16 19.11
CA ILE A 274 -5.89 -30.74 19.54
C ILE A 274 -6.12 -32.07 20.26
N GLU A 275 -5.39 -33.11 19.85
CA GLU A 275 -5.51 -34.45 20.41
C GLU A 275 -5.24 -34.45 21.93
N GLY A 276 -6.18 -35.00 22.70
CA GLY A 276 -6.11 -35.09 24.16
C GLY A 276 -6.64 -33.88 24.94
N TYR A 277 -6.98 -32.76 24.27
CA TYR A 277 -7.59 -31.60 24.91
C TYR A 277 -9.11 -31.59 24.70
N LEU A 278 -9.87 -31.24 25.74
CA LEU A 278 -11.33 -31.15 25.68
C LEU A 278 -11.80 -29.69 25.55
N PRO A 279 -12.91 -29.44 24.82
CA PRO A 279 -13.54 -28.12 24.79
C PRO A 279 -14.12 -27.78 26.17
N LEU A 280 -14.16 -26.50 26.53
CA LEU A 280 -14.75 -26.05 27.79
C LEU A 280 -16.27 -26.23 27.81
N GLN A 281 -16.94 -25.96 26.69
CA GLN A 281 -18.35 -26.30 26.48
C GLN A 281 -18.46 -27.67 25.81
N ALA A 282 -19.35 -28.53 26.32
CA ALA A 282 -19.53 -29.86 25.75
C ALA A 282 -20.16 -29.80 24.35
N PRO A 283 -19.76 -30.66 23.40
CA PRO A 283 -20.53 -30.83 22.17
C PRO A 283 -21.93 -31.38 22.50
N PRO A 284 -22.97 -31.01 21.74
CA PRO A 284 -24.32 -31.53 21.96
C PRO A 284 -24.38 -33.06 21.88
N SER A 285 -25.17 -33.71 22.74
CA SER A 285 -25.30 -35.17 22.80
C SER A 285 -25.80 -35.77 21.47
N GLU A 286 -26.66 -35.06 20.76
CA GLU A 286 -27.25 -35.50 19.48
C GLU A 286 -26.32 -35.29 18.26
N SER A 287 -25.13 -34.70 18.45
CA SER A 287 -24.20 -34.38 17.36
C SER A 287 -23.73 -35.59 16.55
N TYR A 288 -23.52 -36.71 17.25
CA TYR A 288 -23.11 -37.96 16.64
C TYR A 288 -24.21 -38.53 15.74
N PHE A 289 -25.44 -38.55 16.25
CA PHE A 289 -26.61 -39.04 15.52
C PHE A 289 -26.84 -38.22 14.23
N LEU A 290 -26.72 -36.90 14.31
CA LEU A 290 -26.83 -36.01 13.15
C LEU A 290 -25.75 -36.25 12.10
N THR A 291 -24.50 -36.47 12.53
CA THR A 291 -23.41 -36.81 11.62
C THR A 291 -23.69 -38.12 10.87
N GLN A 292 -24.26 -39.12 11.55
CA GLN A 292 -24.65 -40.38 10.91
C GLN A 292 -25.80 -40.20 9.91
N LEU A 293 -26.81 -39.37 10.23
CA LEU A 293 -27.91 -39.06 9.31
C LEU A 293 -27.40 -38.42 8.01
N LEU A 294 -26.47 -37.47 8.10
CA LEU A 294 -25.86 -36.83 6.93
C LEU A 294 -25.00 -37.82 6.12
N GLN A 295 -24.30 -38.75 6.78
CA GLN A 295 -23.59 -39.84 6.08
C GLN A 295 -24.55 -40.78 5.34
N CYS A 296 -25.74 -41.06 5.90
CA CYS A 296 -26.78 -41.81 5.19
C CYS A 296 -27.23 -41.06 3.93
N TRP A 297 -27.40 -39.75 4.02
CA TRP A 297 -27.78 -38.92 2.87
C TRP A 297 -26.67 -38.87 1.81
N SER A 298 -25.41 -38.76 2.22
CA SER A 298 -24.26 -38.82 1.31
C SER A 298 -24.26 -40.15 0.53
N ARG A 299 -24.42 -41.29 1.21
CA ARG A 299 -24.54 -42.61 0.55
C ARG A 299 -25.74 -42.69 -0.39
N LEU A 300 -26.87 -42.06 -0.06
CA LEU A 300 -28.06 -41.99 -0.92
C LEU A 300 -27.77 -41.20 -2.22
N LEU A 301 -27.06 -40.07 -2.13
CA LEU A 301 -26.67 -39.24 -3.27
C LEU A 301 -25.63 -39.93 -4.15
N ASP A 302 -24.63 -40.60 -3.55
CA ASP A 302 -23.62 -41.39 -4.25
C ASP A 302 -24.24 -42.44 -5.16
N MET A 303 -25.31 -43.08 -4.69
CA MET A 303 -26.03 -44.08 -5.48
C MET A 303 -26.91 -43.48 -6.58
N HIS A 304 -27.32 -42.23 -6.45
CA HIS A 304 -28.18 -41.54 -7.41
C HIS A 304 -27.39 -40.83 -8.52
N SER A 305 -26.22 -40.26 -8.20
CA SER A 305 -25.33 -39.65 -9.19
C SER A 305 -24.87 -40.68 -10.23
N ALA A 306 -25.25 -40.50 -11.49
CA ALA A 306 -24.85 -41.39 -12.59
C ALA A 306 -23.42 -41.11 -13.09
N GLU A 307 -22.88 -39.91 -12.79
CA GLU A 307 -21.65 -39.38 -13.39
C GLU A 307 -20.39 -39.46 -12.50
N ARG A 308 -20.50 -39.80 -11.19
CA ARG A 308 -19.31 -40.17 -10.35
C ARG A 308 -18.65 -41.50 -10.76
N ALA A 309 -19.05 -42.04 -11.90
CA ALA A 309 -18.97 -43.46 -12.24
C ALA A 309 -17.82 -43.78 -13.20
N GLU A 310 -16.64 -43.17 -13.06
CA GLU A 310 -15.41 -43.76 -13.63
C GLU A 310 -14.49 -44.36 -12.56
N HIS A 311 -14.51 -43.87 -11.31
CA HIS A 311 -13.55 -44.29 -10.28
C HIS A 311 -14.11 -44.79 -8.92
N SER A 312 -15.43 -44.71 -8.64
CA SER A 312 -15.96 -45.10 -7.33
C SER A 312 -16.27 -46.60 -7.18
N LEU A 313 -16.22 -47.12 -5.93
CA LEU A 313 -16.66 -48.47 -5.53
C LEU A 313 -18.07 -48.83 -6.04
N VAL A 314 -18.90 -47.81 -6.31
CA VAL A 314 -20.26 -47.93 -6.82
C VAL A 314 -20.28 -48.52 -8.23
N LEU A 315 -19.26 -48.34 -9.08
CA LEU A 315 -19.16 -49.06 -10.36
C LEU A 315 -18.88 -50.56 -10.17
N LYS A 316 -17.99 -50.93 -9.23
CA LYS A 316 -17.73 -52.34 -8.89
C LYS A 316 -18.98 -53.02 -8.33
N LEU A 317 -19.85 -52.28 -7.64
CA LEU A 317 -21.09 -52.76 -7.06
C LEU A 317 -22.28 -52.74 -8.06
N ARG A 318 -22.39 -51.73 -8.94
CA ARG A 318 -23.38 -51.65 -10.03
C ARG A 318 -23.13 -52.68 -11.13
N ARG A 319 -21.86 -52.99 -11.46
CA ARG A 319 -21.50 -54.07 -12.41
C ARG A 319 -21.96 -55.46 -11.96
N VAL A 320 -22.35 -55.63 -10.69
CA VAL A 320 -22.88 -56.88 -10.11
C VAL A 320 -24.44 -56.91 -10.11
N LYS A 321 -25.14 -55.93 -10.72
CA LYS A 321 -26.62 -55.86 -10.80
C LYS A 321 -27.35 -56.02 -9.44
N ARG A 322 -26.77 -55.57 -8.33
CA ARG A 322 -27.27 -55.85 -6.96
C ARG A 322 -28.30 -54.86 -6.39
N PHE A 323 -28.58 -53.73 -7.04
CA PHE A 323 -29.42 -52.64 -6.50
C PHE A 323 -30.49 -52.17 -7.50
N VAL A 324 -31.62 -51.65 -6.99
CA VAL A 324 -32.79 -51.14 -7.74
C VAL A 324 -32.57 -49.68 -8.19
N SER A 325 -33.26 -49.21 -9.25
CA SER A 325 -33.29 -47.79 -9.65
C SER A 325 -33.88 -46.92 -8.53
N LEU A 326 -33.13 -45.90 -8.11
CA LEU A 326 -33.38 -45.11 -6.89
C LEU A 326 -34.41 -43.99 -7.01
N GLU A 327 -35.12 -43.84 -8.13
CA GLU A 327 -36.10 -42.76 -8.30
C GLU A 327 -37.26 -42.85 -7.29
N GLU A 328 -37.73 -44.07 -6.99
CA GLU A 328 -38.85 -44.29 -6.05
C GLU A 328 -38.43 -44.21 -4.57
N ILE A 329 -37.15 -44.42 -4.25
CA ILE A 329 -36.63 -44.47 -2.86
C ILE A 329 -36.00 -43.14 -2.44
N PHE A 330 -35.44 -42.37 -3.37
CA PHE A 330 -34.74 -41.14 -3.07
C PHE A 330 -35.63 -40.13 -2.33
N HIS A 331 -36.84 -39.89 -2.84
CA HIS A 331 -37.79 -38.97 -2.24
C HIS A 331 -38.23 -39.40 -0.82
N PRO A 332 -38.76 -40.62 -0.57
CA PRO A 332 -39.12 -41.01 0.80
C PRO A 332 -37.93 -41.08 1.75
N ALA A 333 -36.73 -41.46 1.29
CA ALA A 333 -35.53 -41.53 2.13
C ALA A 333 -34.97 -40.15 2.52
N SER A 334 -34.79 -39.26 1.56
CA SER A 334 -34.29 -37.89 1.80
C SER A 334 -35.24 -37.09 2.69
N HIS A 335 -36.56 -37.22 2.49
CA HIS A 335 -37.56 -36.60 3.36
C HIS A 335 -37.54 -37.15 4.77
N ALA A 336 -37.44 -38.48 4.95
CA ALA A 336 -37.37 -39.07 6.29
C ALA A 336 -36.10 -38.65 7.05
N ILE A 337 -34.96 -38.54 6.35
CA ILE A 337 -33.71 -38.01 6.93
C ILE A 337 -33.90 -36.55 7.35
N CYS A 338 -34.51 -35.71 6.50
CA CYS A 338 -34.77 -34.31 6.82
C CYS A 338 -35.77 -34.15 7.97
N GLU A 339 -36.83 -34.96 8.04
CA GLU A 339 -37.79 -34.92 9.16
C GLU A 339 -37.11 -35.19 10.51
N GLU A 340 -36.20 -36.17 10.57
CA GLU A 340 -35.43 -36.42 11.80
C GLU A 340 -34.41 -35.32 12.08
N LEU A 341 -33.73 -34.79 11.05
CA LEU A 341 -32.83 -33.64 11.17
C LEU A 341 -33.57 -32.42 11.77
N PHE A 342 -34.69 -32.01 11.17
CA PHE A 342 -35.47 -30.86 11.65
C PHE A 342 -36.13 -31.14 13.01
N SER A 343 -36.53 -32.39 13.30
CA SER A 343 -37.04 -32.75 14.63
C SER A 343 -36.00 -32.52 15.74
N ILE A 344 -34.71 -32.71 15.46
CA ILE A 344 -33.63 -32.46 16.43
C ILE A 344 -33.35 -30.96 16.56
N LEU A 345 -33.30 -30.25 15.43
CA LEU A 345 -33.12 -28.80 15.39
C LEU A 345 -34.28 -28.04 16.07
N GLU A 346 -35.48 -28.60 16.04
CA GLU A 346 -36.65 -28.05 16.74
C GLU A 346 -36.59 -28.22 18.26
N ALA A 347 -35.93 -29.27 18.73
CA ALA A 347 -35.84 -29.60 20.15
C ALA A 347 -34.87 -28.69 20.92
N ASP A 348 -33.82 -28.19 20.26
CA ASP A 348 -32.82 -27.32 20.89
C ASP A 348 -32.18 -26.36 19.87
N VAL A 349 -32.44 -25.06 20.05
CA VAL A 349 -31.94 -24.01 19.16
C VAL A 349 -30.40 -23.93 19.19
N GLY A 350 -29.77 -24.21 20.33
CA GLY A 350 -28.31 -24.17 20.48
C GLY A 350 -27.58 -25.27 19.70
N ILE A 351 -28.27 -26.36 19.36
CA ILE A 351 -27.74 -27.43 18.50
C ILE A 351 -27.59 -26.94 17.06
N THR A 352 -28.48 -26.07 16.59
CA THR A 352 -28.52 -25.63 15.18
C THR A 352 -27.18 -25.04 14.73
N GLU A 353 -26.63 -24.14 15.51
CA GLU A 353 -25.36 -23.48 15.17
C GLU A 353 -24.19 -24.49 15.15
N TYR A 354 -24.05 -25.32 16.18
CA TYR A 354 -23.00 -26.35 16.23
C TYR A 354 -23.08 -27.32 15.02
N MET A 355 -24.30 -27.71 14.64
CA MET A 355 -24.53 -28.65 13.53
C MET A 355 -24.26 -28.06 12.16
N VAL A 356 -24.68 -26.81 11.96
CA VAL A 356 -24.47 -26.13 10.69
C VAL A 356 -22.98 -25.91 10.45
N TRP A 357 -22.26 -25.41 11.46
CA TRP A 357 -20.84 -25.05 11.34
C TRP A 357 -19.90 -26.26 11.22
N GLY A 358 -20.33 -27.47 11.61
CA GLY A 358 -19.54 -28.69 11.46
C GLY A 358 -20.13 -29.66 10.44
N PRO A 359 -20.94 -30.65 10.87
CA PRO A 359 -21.37 -31.75 10.02
C PRO A 359 -22.08 -31.30 8.74
N LEU A 360 -23.01 -30.34 8.81
CA LEU A 360 -23.82 -29.96 7.65
C LEU A 360 -23.03 -29.19 6.60
N LEU A 361 -22.24 -28.19 6.99
CA LEU A 361 -21.39 -27.46 6.05
C LEU A 361 -20.37 -28.40 5.39
N SER A 362 -19.78 -29.32 6.16
CA SER A 362 -18.86 -30.33 5.62
C SER A 362 -19.55 -31.23 4.59
N PHE A 363 -20.77 -31.69 4.89
CA PHE A 363 -21.60 -32.46 3.96
C PHE A 363 -21.92 -31.67 2.68
N MET A 364 -22.31 -30.40 2.80
CA MET A 364 -22.63 -29.56 1.64
C MET A 364 -21.42 -29.34 0.73
N LEU A 365 -20.24 -29.09 1.30
CA LEU A 365 -18.98 -28.95 0.55
C LEU A 365 -18.53 -30.27 -0.08
N GLU A 366 -18.75 -31.40 0.59
CA GLU A 366 -18.47 -32.74 0.05
C GLU A 366 -19.39 -33.06 -1.14
N VAL A 367 -20.69 -32.82 -1.01
CA VAL A 367 -21.67 -33.01 -2.10
C VAL A 367 -21.40 -32.09 -3.27
N PHE A 368 -20.98 -30.84 -3.02
CA PHE A 368 -20.63 -29.88 -4.05
C PHE A 368 -19.32 -30.21 -4.79
N CYS A 369 -18.42 -30.98 -4.17
CA CYS A 369 -17.01 -31.18 -4.53
C CYS A 369 -16.16 -29.90 -4.34
N LEU A 370 -15.07 -29.99 -3.58
CA LEU A 370 -14.17 -28.86 -3.27
C LEU A 370 -13.44 -28.30 -4.51
N HIS A 371 -13.27 -29.10 -5.55
CA HIS A 371 -12.59 -28.74 -6.79
C HIS A 371 -13.53 -28.84 -7.98
N ALA A 372 -13.31 -28.01 -9.00
CA ALA A 372 -14.10 -28.10 -10.23
C ALA A 372 -13.72 -29.35 -11.07
N PRO A 373 -14.65 -29.95 -11.83
CA PRO A 373 -16.06 -29.56 -11.98
C PRO A 373 -16.90 -29.90 -10.74
N HIS A 374 -17.71 -28.93 -10.30
CA HIS A 374 -18.59 -29.07 -9.13
C HIS A 374 -19.86 -29.85 -9.47
N ASP A 375 -20.40 -30.63 -8.52
CA ASP A 375 -21.64 -31.40 -8.68
C ASP A 375 -22.87 -30.57 -8.28
N TYR A 376 -23.20 -29.60 -9.14
CA TYR A 376 -24.36 -28.72 -8.95
C TYR A 376 -25.68 -29.49 -8.86
N SER A 377 -25.83 -30.58 -9.61
CA SER A 377 -27.09 -31.36 -9.66
C SER A 377 -27.40 -32.06 -8.34
N SER A 378 -26.40 -32.69 -7.71
CA SER A 378 -26.59 -33.33 -6.41
C SER A 378 -26.87 -32.30 -5.32
N LEU A 379 -26.15 -31.17 -5.35
CA LEU A 379 -26.37 -30.07 -4.40
C LEU A 379 -27.78 -29.46 -4.55
N ASP A 380 -28.24 -29.22 -5.78
CA ASP A 380 -29.57 -28.66 -6.04
C ASP A 380 -30.69 -29.53 -5.46
N LYS A 381 -30.56 -30.86 -5.57
CA LYS A 381 -31.51 -31.80 -4.95
C LYS A 381 -31.50 -31.72 -3.43
N VAL A 382 -30.34 -31.57 -2.81
CA VAL A 382 -30.24 -31.39 -1.35
C VAL A 382 -30.93 -30.10 -0.92
N VAL A 383 -30.63 -29.00 -1.59
CA VAL A 383 -31.21 -27.67 -1.30
C VAL A 383 -32.72 -27.68 -1.48
N GLU A 384 -33.23 -28.31 -2.56
CA GLU A 384 -34.67 -28.43 -2.82
C GLU A 384 -35.42 -29.23 -1.75
N VAL A 385 -34.83 -30.32 -1.24
CA VAL A 385 -35.44 -31.08 -0.14
C VAL A 385 -35.41 -30.27 1.16
N LEU A 386 -34.30 -29.59 1.46
CA LEU A 386 -34.19 -28.75 2.68
C LEU A 386 -35.21 -27.60 2.67
N LEU A 387 -35.39 -26.90 1.55
CA LEU A 387 -36.29 -25.76 1.43
C LEU A 387 -37.78 -26.10 1.66
N GLN A 388 -38.17 -27.37 1.53
CA GLN A 388 -39.56 -27.82 1.76
C GLN A 388 -39.97 -27.80 3.25
N PHE A 389 -39.03 -27.59 4.17
CA PHE A 389 -39.29 -27.57 5.62
C PHE A 389 -39.36 -26.13 6.17
N GLN A 390 -40.30 -25.86 7.08
CA GLN A 390 -40.61 -24.50 7.56
C GLN A 390 -39.42 -23.76 8.20
N ARG A 391 -38.52 -24.46 8.91
CA ARG A 391 -37.34 -23.87 9.59
C ARG A 391 -36.06 -23.85 8.74
N SER A 392 -36.16 -24.15 7.44
CA SER A 392 -35.01 -24.14 6.53
C SER A 392 -34.32 -22.78 6.44
N HIS A 393 -35.04 -21.68 6.59
CA HIS A 393 -34.49 -20.32 6.57
C HIS A 393 -33.41 -20.11 7.63
N VAL A 394 -33.65 -20.50 8.90
CA VAL A 394 -32.65 -20.40 9.99
C VAL A 394 -31.40 -21.22 9.67
N LEU A 395 -31.59 -22.40 9.07
CA LEU A 395 -30.50 -23.26 8.64
C LEU A 395 -29.60 -22.56 7.60
N PHE A 396 -30.21 -21.97 6.57
CA PHE A 396 -29.49 -21.28 5.50
C PHE A 396 -28.84 -19.97 5.97
N GLU A 397 -29.43 -19.25 6.93
CA GLU A 397 -28.78 -18.10 7.58
C GLU A 397 -27.46 -18.51 8.25
N HIS A 398 -27.47 -19.59 9.03
CA HIS A 398 -26.25 -20.12 9.64
C HIS A 398 -25.26 -20.68 8.60
N ILE A 399 -25.73 -21.28 7.50
CA ILE A 399 -24.85 -21.78 6.42
C ILE A 399 -24.13 -20.60 5.76
N LEU A 400 -24.85 -19.54 5.41
CA LEU A 400 -24.25 -18.33 4.82
C LEU A 400 -23.25 -17.67 5.78
N ASN A 401 -23.57 -17.65 7.08
CA ASN A 401 -22.65 -17.17 8.11
C ASN A 401 -21.37 -18.01 8.18
N ALA A 402 -21.49 -19.34 8.20
CA ALA A 402 -20.36 -20.24 8.24
C ALA A 402 -19.51 -20.18 6.96
N LEU A 403 -20.12 -20.03 5.78
CA LEU A 403 -19.42 -19.84 4.50
C LEU A 403 -18.66 -18.51 4.46
N SER A 404 -19.27 -17.43 4.95
CA SER A 404 -18.65 -16.11 5.03
C SER A 404 -17.44 -16.12 5.96
N CYS A 405 -17.57 -16.74 7.13
CA CYS A 405 -16.46 -16.97 8.04
C CYS A 405 -15.38 -17.89 7.43
N GLY A 406 -15.79 -18.93 6.70
CA GLY A 406 -14.90 -19.80 5.95
C GLY A 406 -14.00 -19.05 4.96
N CYS A 407 -14.51 -17.99 4.33
CA CYS A 407 -13.71 -17.12 3.45
C CYS A 407 -12.63 -16.33 4.22
N LYS A 408 -12.95 -15.84 5.43
CA LYS A 408 -12.02 -15.08 6.28
C LYS A 408 -10.81 -15.91 6.74
N ILE A 409 -11.03 -17.18 7.09
CA ILE A 409 -10.00 -18.04 7.69
C ILE A 409 -9.26 -18.92 6.69
N ALA A 410 -9.79 -19.09 5.48
CA ALA A 410 -9.21 -20.00 4.50
C ALA A 410 -7.83 -19.50 4.03
N SER A 411 -6.81 -20.31 4.30
CA SER A 411 -5.43 -20.06 3.88
C SER A 411 -5.16 -20.66 2.50
N LEU A 412 -4.25 -20.07 1.74
CA LEU A 412 -3.81 -20.64 0.46
C LEU A 412 -2.87 -21.82 0.71
N ILE A 413 -3.30 -23.00 0.24
CA ILE A 413 -2.56 -24.26 0.28
C ILE A 413 -2.09 -24.58 -1.14
N LEU A 414 -0.77 -24.74 -1.32
CA LEU A 414 -0.14 -24.91 -2.64
C LEU A 414 -0.58 -26.21 -3.35
N THR A 415 -0.83 -27.29 -2.61
CA THR A 415 -1.28 -28.59 -3.17
C THR A 415 -2.68 -28.53 -3.78
N ASP A 416 -3.48 -27.55 -3.34
CA ASP A 416 -4.89 -27.43 -3.71
C ASP A 416 -5.09 -26.39 -4.83
N CYS A 417 -4.02 -25.73 -5.27
CA CYS A 417 -4.06 -24.79 -6.38
C CYS A 417 -4.52 -25.48 -7.68
N PRO A 418 -5.40 -24.85 -8.48
CA PRO A 418 -5.87 -23.47 -8.34
C PRO A 418 -7.10 -23.28 -7.45
N TYR A 419 -7.71 -24.34 -6.93
CA TYR A 419 -8.95 -24.29 -6.15
C TYR A 419 -8.66 -24.27 -4.64
N SER A 420 -7.92 -23.24 -4.22
CA SER A 420 -7.39 -23.07 -2.86
C SER A 420 -7.98 -21.84 -2.17
N GLY A 421 -7.71 -21.67 -0.87
CA GLY A 421 -8.19 -20.52 -0.09
C GLY A 421 -9.72 -20.43 -0.03
N SER A 422 -10.27 -19.23 -0.19
CA SER A 422 -11.71 -18.97 -0.08
C SER A 422 -12.54 -19.48 -1.27
N TYR A 423 -11.91 -20.03 -2.32
CA TYR A 423 -12.58 -20.41 -3.58
C TYR A 423 -13.80 -21.32 -3.37
N SER A 424 -13.66 -22.42 -2.62
CA SER A 424 -14.72 -23.42 -2.46
C SER A 424 -15.95 -22.86 -1.75
N HIS A 425 -15.73 -22.07 -0.70
CA HIS A 425 -16.79 -21.36 0.03
C HIS A 425 -17.52 -20.36 -0.87
N LEU A 426 -16.76 -19.55 -1.63
CA LEU A 426 -17.33 -18.60 -2.58
C LEU A 426 -18.10 -19.26 -3.72
N ALA A 427 -17.57 -20.33 -4.30
CA ALA A 427 -18.23 -21.07 -5.37
C ALA A 427 -19.56 -21.66 -4.91
N LEU A 428 -19.59 -22.24 -3.70
CA LEU A 428 -20.82 -22.74 -3.08
C LEU A 428 -21.80 -21.60 -2.81
N THR A 429 -21.35 -20.49 -2.21
CA THR A 429 -22.19 -19.29 -1.96
C THR A 429 -22.80 -18.75 -3.25
N CYS A 430 -22.00 -18.55 -4.31
CA CYS A 430 -22.49 -18.08 -5.60
C CYS A 430 -23.53 -19.02 -6.20
N HIS A 431 -23.40 -20.33 -6.02
CA HIS A 431 -24.41 -21.29 -6.49
C HIS A 431 -25.70 -21.19 -5.68
N LEU A 432 -25.62 -21.17 -4.35
CA LEU A 432 -26.79 -21.05 -3.46
C LEU A 432 -27.57 -19.76 -3.74
N LEU A 433 -26.88 -18.63 -3.89
CA LEU A 433 -27.48 -17.31 -4.07
C LEU A 433 -28.03 -17.05 -5.48
N ARG A 434 -27.86 -17.97 -6.44
CA ARG A 434 -28.61 -17.92 -7.71
C ARG A 434 -30.10 -18.16 -7.51
N ARG A 435 -30.50 -18.79 -6.41
CA ARG A 435 -31.90 -18.99 -6.04
C ARG A 435 -32.42 -17.71 -5.39
N GLU A 436 -33.48 -17.14 -5.96
CA GLU A 436 -34.08 -15.88 -5.50
C GLU A 436 -34.50 -15.94 -4.03
N GLU A 437 -35.09 -17.06 -3.58
CA GLU A 437 -35.50 -17.27 -2.19
C GLU A 437 -34.34 -17.11 -1.19
N LEU A 438 -33.16 -17.65 -1.52
CA LEU A 438 -31.97 -17.59 -0.67
C LEU A 438 -31.27 -16.22 -0.75
N MET A 439 -31.31 -15.56 -1.91
CA MET A 439 -30.84 -14.17 -2.04
C MET A 439 -31.70 -13.21 -1.21
N VAL A 440 -33.03 -13.36 -1.24
CA VAL A 440 -33.95 -12.56 -0.42
C VAL A 440 -33.74 -12.83 1.07
N LEU A 441 -33.51 -14.09 1.45
CA LEU A 441 -33.18 -14.46 2.82
C LEU A 441 -31.89 -13.77 3.30
N TRP A 442 -30.82 -13.85 2.50
CA TRP A 442 -29.55 -13.20 2.83
C TRP A 442 -29.69 -11.68 2.92
N TRP A 443 -30.34 -11.05 1.95
CA TRP A 443 -30.54 -9.60 1.91
C TRP A 443 -31.37 -9.08 3.10
N LYS A 444 -32.36 -9.85 3.58
CA LYS A 444 -33.15 -9.49 4.77
C LYS A 444 -32.43 -9.75 6.10
N SER A 445 -31.29 -10.44 6.09
CA SER A 445 -30.53 -10.72 7.29
C SER A 445 -30.01 -9.42 7.93
N PRO A 446 -30.08 -9.25 9.26
CA PRO A 446 -29.47 -8.11 9.94
C PRO A 446 -27.95 -8.07 9.76
N ASP A 447 -27.33 -9.21 9.43
CA ASP A 447 -25.89 -9.34 9.21
C ASP A 447 -25.48 -9.20 7.73
N PHE A 448 -26.38 -8.78 6.82
CA PHE A 448 -26.12 -8.77 5.38
C PHE A 448 -24.76 -8.13 5.01
N GLU A 449 -24.50 -6.90 5.48
CA GLU A 449 -23.26 -6.18 5.18
C GLU A 449 -22.03 -6.90 5.77
N PHE A 450 -22.13 -7.37 7.03
CA PHE A 450 -21.05 -8.10 7.70
C PHE A 450 -20.71 -9.42 6.97
N LEU A 451 -21.73 -10.15 6.53
CA LEU A 451 -21.56 -11.39 5.77
C LEU A 451 -20.97 -11.10 4.38
N PHE A 452 -21.40 -10.02 3.74
CA PHE A 452 -20.86 -9.63 2.44
C PHE A 452 -19.38 -9.25 2.53
N GLU A 453 -19.00 -8.47 3.54
CA GLU A 453 -17.59 -8.18 3.86
C GLU A 453 -16.80 -9.49 4.09
N GLY A 454 -17.36 -10.46 4.83
CA GLY A 454 -16.70 -11.74 5.05
C GLY A 454 -16.51 -12.56 3.77
N PHE A 455 -17.48 -12.57 2.85
CA PHE A 455 -17.29 -13.22 1.53
C PHE A 455 -16.18 -12.56 0.71
N LEU A 456 -16.01 -11.24 0.83
CA LEU A 456 -15.00 -10.47 0.09
C LEU A 456 -13.63 -10.46 0.78
N SER A 457 -13.52 -11.07 1.95
CA SER A 457 -12.28 -11.10 2.72
C SER A 457 -11.30 -12.13 2.14
N GLN A 458 -10.01 -11.83 2.31
CA GLN A 458 -8.93 -12.75 1.95
C GLN A 458 -7.86 -12.69 3.03
N LYS A 459 -7.51 -13.86 3.57
CA LYS A 459 -6.43 -13.96 4.55
C LYS A 459 -5.10 -13.57 3.92
N THR A 460 -4.45 -12.55 4.50
CA THR A 460 -3.13 -12.07 4.06
C THR A 460 -2.04 -12.90 4.74
N PRO A 461 -1.04 -13.43 4.01
CA PRO A 461 -0.02 -14.29 4.60
C PRO A 461 1.00 -13.48 5.42
N ASN A 462 1.49 -14.07 6.51
CA ASN A 462 2.67 -13.57 7.21
C ASN A 462 3.97 -14.25 6.71
N LYS A 463 5.10 -13.97 7.36
CA LYS A 463 6.41 -14.59 7.04
C LYS A 463 6.38 -16.12 7.00
N GLN A 464 5.78 -16.77 8.00
CA GLN A 464 5.73 -18.23 8.10
C GLN A 464 4.77 -18.86 7.08
N ASP A 465 3.69 -18.16 6.76
CA ASP A 465 2.75 -18.58 5.71
C ASP A 465 3.43 -18.51 4.34
N LEU A 466 4.16 -17.41 4.07
CA LEU A 466 4.94 -17.24 2.83
C LEU A 466 6.04 -18.28 2.67
N ASP A 467 6.71 -18.68 3.75
CA ASP A 467 7.69 -19.77 3.73
C ASP A 467 7.06 -21.10 3.27
N SER A 468 5.86 -21.40 3.78
CA SER A 468 5.10 -22.60 3.40
C SER A 468 4.55 -22.53 1.97
N MET A 469 4.12 -21.33 1.54
CA MET A 469 3.55 -21.10 0.21
C MET A 469 4.61 -21.02 -0.89
N ILE A 470 5.81 -20.51 -0.58
CA ILE A 470 6.93 -20.30 -1.51
C ILE A 470 8.19 -20.95 -0.90
N PRO A 471 8.26 -22.30 -0.87
CA PRO A 471 9.34 -23.03 -0.20
C PRO A 471 10.68 -22.85 -0.92
N THR A 472 10.67 -22.73 -2.25
CA THR A 472 11.87 -22.47 -3.07
C THR A 472 11.95 -21.00 -3.44
N VAL A 473 13.07 -20.37 -3.12
CA VAL A 473 13.33 -18.95 -3.40
C VAL A 473 14.52 -18.84 -4.35
N TRP A 474 14.49 -17.85 -5.23
CA TRP A 474 15.56 -17.57 -6.18
C TRP A 474 15.64 -16.07 -6.47
N TRP A 475 16.86 -15.55 -6.66
CA TRP A 475 17.10 -14.20 -7.16
C TRP A 475 18.34 -14.16 -8.07
N PRO A 476 18.48 -13.12 -8.93
CA PRO A 476 19.64 -12.95 -9.78
C PRO A 476 20.93 -12.89 -8.96
N GLY A 477 21.95 -13.69 -9.34
CA GLY A 477 23.23 -13.75 -8.62
C GLY A 477 23.26 -14.74 -7.45
N SER A 478 22.14 -15.38 -7.12
CA SER A 478 22.11 -16.49 -6.15
C SER A 478 22.99 -17.66 -6.62
N CYS A 479 23.62 -18.36 -5.67
CA CYS A 479 24.42 -19.57 -5.93
C CYS A 479 23.57 -20.84 -6.09
N GLU A 480 22.23 -20.68 -6.12
CA GLU A 480 21.26 -21.78 -6.18
C GLU A 480 21.09 -22.25 -7.63
N ASP A 481 20.82 -23.55 -7.83
CA ASP A 481 20.72 -24.16 -9.15
C ASP A 481 19.55 -23.58 -9.98
N ALA A 482 19.65 -23.62 -11.31
CA ALA A 482 18.57 -23.20 -12.22
C ALA A 482 17.22 -23.93 -11.99
N SER A 483 17.23 -25.06 -11.27
CA SER A 483 16.03 -25.75 -10.83
C SER A 483 15.21 -24.93 -9.81
N TYR A 484 15.86 -24.11 -8.97
CA TYR A 484 15.20 -23.25 -7.99
C TYR A 484 14.40 -22.13 -8.65
N GLU A 485 14.96 -21.49 -9.68
CA GLU A 485 14.26 -20.50 -10.51
C GLU A 485 13.00 -21.11 -11.13
N GLY A 486 13.13 -22.28 -11.78
CA GLY A 486 12.00 -22.99 -12.37
C GLY A 486 10.91 -23.36 -11.35
N ASN A 487 11.31 -23.85 -10.17
CA ASN A 487 10.37 -24.23 -9.11
C ASN A 487 9.64 -23.03 -8.51
N MET A 488 10.35 -21.92 -8.25
CA MET A 488 9.74 -20.69 -7.77
C MET A 488 8.74 -20.13 -8.80
N MET A 489 9.09 -20.15 -10.09
CA MET A 489 8.20 -19.70 -11.17
C MET A 489 6.93 -20.56 -11.29
N LEU A 490 7.05 -21.89 -11.15
CA LEU A 490 5.87 -22.77 -11.12
C LEU A 490 4.98 -22.52 -9.90
N THR A 491 5.59 -22.29 -8.73
CA THR A 491 4.89 -22.00 -7.48
C THR A 491 4.13 -20.67 -7.56
N THR A 492 4.79 -19.61 -8.03
CA THR A 492 4.16 -18.30 -8.18
C THR A 492 3.04 -18.31 -9.24
N ALA A 493 3.20 -19.08 -10.32
CA ALA A 493 2.15 -19.28 -11.32
C ALA A 493 0.91 -19.99 -10.73
N ALA A 494 1.10 -21.07 -9.97
CA ALA A 494 0.00 -21.80 -9.32
C ALA A 494 -0.77 -20.92 -8.32
N LEU A 495 -0.05 -20.13 -7.51
CA LEU A 495 -0.63 -19.18 -6.58
C LEU A 495 -1.38 -18.06 -7.32
N SER A 496 -0.83 -17.55 -8.44
CA SER A 496 -1.49 -16.54 -9.28
C SER A 496 -2.80 -17.05 -9.88
N GLU A 497 -2.85 -18.32 -10.28
CA GLU A 497 -4.07 -18.94 -10.77
C GLU A 497 -5.11 -19.07 -9.64
N ALA A 498 -4.68 -19.44 -8.43
CA ALA A 498 -5.56 -19.52 -7.27
C ALA A 498 -6.18 -18.17 -6.89
N ILE A 499 -5.38 -17.10 -6.83
CA ILE A 499 -5.90 -15.73 -6.60
C ILE A 499 -6.87 -15.34 -7.72
N SER A 500 -6.53 -15.63 -8.98
CA SER A 500 -7.40 -15.33 -10.12
C SER A 500 -8.77 -16.02 -10.01
N LYS A 501 -8.82 -17.25 -9.49
CA LYS A 501 -10.06 -18.01 -9.27
C LYS A 501 -10.89 -17.47 -8.11
N ILE A 502 -10.26 -17.03 -7.03
CA ILE A 502 -10.95 -16.34 -5.93
C ILE A 502 -11.57 -15.03 -6.43
N GLU A 503 -10.80 -14.20 -7.13
CA GLU A 503 -11.27 -12.94 -7.70
C GLU A 503 -12.40 -13.13 -8.71
N GLU A 504 -12.37 -14.22 -9.50
CA GLU A 504 -13.49 -14.60 -10.36
C GLU A 504 -14.78 -14.78 -9.58
N LYS A 505 -14.74 -15.46 -8.43
CA LYS A 505 -15.94 -15.68 -7.62
C LYS A 505 -16.36 -14.44 -6.81
N HIS A 506 -15.43 -13.58 -6.40
CA HIS A 506 -15.80 -12.25 -5.88
C HIS A 506 -16.60 -11.45 -6.93
N ARG A 507 -16.16 -11.47 -8.20
CA ARG A 507 -16.89 -10.80 -9.29
C ARG A 507 -18.25 -11.43 -9.52
N ASP A 508 -18.35 -12.76 -9.54
CA ASP A 508 -19.62 -13.47 -9.72
C ASP A 508 -20.61 -13.14 -8.59
N LEU A 509 -20.15 -13.09 -7.33
CA LEU A 509 -20.98 -12.70 -6.20
C LEU A 509 -21.49 -11.26 -6.33
N CYS A 510 -20.60 -10.31 -6.61
CA CYS A 510 -21.00 -8.91 -6.80
C CYS A 510 -21.95 -8.75 -8.00
N ARG A 511 -21.77 -9.52 -9.09
CA ARG A 511 -22.71 -9.55 -10.21
C ARG A 511 -24.10 -10.02 -9.80
N LEU A 512 -24.19 -11.08 -8.99
CA LEU A 512 -25.47 -11.55 -8.46
C LEU A 512 -26.17 -10.45 -7.64
N VAL A 513 -25.44 -9.74 -6.79
CA VAL A 513 -25.99 -8.64 -5.97
C VAL A 513 -26.39 -7.43 -6.84
N ILE A 514 -25.65 -7.13 -7.90
CA ILE A 514 -26.00 -6.06 -8.85
C ILE A 514 -27.27 -6.42 -9.65
N GLN A 515 -27.43 -7.68 -10.03
CA GLN A 515 -28.59 -8.17 -10.79
C GLN A 515 -29.84 -8.35 -9.91
N PHE A 516 -29.67 -8.47 -8.59
CA PHE A 516 -30.76 -8.67 -7.65
C PHE A 516 -31.65 -7.43 -7.54
N ILE A 517 -32.96 -7.65 -7.67
CA ILE A 517 -34.00 -6.63 -7.45
C ILE A 517 -34.72 -6.99 -6.14
N PRO A 518 -34.56 -6.20 -5.06
CA PRO A 518 -35.17 -6.52 -3.79
C PRO A 518 -36.71 -6.42 -3.87
N PRO A 519 -37.46 -7.35 -3.23
CA PRO A 519 -38.92 -7.37 -3.25
C PRO A 519 -39.52 -6.31 -2.31
N THR A 520 -39.27 -5.03 -2.60
CA THR A 520 -39.83 -3.86 -1.89
C THR A 520 -40.96 -3.22 -2.68
N SER A 521 -41.81 -2.41 -2.02
CA SER A 521 -42.83 -1.58 -2.67
C SER A 521 -42.57 -0.10 -2.33
N PRO A 522 -42.16 0.75 -3.29
CA PRO A 522 -41.92 0.45 -4.72
C PRO A 522 -40.68 -0.44 -4.97
N PRO A 523 -40.64 -1.16 -6.11
CA PRO A 523 -39.47 -1.98 -6.47
C PRO A 523 -38.26 -1.08 -6.72
N GLN A 524 -37.12 -1.47 -6.17
CA GLN A 524 -35.84 -0.79 -6.47
C GLN A 524 -35.33 -1.23 -7.84
N LEU A 525 -34.29 -0.55 -8.32
CA LEU A 525 -33.69 -0.82 -9.63
C LEU A 525 -32.41 -1.64 -9.48
N PRO A 526 -32.01 -2.40 -10.53
CA PRO A 526 -30.77 -3.18 -10.50
C PRO A 526 -29.57 -2.34 -10.06
N GLY A 527 -28.73 -2.92 -9.21
CA GLY A 527 -27.55 -2.28 -8.64
C GLY A 527 -27.80 -1.44 -7.37
N ALA A 528 -29.05 -1.18 -6.97
CA ALA A 528 -29.35 -0.38 -5.77
C ALA A 528 -28.79 -0.99 -4.48
N VAL A 529 -28.87 -2.32 -4.32
CA VAL A 529 -28.34 -3.03 -3.15
C VAL A 529 -26.81 -2.93 -3.11
N PHE A 530 -26.13 -3.20 -4.22
CA PHE A 530 -24.68 -3.08 -4.31
C PHE A 530 -24.20 -1.64 -4.07
N ARG A 531 -24.90 -0.66 -4.64
CA ARG A 531 -24.64 0.76 -4.41
C ARG A 531 -24.73 1.12 -2.93
N THR A 532 -25.78 0.68 -2.24
CA THR A 532 -25.99 0.94 -0.81
C THR A 532 -24.88 0.32 0.02
N PHE A 533 -24.53 -0.94 -0.26
CA PHE A 533 -23.39 -1.62 0.38
C PHE A 533 -22.08 -0.87 0.15
N LEU A 534 -21.79 -0.46 -1.10
CA LEU A 534 -20.58 0.28 -1.43
C LEU A 534 -20.50 1.58 -0.63
N HIS A 535 -21.57 2.39 -0.61
CA HIS A 535 -21.61 3.62 0.20
C HIS A 535 -21.45 3.35 1.70
N SER A 536 -22.08 2.30 2.26
CA SER A 536 -21.91 1.90 3.66
C SER A 536 -20.46 1.53 3.96
N LEU A 537 -19.84 0.75 3.08
CA LEU A 537 -18.43 0.36 3.18
C LEU A 537 -17.52 1.59 3.15
N LEU A 538 -17.75 2.55 2.25
CA LEU A 538 -16.93 3.76 2.21
C LEU A 538 -17.14 4.62 3.48
N LEU A 539 -18.37 4.72 3.97
CA LEU A 539 -18.66 5.45 5.20
C LEU A 539 -17.96 4.84 6.42
N LYS A 540 -18.00 3.51 6.53
CA LYS A 540 -17.42 2.74 7.63
C LYS A 540 -15.89 2.88 7.73
N ASN A 541 -15.23 3.08 6.59
CA ASN A 541 -13.77 3.22 6.52
C ASN A 541 -13.30 4.69 6.48
N ARG A 542 -14.19 5.65 6.77
CA ARG A 542 -13.84 7.07 6.91
C ARG A 542 -12.86 7.25 8.07
N GLY A 543 -11.72 7.89 7.78
CA GLY A 543 -10.69 8.14 8.78
C GLY A 543 -9.85 6.92 9.16
N ALA A 544 -9.88 5.85 8.35
CA ALA A 544 -8.98 4.70 8.53
C ALA A 544 -7.49 5.07 8.40
N GLU A 545 -7.17 6.17 7.70
CA GLU A 545 -5.82 6.75 7.55
C GLU A 545 -5.27 7.38 8.85
N ARG A 546 -6.09 7.56 9.90
CA ARG A 546 -5.64 8.18 11.16
C ARG A 546 -4.66 7.25 11.90
N ASN A 547 -3.71 7.82 12.64
CA ASN A 547 -2.75 7.08 13.47
C ASN A 547 -3.41 6.01 14.37
N VAL A 548 -4.60 6.31 14.89
CA VAL A 548 -5.50 5.34 15.51
C VAL A 548 -6.79 5.33 14.69
N PRO A 549 -7.04 4.27 13.91
CA PRO A 549 -8.27 4.17 13.13
C PRO A 549 -9.48 4.09 14.07
N PRO A 550 -10.65 4.60 13.65
CA PRO A 550 -11.86 4.47 14.44
C PRO A 550 -12.23 2.99 14.63
N PRO A 551 -12.92 2.64 15.74
CA PRO A 551 -13.42 1.28 15.94
C PRO A 551 -14.40 0.89 14.83
N GLY A 552 -14.45 -0.40 14.51
CA GLY A 552 -15.37 -0.94 13.51
C GLY A 552 -14.96 -0.81 12.04
N VAL A 553 -13.74 -0.37 11.70
CA VAL A 553 -13.23 -0.30 10.31
C VAL A 553 -13.18 -1.70 9.65
N SER A 554 -13.40 -1.79 8.34
CA SER A 554 -13.36 -3.06 7.61
C SER A 554 -11.93 -3.58 7.43
N SER A 555 -11.76 -4.89 7.23
CA SER A 555 -10.44 -5.44 6.89
C SER A 555 -9.95 -4.88 5.55
N ASN A 556 -8.66 -4.56 5.45
CA ASN A 556 -8.06 -4.05 4.22
C ASN A 556 -8.26 -5.01 3.02
N SER A 557 -8.28 -6.33 3.27
CA SER A 557 -8.51 -7.32 2.23
C SER A 557 -9.86 -7.13 1.52
N VAL A 558 -10.89 -6.67 2.24
CA VAL A 558 -12.23 -6.41 1.69
C VAL A 558 -12.19 -5.21 0.73
N LEU A 559 -11.48 -4.15 1.13
CA LEU A 559 -11.29 -2.96 0.29
C LEU A 559 -10.56 -3.30 -1.00
N VAL A 560 -9.49 -4.12 -0.91
CA VAL A 560 -8.73 -4.61 -2.07
C VAL A 560 -9.58 -5.50 -2.99
N SER A 561 -10.40 -6.39 -2.42
CA SER A 561 -11.32 -7.24 -3.19
C SER A 561 -12.36 -6.41 -3.94
N ILE A 562 -13.00 -5.44 -3.27
CA ILE A 562 -13.97 -4.55 -3.93
C ILE A 562 -13.30 -3.66 -4.96
N TYR A 563 -12.14 -3.08 -4.67
CA TYR A 563 -11.34 -2.34 -5.66
C TYR A 563 -11.10 -3.19 -6.91
N THR A 564 -10.66 -4.44 -6.72
CA THR A 564 -10.37 -5.38 -7.81
C THR A 564 -11.62 -5.71 -8.63
N VAL A 565 -12.77 -5.90 -7.98
CA VAL A 565 -14.06 -6.13 -8.65
C VAL A 565 -14.49 -4.90 -9.46
N VAL A 566 -14.47 -3.71 -8.85
CA VAL A 566 -14.89 -2.45 -9.49
C VAL A 566 -13.95 -2.11 -10.64
N LEU A 567 -12.64 -2.29 -10.49
CA LEU A 567 -11.66 -2.09 -11.55
C LEU A 567 -11.96 -3.00 -12.75
N HIS A 568 -12.29 -4.26 -12.49
CA HIS A 568 -12.66 -5.20 -13.55
C HIS A 568 -13.96 -4.79 -14.25
N PHE A 569 -14.99 -4.38 -13.50
CA PHE A 569 -16.25 -3.92 -14.08
C PHE A 569 -16.08 -2.67 -14.94
N LEU A 570 -15.23 -1.73 -14.52
CA LEU A 570 -14.93 -0.53 -15.29
C LEU A 570 -14.00 -0.79 -16.49
N SER A 571 -13.11 -1.78 -16.40
CA SER A 571 -12.16 -2.10 -17.48
C SER A 571 -12.75 -3.04 -18.53
N GLU A 572 -13.36 -4.15 -18.09
CA GLU A 572 -13.86 -5.22 -18.96
C GLU A 572 -15.38 -5.19 -19.17
N GLY A 573 -16.09 -4.36 -18.38
CA GLY A 573 -17.55 -4.31 -18.39
C GLY A 573 -18.21 -5.35 -17.47
N PHE A 574 -19.48 -5.13 -17.17
CA PHE A 574 -20.33 -6.10 -16.48
C PHE A 574 -21.68 -6.15 -17.20
N VAL A 575 -21.85 -7.16 -18.06
CA VAL A 575 -23.11 -7.35 -18.80
C VAL A 575 -24.23 -7.62 -17.80
N LEU A 576 -25.20 -6.72 -17.67
CA LEU A 576 -26.52 -7.07 -17.15
C LEU A 576 -27.14 -7.99 -18.20
N GLY A 577 -27.27 -9.28 -17.88
CA GLY A 577 -27.93 -10.25 -18.77
C GLY A 577 -29.30 -9.74 -19.23
N ASP A 578 -29.74 -10.24 -20.39
CA ASP A 578 -30.88 -9.81 -21.20
C ASP A 578 -32.25 -10.04 -20.51
N ILE A 579 -32.47 -9.40 -19.34
CA ILE A 579 -33.70 -9.50 -18.53
C ILE A 579 -34.63 -8.30 -18.78
N CYS A 580 -34.13 -7.22 -19.39
CA CYS A 580 -34.95 -6.06 -19.75
C CYS A 580 -34.71 -5.67 -21.21
N GLY A 581 -35.62 -6.08 -22.10
CA GLY A 581 -35.57 -5.84 -23.55
C GLY A 581 -35.72 -4.37 -23.99
N TRP A 582 -35.29 -3.40 -23.18
CA TRP A 582 -35.46 -1.96 -23.43
C TRP A 582 -34.18 -1.12 -23.53
N LEU A 583 -33.00 -1.75 -23.63
CA LEU A 583 -31.77 -1.01 -23.95
C LEU A 583 -30.95 -1.68 -25.08
N LYS A 584 -31.56 -1.85 -26.26
CA LYS A 584 -30.81 -2.11 -27.50
C LYS A 584 -30.18 -0.81 -28.02
N SER A 585 -29.19 -0.28 -27.31
CA SER A 585 -28.29 0.75 -27.85
C SER A 585 -27.13 1.02 -26.90
N CYS A 586 -26.18 0.09 -26.75
CA CYS A 586 -24.81 0.41 -26.36
C CYS A 586 -23.92 -0.77 -26.78
N LYS A 587 -22.76 -0.49 -27.39
CA LYS A 587 -21.78 -1.50 -27.80
C LYS A 587 -21.23 -2.19 -26.54
N ALA A 588 -21.82 -3.31 -26.14
CA ALA A 588 -21.66 -3.92 -24.83
C ALA A 588 -20.36 -4.72 -24.61
N ASP A 589 -19.40 -4.72 -25.55
CA ASP A 589 -18.17 -5.53 -25.47
C ASP A 589 -16.94 -4.76 -24.95
N ILE A 590 -17.04 -3.45 -24.66
CA ILE A 590 -15.90 -2.62 -24.25
C ILE A 590 -16.22 -1.91 -22.94
N GLY A 591 -15.43 -2.19 -21.88
CA GLY A 591 -15.61 -1.58 -20.56
C GLY A 591 -15.36 -0.07 -20.55
N PHE A 592 -15.99 0.63 -19.60
CA PHE A 592 -16.01 2.08 -19.44
C PHE A 592 -14.64 2.77 -19.66
N LEU A 593 -13.58 2.28 -19.02
CA LEU A 593 -12.22 2.86 -19.09
C LEU A 593 -11.54 2.68 -20.45
N HIS A 594 -12.08 1.81 -21.30
CA HIS A 594 -11.57 1.53 -22.65
C HIS A 594 -12.50 2.05 -23.76
N ARG A 595 -13.60 2.75 -23.40
CA ARG A 595 -14.48 3.40 -24.38
C ARG A 595 -13.77 4.62 -24.96
N GLY A 596 -13.50 4.57 -26.27
CA GLY A 596 -12.95 5.70 -27.01
C GLY A 596 -14.02 6.66 -27.52
N GLY A 597 -13.61 7.90 -27.79
CA GLY A 597 -14.47 8.95 -28.33
C GLY A 597 -14.89 9.97 -27.27
N GLU A 598 -16.15 10.38 -27.28
CA GLU A 598 -16.73 11.35 -26.34
C GLU A 598 -16.93 10.71 -24.96
N GLN A 599 -16.39 11.35 -23.94
CA GLN A 599 -16.47 10.98 -22.53
C GLN A 599 -17.33 11.99 -21.78
N SER A 600 -18.00 11.55 -20.71
CA SER A 600 -18.81 12.40 -19.87
C SER A 600 -18.61 12.11 -18.39
N PHE A 601 -18.72 13.15 -17.55
CA PHE A 601 -18.70 12.99 -16.10
C PHE A 601 -19.68 13.95 -15.40
N PRO A 602 -20.49 13.46 -14.45
CA PRO A 602 -21.47 14.29 -13.74
C PRO A 602 -20.81 15.17 -12.67
N VAL A 603 -20.98 16.49 -12.77
CA VAL A 603 -20.35 17.47 -11.89
C VAL A 603 -20.87 17.40 -10.46
N HIS A 604 -22.12 16.97 -10.29
CA HIS A 604 -22.78 16.89 -8.99
C HIS A 604 -22.07 15.94 -8.00
N LEU A 605 -21.23 15.00 -8.47
CA LEU A 605 -20.41 14.14 -7.60
C LEU A 605 -19.35 14.93 -6.81
N PHE A 606 -18.91 16.08 -7.35
CA PHE A 606 -17.98 16.98 -6.66
C PHE A 606 -18.71 17.97 -5.74
N LEU A 607 -19.86 18.47 -6.20
CA LEU A 607 -20.52 19.64 -5.61
C LEU A 607 -21.49 19.31 -4.49
N LYS A 608 -21.98 18.07 -4.38
CA LYS A 608 -22.89 17.71 -3.30
C LYS A 608 -22.16 17.63 -1.96
N ASN A 609 -22.73 18.29 -0.95
CA ASN A 609 -22.37 18.07 0.44
C ASN A 609 -22.93 16.71 0.88
N ASP A 610 -22.31 15.64 0.41
CA ASP A 610 -22.64 14.31 0.87
C ASP A 610 -22.27 14.24 2.36
N PRO A 611 -23.22 14.00 3.29
CA PRO A 611 -22.91 13.84 4.72
C PRO A 611 -21.83 12.75 4.94
N HIS A 612 -21.71 11.79 4.01
CA HIS A 612 -20.69 10.74 4.01
C HIS A 612 -19.27 11.26 3.66
N ARG A 613 -19.13 12.43 3.04
CA ARG A 613 -17.88 13.00 2.48
C ARG A 613 -17.47 14.36 3.08
N THR A 614 -18.11 14.77 4.17
CA THR A 614 -17.95 16.08 4.82
C THR A 614 -16.53 16.36 5.33
N ASP A 615 -15.76 15.32 5.70
CA ASP A 615 -14.36 15.47 6.16
C ASP A 615 -13.31 15.38 5.04
N ILE A 616 -13.72 15.08 3.80
CA ILE A 616 -12.76 14.90 2.71
C ILE A 616 -12.34 16.28 2.19
N SER A 617 -11.06 16.61 2.38
CA SER A 617 -10.43 17.80 1.82
C SER A 617 -10.59 17.86 0.30
N ARG A 618 -10.79 19.07 -0.22
CA ARG A 618 -10.87 19.36 -1.66
C ARG A 618 -9.65 20.16 -2.07
N LEU A 619 -9.37 20.22 -3.38
CA LEU A 619 -8.22 20.98 -3.88
C LEU A 619 -8.22 22.42 -3.35
N GLY A 620 -9.35 23.12 -3.33
CA GLY A 620 -9.47 24.47 -2.79
C GLY A 620 -9.63 24.58 -1.27
N GLY A 621 -9.58 23.46 -0.54
CA GLY A 621 -9.62 23.41 0.92
C GLY A 621 -10.86 22.68 1.45
N SER A 622 -11.31 23.03 2.66
CA SER A 622 -12.47 22.37 3.25
C SER A 622 -13.75 22.69 2.49
N TYR A 623 -14.61 21.68 2.29
CA TYR A 623 -15.89 21.85 1.61
C TYR A 623 -16.77 22.94 2.27
N SER A 624 -16.76 23.01 3.61
CA SER A 624 -17.54 24.00 4.38
C SER A 624 -17.12 25.45 4.11
N HIS A 625 -15.84 25.66 3.79
CA HIS A 625 -15.30 26.97 3.44
C HIS A 625 -15.62 27.32 1.98
N LEU A 626 -15.41 26.36 1.08
CA LEU A 626 -15.69 26.51 -0.35
C LEU A 626 -17.15 26.84 -0.62
N SER A 627 -18.08 26.09 -0.02
CA SER A 627 -19.53 26.31 -0.14
C SER A 627 -20.00 27.67 0.37
N LYS A 628 -19.27 28.30 1.30
CA LYS A 628 -19.56 29.67 1.77
C LYS A 628 -19.01 30.74 0.84
N LEU A 629 -17.80 30.54 0.31
CA LEU A 629 -17.14 31.50 -0.58
C LEU A 629 -17.68 31.45 -2.02
N HIS A 630 -18.09 30.27 -2.48
CA HIS A 630 -18.55 30.01 -3.85
C HIS A 630 -19.92 29.30 -3.83
N PRO A 631 -20.99 29.92 -3.29
CA PRO A 631 -22.30 29.29 -3.10
C PRO A 631 -23.08 29.05 -4.40
N ALA A 632 -22.69 29.71 -5.50
CA ALA A 632 -23.41 29.76 -6.77
C ALA A 632 -22.59 29.12 -7.91
N ILE A 633 -22.33 27.81 -7.83
CA ILE A 633 -22.16 27.06 -9.07
C ILE A 633 -23.57 26.85 -9.57
N ASP A 634 -23.99 27.67 -10.55
CA ASP A 634 -25.29 27.54 -11.20
C ASP A 634 -25.56 26.07 -11.49
N HIS A 635 -26.72 25.58 -11.04
CA HIS A 635 -27.19 24.22 -11.27
C HIS A 635 -27.39 23.89 -12.77
N GLU A 636 -26.90 24.73 -13.68
CA GLU A 636 -26.97 24.58 -15.14
C GLU A 636 -25.95 23.58 -15.70
N ILE A 637 -24.81 23.35 -15.04
CA ILE A 637 -23.79 22.39 -15.50
C ILE A 637 -23.98 21.04 -14.78
N GLU A 638 -24.81 20.17 -15.35
CA GLU A 638 -25.05 18.84 -14.79
C GLU A 638 -23.97 17.81 -15.17
N VAL A 639 -23.44 17.91 -16.40
CA VAL A 639 -22.51 16.94 -16.99
C VAL A 639 -21.45 17.68 -17.82
N ILE A 640 -20.19 17.29 -17.65
CA ILE A 640 -19.08 17.75 -18.48
C ILE A 640 -18.79 16.70 -19.55
N GLN A 641 -18.60 17.15 -20.79
CA GLN A 641 -18.27 16.30 -21.94
C GLN A 641 -16.95 16.74 -22.57
N TRP A 642 -16.12 15.77 -22.96
CA TRP A 642 -14.87 16.00 -23.68
C TRP A 642 -14.54 14.81 -24.59
N ASP A 643 -13.76 15.05 -25.64
CA ASP A 643 -13.23 13.97 -26.47
C ASP A 643 -11.94 13.40 -25.87
N GLU A 644 -11.79 12.07 -25.92
CA GLU A 644 -10.54 11.41 -25.53
C GLU A 644 -9.34 12.02 -26.26
N GLY A 645 -8.28 12.37 -25.51
CA GLY A 645 -7.07 12.99 -26.07
C GLY A 645 -7.29 14.41 -26.60
N CYS A 646 -8.32 15.14 -26.15
CA CYS A 646 -8.56 16.54 -26.54
C CYS A 646 -7.42 17.51 -26.14
N MET A 647 -6.57 17.10 -25.20
CA MET A 647 -5.41 17.87 -24.73
C MET A 647 -4.10 17.50 -25.44
N ASP A 648 -4.13 16.53 -26.36
CA ASP A 648 -2.96 16.09 -27.13
C ASP A 648 -2.95 16.79 -28.51
N SER A 649 -1.76 17.07 -29.07
CA SER A 649 -1.67 17.64 -30.42
C SER A 649 -2.16 16.66 -31.49
N GLU A 650 -2.70 17.15 -32.62
CA GLU A 650 -3.29 16.26 -33.65
C GLU A 650 -2.31 15.20 -34.18
N GLU A 651 -1.01 15.51 -34.23
CA GLU A 651 0.04 14.59 -34.69
C GLU A 651 0.42 13.54 -33.64
N THR A 652 0.16 13.80 -32.35
CA THR A 652 0.53 12.94 -31.21
C THR A 652 -0.67 12.34 -30.48
N ARG A 653 -1.89 12.58 -30.98
CA ARG A 653 -3.14 12.15 -30.34
C ARG A 653 -3.23 10.62 -30.27
N VAL A 654 -3.15 10.09 -29.05
CA VAL A 654 -3.25 8.65 -28.74
C VAL A 654 -4.62 8.39 -28.13
N THR A 655 -5.51 7.73 -28.87
CA THR A 655 -6.88 7.44 -28.41
C THR A 655 -7.31 6.03 -28.77
N HIS A 656 -8.33 5.50 -28.11
CA HIS A 656 -8.88 4.18 -28.45
C HIS A 656 -9.51 4.13 -29.86
N SER A 657 -9.84 5.29 -30.45
CA SER A 657 -10.44 5.44 -31.78
C SER A 657 -9.44 5.73 -32.92
N THR A 658 -8.23 6.18 -32.61
CA THR A 658 -7.20 6.56 -33.61
C THR A 658 -6.30 5.39 -34.01
N ARG A 659 -5.42 5.61 -35.00
CA ARG A 659 -4.44 4.60 -35.46
C ARG A 659 -3.38 4.29 -34.40
N GLN A 660 -3.00 5.27 -33.58
CA GLN A 660 -2.10 5.08 -32.44
C GLN A 660 -2.92 4.81 -31.17
N LYS A 661 -2.91 3.56 -30.70
CA LYS A 661 -3.70 3.17 -29.52
C LYS A 661 -2.94 3.37 -28.20
N PRO A 662 -3.64 3.71 -27.09
CA PRO A 662 -3.07 3.79 -25.75
C PRO A 662 -2.39 2.50 -25.29
N CYS A 663 -1.52 2.58 -24.26
CA CYS A 663 -0.80 1.41 -23.73
C CYS A 663 -1.73 0.27 -23.29
N CYS A 664 -2.90 0.59 -22.76
CA CYS A 664 -3.91 -0.41 -22.37
C CYS A 664 -4.46 -1.24 -23.55
N CYS A 665 -4.28 -0.81 -24.80
CA CYS A 665 -4.66 -1.55 -26.00
C CYS A 665 -3.50 -2.38 -26.59
N SER A 666 -2.31 -2.37 -25.97
CA SER A 666 -1.15 -3.08 -26.50
C SER A 666 -1.18 -4.57 -26.13
N ASN A 667 -1.44 -5.43 -27.12
CA ASN A 667 -1.29 -6.88 -26.99
C ASN A 667 0.19 -7.25 -27.16
N TYR A 668 1.00 -7.00 -26.14
CA TYR A 668 2.39 -7.49 -26.08
C TYR A 668 2.38 -8.96 -25.66
N ASP A 669 1.76 -9.84 -26.43
CA ASP A 669 1.53 -11.24 -26.06
C ASP A 669 1.95 -12.17 -27.20
N SER A 670 3.27 -12.36 -27.33
CA SER A 670 3.83 -13.49 -28.10
C SER A 670 5.26 -13.92 -27.71
N ASP A 671 6.05 -13.09 -27.02
CA ASP A 671 7.51 -13.31 -27.01
C ASP A 671 8.12 -13.73 -25.65
N PHE A 672 7.41 -13.58 -24.53
CA PHE A 672 7.92 -14.11 -23.24
C PHE A 672 7.60 -15.61 -23.03
N THR A 673 6.48 -16.10 -23.55
CA THR A 673 6.06 -17.51 -23.41
C THR A 673 6.68 -18.44 -24.46
N ARG A 674 7.25 -17.89 -25.55
CA ARG A 674 7.81 -18.72 -26.65
C ARG A 674 9.30 -19.04 -26.48
N ASN A 675 10.02 -18.33 -25.61
CA ASN A 675 11.45 -18.56 -25.38
C ASN A 675 11.77 -19.72 -24.42
N PHE A 676 10.76 -20.39 -23.84
CA PHE A 676 10.94 -21.55 -22.96
C PHE A 676 10.73 -22.92 -23.64
N LYS A 677 10.57 -22.97 -24.97
CA LYS A 677 10.35 -24.22 -25.72
C LYS A 677 11.38 -24.47 -26.84
N VAL A 678 12.68 -24.32 -26.58
CA VAL A 678 13.71 -25.02 -27.38
C VAL A 678 14.94 -25.34 -26.51
N PRO A 679 15.25 -26.62 -26.21
CA PRO A 679 16.54 -26.99 -25.67
C PRO A 679 17.51 -27.15 -26.85
N ALA A 680 18.23 -26.09 -27.22
CA ALA A 680 19.28 -26.19 -28.22
C ALA A 680 20.54 -25.42 -27.79
N LYS A 681 21.55 -26.21 -27.44
CA LYS A 681 22.98 -25.87 -27.34
C LYS A 681 23.37 -24.68 -28.23
N TYR A 682 23.67 -23.54 -27.62
CA TYR A 682 24.61 -22.59 -28.21
C TYR A 682 25.73 -22.29 -27.23
N LEU A 683 26.91 -22.76 -27.65
CA LEU A 683 28.20 -22.48 -27.07
C LEU A 683 28.41 -20.96 -27.00
N ALA A 684 28.95 -20.50 -25.88
CA ALA A 684 29.40 -19.14 -25.66
C ALA A 684 30.27 -18.59 -26.81
N LYS A 685 29.88 -17.43 -27.34
CA LYS A 685 30.80 -16.38 -27.83
C LYS A 685 30.08 -15.04 -27.81
N GLY A 686 30.74 -14.06 -27.20
CA GLY A 686 30.15 -12.86 -26.63
C GLY A 686 29.43 -11.89 -27.57
N SER A 687 28.34 -11.33 -27.06
CA SER A 687 28.04 -9.90 -27.14
C SER A 687 27.21 -9.52 -25.92
N ARG A 688 27.83 -8.79 -24.98
CA ARG A 688 27.16 -8.16 -23.84
C ARG A 688 26.16 -7.15 -24.38
N GLY A 689 24.86 -7.46 -24.28
CA GLY A 689 23.77 -6.50 -24.45
C GLY A 689 22.91 -6.57 -23.19
N HIS A 690 23.25 -5.74 -22.20
CA HIS A 690 22.40 -5.55 -21.02
C HIS A 690 21.06 -4.96 -21.46
N CYS A 691 19.95 -5.66 -21.19
CA CYS A 691 18.71 -4.95 -20.86
C CYS A 691 18.97 -4.29 -19.51
N SER A 692 19.36 -3.02 -19.53
CA SER A 692 19.52 -2.22 -18.33
C SER A 692 18.14 -2.03 -17.70
N SER A 693 17.88 -2.73 -16.60
CA SER A 693 17.09 -2.12 -15.54
C SER A 693 17.75 -0.77 -15.22
N ILE A 694 16.93 0.28 -15.18
CA ILE A 694 17.39 1.62 -14.87
C ILE A 694 18.13 1.57 -13.53
N PRO A 695 19.39 2.05 -13.42
CA PRO A 695 20.13 2.00 -12.18
C PRO A 695 19.39 2.75 -11.08
N GLU A 696 19.02 2.03 -10.02
CA GLU A 696 18.34 2.59 -8.85
C GLU A 696 19.27 3.59 -8.14
N ARG A 697 18.85 4.85 -8.11
CA ARG A 697 19.19 5.76 -7.01
C ARG A 697 17.93 5.86 -6.14
N PRO A 698 18.04 5.83 -4.81
CA PRO A 698 16.89 5.93 -3.93
C PRO A 698 16.28 7.32 -4.10
N ALA A 699 15.13 7.38 -4.76
CA ALA A 699 14.25 8.52 -4.82
C ALA A 699 12.85 7.97 -4.59
N HIS A 700 12.44 8.03 -3.33
CA HIS A 700 11.13 7.58 -2.90
C HIS A 700 10.14 8.71 -3.22
N VAL A 701 8.98 8.37 -3.76
CA VAL A 701 7.84 9.31 -3.81
C VAL A 701 6.74 8.70 -2.96
N ALA A 702 6.44 7.41 -3.16
CA ALA A 702 5.43 6.71 -2.37
C ALA A 702 5.78 6.49 -0.87
N ALA A 703 7.07 6.44 -0.47
CA ALA A 703 7.47 6.30 0.94
C ALA A 703 7.89 7.64 1.60
N GLU A 704 8.38 8.61 0.82
CA GLU A 704 8.71 9.96 1.31
C GLU A 704 7.45 10.82 1.54
N CYS A 705 6.28 10.44 1.01
CA CYS A 705 5.01 11.08 1.32
C CYS A 705 4.41 10.68 2.69
N SER A 706 5.15 9.99 3.56
CA SER A 706 4.64 9.56 4.87
C SER A 706 5.61 9.79 6.04
N ASP A 707 6.91 9.94 5.76
CA ASP A 707 7.87 10.42 6.74
C ASP A 707 8.13 11.93 6.53
N GLY A 708 7.23 12.75 7.09
CA GLY A 708 7.45 14.20 7.23
C GLY A 708 8.68 14.57 8.07
N SER A 709 9.31 13.60 8.75
CA SER A 709 10.38 13.84 9.73
C SER A 709 11.55 14.67 9.19
N LEU A 710 12.08 14.43 7.98
CA LEU A 710 13.30 15.14 7.57
C LEU A 710 13.07 16.54 7.00
N ASN A 711 11.94 16.78 6.31
CA ASN A 711 11.62 18.13 5.81
C ASN A 711 11.13 19.01 6.97
N ASP A 712 10.31 18.48 7.88
CA ASP A 712 9.80 19.23 9.03
C ASP A 712 10.93 19.59 10.03
N GLU A 713 11.93 18.71 10.22
CA GLU A 713 13.08 18.94 11.11
C GLU A 713 14.16 19.88 10.54
N ILE A 714 14.13 20.15 9.23
CA ILE A 714 15.02 21.14 8.56
C ILE A 714 14.32 22.51 8.47
N THR A 715 13.02 22.61 8.80
CA THR A 715 12.22 23.84 8.67
C THR A 715 12.01 24.64 9.97
N ASP A 716 13.05 24.85 10.79
CA ASP A 716 13.01 25.87 11.85
C ASP A 716 13.52 27.23 11.33
N LYS A 717 12.84 27.77 10.32
CA LYS A 717 13.06 29.15 9.85
C LYS A 717 11.93 30.05 10.39
N PRO A 718 12.21 31.08 11.20
CA PRO A 718 11.16 31.99 11.67
C PRO A 718 10.56 32.74 10.47
N SER A 719 9.26 32.55 10.25
CA SER A 719 8.52 33.15 9.13
C SER A 719 7.99 34.53 9.53
N SER A 720 8.34 35.56 8.76
CA SER A 720 7.69 36.88 8.81
C SER A 720 7.19 37.27 7.41
N SER A 721 5.93 37.73 7.38
CA SER A 721 5.21 38.51 6.36
C SER A 721 4.50 37.79 5.20
N ASP A 722 3.16 37.89 5.26
CA ASP A 722 2.19 38.43 4.28
C ASP A 722 2.48 38.26 2.78
N GLN A 723 1.68 37.41 2.13
CA GLN A 723 1.57 37.36 0.67
C GLN A 723 0.42 38.24 0.19
N SER A 724 0.73 39.14 -0.74
CA SER A 724 -0.21 39.86 -1.60
C SER A 724 -0.61 38.98 -2.79
N GLU A 725 -1.91 38.97 -3.13
CA GLU A 725 -2.46 38.35 -4.34
C GLU A 725 -1.93 39.02 -5.63
N PRO A 726 -1.65 38.27 -6.71
CA PRO A 726 -1.52 38.84 -8.04
C PRO A 726 -2.83 38.71 -8.85
N GLU A 727 -3.17 39.80 -9.53
CA GLU A 727 -4.30 39.94 -10.45
C GLU A 727 -4.21 39.04 -11.69
N TYR A 728 -5.37 38.54 -12.10
CA TYR A 728 -5.60 37.61 -13.19
C TYR A 728 -5.38 38.23 -14.58
N GLY A 729 -4.84 37.42 -15.47
CA GLY A 729 -5.06 37.53 -16.91
C GLY A 729 -4.63 36.27 -17.64
N TYR A 730 -5.54 35.57 -18.33
CA TYR A 730 -5.50 35.38 -19.79
C TYR A 730 -6.41 34.25 -20.31
N ARG A 731 -7.18 34.64 -21.34
CA ARG A 731 -7.75 33.95 -22.52
C ARG A 731 -8.29 32.51 -22.44
N GLN A 732 -9.59 32.42 -22.75
CA GLN A 732 -10.32 31.23 -23.15
C GLN A 732 -9.79 30.61 -24.46
N VAL A 733 -9.60 29.30 -24.47
CA VAL A 733 -9.53 28.48 -25.68
C VAL A 733 -10.90 27.81 -25.84
N HIS A 734 -11.58 28.10 -26.95
CA HIS A 734 -12.86 27.52 -27.29
C HIS A 734 -12.67 26.06 -27.74
N HIS A 735 -13.25 25.11 -26.99
CA HIS A 735 -14.04 23.98 -27.50
C HIS A 735 -14.46 23.08 -26.33
N MET A 736 -15.49 23.50 -25.59
CA MET A 736 -16.15 22.71 -24.56
C MET A 736 -17.65 23.00 -24.67
N LYS A 737 -18.49 21.97 -24.76
CA LYS A 737 -19.95 22.13 -24.80
C LYS A 737 -20.51 21.73 -23.45
N SER A 738 -20.98 22.71 -22.68
CA SER A 738 -21.89 22.47 -21.56
C SER A 738 -23.28 22.26 -22.14
N VAL A 739 -23.88 21.09 -21.87
CA VAL A 739 -25.24 20.78 -22.34
C VAL A 739 -26.15 20.64 -21.13
N PRO A 740 -27.27 21.40 -21.04
CA PRO A 740 -28.30 21.12 -20.05
C PRO A 740 -28.92 19.77 -20.39
N ARG A 741 -28.96 18.85 -19.43
CA ARG A 741 -29.68 17.59 -19.63
C ARG A 741 -31.17 17.92 -19.66
N ASP A 742 -31.89 17.38 -20.64
CA ASP A 742 -33.35 17.40 -20.62
C ASP A 742 -33.83 16.85 -19.27
N THR A 743 -34.51 17.71 -18.51
CA THR A 743 -35.14 17.39 -17.23
C THR A 743 -36.12 16.24 -17.43
N ASN A 744 -35.64 15.01 -17.24
CA ASN A 744 -36.39 13.80 -16.93
C ASN A 744 -35.44 12.59 -16.85
N MET A 745 -34.61 12.45 -15.80
CA MET A 745 -33.92 11.20 -15.44
C MET A 745 -33.79 11.11 -13.92
N SER A 746 -34.83 10.65 -13.23
CA SER A 746 -35.08 9.24 -12.84
C SER A 746 -34.05 8.68 -11.84
N THR A 747 -34.55 8.48 -10.61
CA THR A 747 -34.05 7.53 -9.61
C THR A 747 -33.93 6.14 -10.25
N ALA A 748 -32.78 5.76 -10.84
CA ALA A 748 -32.68 4.51 -11.58
C ALA A 748 -31.26 4.06 -12.05
N THR A 749 -30.72 2.97 -11.48
CA THR A 749 -29.52 2.20 -11.93
C THR A 749 -28.14 2.72 -11.47
N LEU A 750 -27.24 1.80 -11.10
CA LEU A 750 -25.84 2.04 -10.73
C LEU A 750 -25.05 2.65 -11.90
N GLN A 751 -24.45 3.82 -11.70
CA GLN A 751 -23.69 4.54 -12.75
C GLN A 751 -22.20 4.16 -12.72
N GLU A 752 -21.56 4.10 -13.89
CA GLU A 752 -20.13 3.76 -14.01
C GLU A 752 -19.24 4.88 -13.45
N GLU A 753 -19.70 6.12 -13.49
CA GLU A 753 -19.03 7.29 -12.94
C GLU A 753 -19.01 7.28 -11.40
N GLU A 754 -20.09 6.81 -10.77
CA GLU A 754 -20.15 6.58 -9.32
C GLU A 754 -19.18 5.47 -8.89
N LEU A 755 -19.05 4.43 -9.72
CA LEU A 755 -18.09 3.36 -9.50
C LEU A 755 -16.65 3.84 -9.66
N LEU A 756 -16.34 4.73 -10.61
CA LEU A 756 -15.01 5.30 -10.77
C LEU A 756 -14.62 6.15 -9.55
N ASP A 757 -15.53 7.00 -9.07
CA ASP A 757 -15.31 7.80 -7.88
C ASP A 757 -15.06 6.91 -6.64
N ALA A 758 -15.86 5.86 -6.46
CA ALA A 758 -15.64 4.87 -5.41
C ALA A 758 -14.30 4.12 -5.59
N LEU A 759 -13.91 3.78 -6.83
CA LEU A 759 -12.64 3.12 -7.13
C LEU A 759 -11.43 3.94 -6.67
N LEU A 760 -11.44 5.25 -6.91
CA LEU A 760 -10.36 6.16 -6.52
C LEU A 760 -10.25 6.30 -4.99
N TRP A 761 -11.39 6.34 -4.31
CA TRP A 761 -11.41 6.39 -2.85
C TRP A 761 -10.94 5.05 -2.23
N LEU A 762 -11.37 3.91 -2.79
CA LEU A 762 -10.89 2.58 -2.39
C LEU A 762 -9.39 2.39 -2.65
N TYR A 763 -8.87 2.99 -3.72
CA TYR A 763 -7.43 3.02 -3.97
C TYR A 763 -6.69 3.69 -2.82
N HIS A 764 -7.11 4.92 -2.47
CA HIS A 764 -6.49 5.71 -1.41
C HIS A 764 -6.54 4.97 -0.07
N VAL A 765 -7.73 4.60 0.41
CA VAL A 765 -7.91 4.04 1.75
C VAL A 765 -7.43 2.59 1.89
N GLY A 766 -7.44 1.80 0.81
CA GLY A 766 -7.16 0.36 0.88
C GLY A 766 -5.89 -0.10 0.15
N LEU A 767 -5.72 0.33 -1.10
CA LEU A 767 -4.69 -0.23 -1.96
C LEU A 767 -3.32 0.48 -1.83
N ALA A 768 -3.31 1.79 -1.58
CA ALA A 768 -2.09 2.58 -1.45
C ALA A 768 -1.15 2.04 -0.34
N PRO A 769 -1.62 1.66 0.88
CA PRO A 769 -0.76 1.04 1.88
C PRO A 769 -0.07 -0.25 1.40
N ASN A 770 -0.76 -1.07 0.60
CA ASN A 770 -0.18 -2.30 0.06
C ASN A 770 0.91 -2.01 -0.99
N PHE A 771 0.73 -0.98 -1.81
CA PHE A 771 1.78 -0.54 -2.75
C PHE A 771 2.97 0.09 -2.05
N LYS A 772 2.76 0.86 -0.98
CA LYS A 772 3.84 1.36 -0.11
C LYS A 772 4.65 0.19 0.46
N GLN A 773 3.99 -0.84 0.99
CA GLN A 773 4.65 -2.04 1.51
C GLN A 773 5.39 -2.83 0.41
N ALA A 774 4.78 -2.98 -0.77
CA ALA A 774 5.43 -3.63 -1.91
C ALA A 774 6.70 -2.88 -2.34
N SER A 775 6.63 -1.55 -2.44
CA SER A 775 7.75 -0.68 -2.77
C SER A 775 8.88 -0.77 -1.72
N TYR A 776 8.52 -0.85 -0.42
CA TYR A 776 9.47 -1.07 0.66
C TYR A 776 10.25 -2.37 0.46
N TYR A 777 9.56 -3.51 0.31
CA TYR A 777 10.23 -4.80 0.15
C TYR A 777 11.05 -4.89 -1.14
N MET A 778 10.60 -4.30 -2.25
CA MET A 778 11.38 -4.27 -3.49
C MET A 778 12.69 -3.51 -3.33
N THR A 779 12.65 -2.34 -2.68
CA THR A 779 13.86 -1.54 -2.44
C THR A 779 14.80 -2.26 -1.46
N HIS A 780 14.23 -2.82 -0.40
CA HIS A 780 14.96 -3.53 0.63
C HIS A 780 15.59 -4.82 0.10
N GLN A 781 14.92 -5.51 -0.83
CA GLN A 781 15.46 -6.65 -1.57
C GLN A 781 16.75 -6.26 -2.30
N ALA A 782 16.71 -5.18 -3.10
CA ALA A 782 17.88 -4.73 -3.86
C ALA A 782 19.04 -4.31 -2.94
N GLN A 783 18.75 -3.60 -1.85
CA GLN A 783 19.74 -3.21 -0.85
C GLN A 783 20.38 -4.43 -0.16
N SER A 784 19.55 -5.38 0.28
CA SER A 784 20.01 -6.59 0.99
C SER A 784 20.84 -7.49 0.07
N ILE A 785 20.48 -7.61 -1.22
CA ILE A 785 21.29 -8.32 -2.22
C ILE A 785 22.66 -7.66 -2.35
N SER A 786 22.71 -6.33 -2.47
CA SER A 786 23.99 -5.60 -2.57
C SER A 786 24.86 -5.76 -1.33
N LEU A 787 24.28 -5.76 -0.13
CA LEU A 787 25.00 -6.00 1.13
C LEU A 787 25.54 -7.43 1.21
N LEU A 788 24.76 -8.41 0.75
CA LEU A 788 25.18 -9.80 0.69
C LEU A 788 26.34 -10.01 -0.27
N GLU A 789 26.27 -9.44 -1.48
CA GLU A 789 27.34 -9.51 -2.49
C GLU A 789 28.65 -8.87 -1.99
N GLU A 790 28.54 -7.74 -1.28
CA GLU A 790 29.69 -7.06 -0.69
C GLU A 790 30.31 -7.88 0.45
N THR A 791 29.48 -8.45 1.33
CA THR A 791 29.94 -9.32 2.42
C THR A 791 30.66 -10.55 1.85
N ASP A 792 30.10 -11.16 0.80
CA ASP A 792 30.72 -12.27 0.08
C ASP A 792 32.07 -11.87 -0.56
N ARG A 793 32.19 -10.63 -1.04
CA ARG A 793 33.46 -10.09 -1.56
C ARG A 793 34.50 -9.93 -0.46
N GLN A 794 34.13 -9.36 0.69
CA GLN A 794 35.03 -9.19 1.84
C GLN A 794 35.53 -10.53 2.40
N ILE A 795 34.66 -11.54 2.43
CA ILE A 795 35.04 -12.90 2.82
C ILE A 795 36.09 -13.49 1.85
N ARG A 796 36.03 -13.19 0.55
CA ARG A 796 37.00 -13.64 -0.46
C ARG A 796 38.34 -12.90 -0.41
N GLU A 797 38.35 -11.60 -0.07
CA GLU A 797 39.51 -10.71 -0.25
C GLU A 797 40.54 -10.68 0.91
N ARG A 798 40.33 -11.49 1.98
CA ARG A 798 41.16 -11.75 3.19
C ARG A 798 40.68 -11.03 4.46
N ALA A 799 39.94 -11.75 5.31
CA ALA A 799 39.59 -11.35 6.67
C ALA A 799 40.49 -12.03 7.73
N CYS A 800 40.77 -11.32 8.83
CA CYS A 800 41.37 -11.90 10.05
C CYS A 800 40.41 -12.96 10.66
N SER A 801 40.92 -13.93 11.44
CA SER A 801 40.13 -15.10 11.88
C SER A 801 38.86 -14.76 12.68
N GLU A 802 38.88 -13.70 13.51
CA GLU A 802 37.71 -13.24 14.27
C GLU A 802 36.71 -12.47 13.39
N GLN A 803 37.19 -11.60 12.50
CA GLN A 803 36.36 -10.88 11.54
C GLN A 803 35.63 -11.84 10.59
N LEU A 804 36.26 -12.95 10.21
CA LEU A 804 35.66 -13.96 9.35
C LEU A 804 34.43 -14.62 9.99
N LYS A 805 34.41 -14.79 11.32
CA LYS A 805 33.25 -15.34 12.04
C LYS A 805 32.07 -14.38 11.98
N HIS A 806 32.31 -13.11 12.33
CA HIS A 806 31.29 -12.06 12.27
C HIS A 806 30.75 -11.84 10.85
N LEU A 807 31.62 -11.83 9.83
CA LEU A 807 31.19 -11.72 8.43
C LEU A 807 30.33 -12.92 7.98
N LYS A 808 30.61 -14.13 8.47
CA LYS A 808 29.77 -15.31 8.18
C LYS A 808 28.42 -15.26 8.89
N GLU A 809 28.38 -14.77 10.11
CA GLU A 809 27.13 -14.52 10.86
C GLU A 809 26.28 -13.47 10.11
N ALA A 810 26.86 -12.30 9.79
CA ALA A 810 26.21 -11.25 9.01
C ALA A 810 25.75 -11.73 7.62
N ARG A 811 26.56 -12.52 6.92
CA ARG A 811 26.19 -13.13 5.64
C ARG A 811 24.93 -13.99 5.75
N ASN A 812 24.79 -14.77 6.83
CA ASN A 812 23.61 -15.60 7.04
C ASN A 812 22.38 -14.74 7.34
N GLU A 813 22.53 -13.70 8.16
CA GLU A 813 21.45 -12.74 8.44
C GLU A 813 20.96 -12.04 7.17
N TYR A 814 21.87 -11.46 6.37
CA TYR A 814 21.53 -10.83 5.09
C TYR A 814 20.91 -11.82 4.11
N ARG A 815 21.35 -13.09 4.10
CA ARG A 815 20.73 -14.11 3.25
C ARG A 815 19.29 -14.40 3.66
N GLU A 816 19.01 -14.56 4.95
CA GLU A 816 17.63 -14.78 5.45
C GLU A 816 16.74 -13.56 5.16
N GLU A 817 17.29 -12.35 5.28
CA GLU A 817 16.62 -11.10 4.95
C GLU A 817 16.29 -10.99 3.45
N VAL A 818 17.23 -11.35 2.57
CA VAL A 818 16.98 -11.43 1.12
C VAL A 818 15.88 -12.45 0.82
N ILE A 819 15.93 -13.64 1.40
CA ILE A 819 14.93 -14.69 1.20
C ILE A 819 13.53 -14.19 1.58
N ASP A 820 13.42 -13.52 2.73
CA ASP A 820 12.17 -12.95 3.22
C ASP A 820 11.64 -11.86 2.27
N CYS A 821 12.52 -10.95 1.83
CA CYS A 821 12.15 -9.90 0.88
C CYS A 821 11.69 -10.48 -0.46
N VAL A 822 12.40 -11.49 -1.00
CA VAL A 822 12.04 -12.14 -2.27
C VAL A 822 10.64 -12.76 -2.19
N ARG A 823 10.30 -13.42 -1.08
CA ARG A 823 8.97 -14.00 -0.87
C ARG A 823 7.87 -12.94 -0.82
N HIS A 824 8.10 -11.86 -0.08
CA HIS A 824 7.16 -10.73 -0.03
C HIS A 824 6.99 -10.07 -1.40
N CYS A 825 8.09 -9.80 -2.11
CA CYS A 825 8.05 -9.28 -3.48
C CYS A 825 7.26 -10.20 -4.40
N ALA A 826 7.51 -11.52 -4.36
CA ALA A 826 6.74 -12.49 -5.13
C ALA A 826 5.25 -12.48 -4.80
N TRP A 827 4.88 -12.40 -3.51
CA TRP A 827 3.49 -12.28 -3.09
C TRP A 827 2.81 -11.02 -3.63
N TYR A 828 3.46 -9.86 -3.56
CA TYR A 828 2.92 -8.62 -4.13
C TYR A 828 2.83 -8.67 -5.66
N ARG A 829 3.77 -9.34 -6.34
CA ARG A 829 3.68 -9.59 -7.79
C ARG A 829 2.43 -10.37 -8.16
N ILE A 830 2.15 -11.44 -7.41
CA ILE A 830 1.00 -12.31 -7.63
C ILE A 830 -0.32 -11.57 -7.33
N SER A 831 -0.38 -10.86 -6.19
CA SER A 831 -1.62 -10.27 -5.68
C SER A 831 -1.97 -8.91 -6.27
N LEU A 832 -0.99 -8.04 -6.55
CA LEU A 832 -1.23 -6.65 -6.99
C LEU A 832 -0.90 -6.42 -8.46
N PHE A 833 0.19 -7.00 -8.95
CA PHE A 833 0.78 -6.68 -10.26
C PHE A 833 0.36 -7.64 -11.38
N SER A 834 -0.83 -8.25 -11.29
CA SER A 834 -1.35 -9.02 -12.41
C SER A 834 -1.57 -8.10 -13.63
N ARG A 835 -1.31 -8.63 -14.82
CA ARG A 835 -1.30 -7.83 -16.05
C ARG A 835 -2.61 -7.09 -16.32
N TRP A 836 -3.75 -7.73 -16.03
CA TRP A 836 -5.05 -7.12 -16.24
C TRP A 836 -5.32 -5.99 -15.23
N LYS A 837 -4.84 -6.11 -13.98
CA LYS A 837 -4.93 -5.04 -12.97
C LYS A 837 -4.07 -3.85 -13.39
N GLN A 838 -2.81 -4.08 -13.79
CA GLN A 838 -1.94 -3.02 -14.29
C GLN A 838 -2.55 -2.31 -15.51
N ARG A 839 -3.17 -3.06 -16.44
CA ARG A 839 -3.89 -2.49 -17.59
C ARG A 839 -5.06 -1.62 -17.16
N GLY A 840 -5.89 -2.09 -16.23
CA GLY A 840 -7.03 -1.33 -15.70
C GLY A 840 -6.57 -0.07 -14.97
N MET A 841 -5.54 -0.17 -14.12
CA MET A 841 -4.95 0.95 -13.40
C MET A 841 -4.40 2.01 -14.36
N TYR A 842 -3.73 1.60 -15.44
CA TYR A 842 -3.27 2.54 -16.47
C TYR A 842 -4.44 3.27 -17.13
N ALA A 843 -5.49 2.53 -17.51
CA ALA A 843 -6.67 3.12 -18.15
C ALA A 843 -7.39 4.10 -17.22
N MET A 844 -7.48 3.77 -15.92
CA MET A 844 -7.95 4.67 -14.88
C MET A 844 -7.07 5.94 -14.79
N CYS A 845 -5.74 5.82 -14.75
CA CYS A 845 -4.84 6.97 -14.71
C CYS A 845 -5.03 7.89 -15.92
N ALA A 846 -5.08 7.30 -17.12
CA ALA A 846 -5.25 8.03 -18.37
C ALA A 846 -6.61 8.76 -18.43
N TRP A 847 -7.67 8.12 -17.93
CA TRP A 847 -9.00 8.72 -17.88
C TRP A 847 -9.05 9.86 -16.85
N VAL A 848 -8.51 9.64 -15.63
CA VAL A 848 -8.54 10.64 -14.54
C VAL A 848 -7.68 11.86 -14.86
N VAL A 849 -6.49 11.68 -15.44
CA VAL A 849 -5.66 12.85 -15.81
C VAL A 849 -6.33 13.71 -16.87
N GLN A 850 -7.03 13.11 -17.84
CA GLN A 850 -7.79 13.85 -18.84
C GLN A 850 -8.97 14.58 -18.20
N LEU A 851 -9.72 13.92 -17.30
CA LEU A 851 -10.79 14.58 -16.55
C LEU A 851 -10.25 15.78 -15.74
N LEU A 852 -9.16 15.62 -15.00
CA LEU A 852 -8.58 16.70 -14.19
C LEU A 852 -8.08 17.85 -15.06
N LEU A 853 -7.48 17.58 -16.22
CA LEU A 853 -7.09 18.61 -17.19
C LEU A 853 -8.30 19.37 -17.74
N VAL A 854 -9.40 18.69 -18.06
CA VAL A 854 -10.64 19.33 -18.53
C VAL A 854 -11.24 20.19 -17.41
N LEU A 855 -11.32 19.66 -16.19
CA LEU A 855 -11.83 20.40 -15.03
C LEU A 855 -10.94 21.59 -14.66
N SER A 856 -9.65 21.52 -14.93
CA SER A 856 -8.72 22.63 -14.65
C SER A 856 -9.01 23.90 -15.45
N ASN A 857 -9.79 23.81 -16.53
CA ASN A 857 -10.28 24.94 -17.29
C ASN A 857 -11.56 25.57 -16.70
N MET A 858 -12.13 24.96 -15.65
CA MET A 858 -13.34 25.40 -14.96
C MET A 858 -13.03 25.78 -13.51
N ASP A 859 -12.63 27.03 -13.28
CA ASP A 859 -12.20 27.52 -11.96
C ASP A 859 -13.19 27.21 -10.83
N SER A 860 -14.48 27.40 -11.09
CA SER A 860 -15.54 27.19 -10.09
C SER A 860 -15.73 25.74 -9.67
N VAL A 861 -15.34 24.76 -10.51
CA VAL A 861 -15.51 23.32 -10.23
C VAL A 861 -14.20 22.69 -9.76
N PHE A 862 -13.06 23.12 -10.32
CA PHE A 862 -11.75 22.54 -10.03
C PHE A 862 -11.43 22.54 -8.52
N ILE A 863 -11.76 23.62 -7.82
CA ILE A 863 -11.54 23.76 -6.38
C ILE A 863 -12.34 22.77 -5.52
N TYR A 864 -13.44 22.20 -6.03
CA TYR A 864 -14.31 21.26 -5.31
C TYR A 864 -13.92 19.78 -5.48
N ILE A 865 -12.93 19.49 -6.34
CA ILE A 865 -12.45 18.13 -6.58
C ILE A 865 -11.84 17.58 -5.29
N PRO A 866 -12.20 16.36 -4.85
CA PRO A 866 -11.56 15.71 -3.72
C PRO A 866 -10.06 15.47 -3.94
N GLU A 867 -9.25 15.67 -2.89
CA GLU A 867 -7.79 15.52 -2.96
C GLU A 867 -7.35 14.12 -3.42
N TYR A 868 -8.08 13.07 -3.01
CA TYR A 868 -7.78 11.68 -3.38
C TYR A 868 -7.77 11.41 -4.89
N TYR A 869 -8.43 12.24 -5.72
CA TYR A 869 -8.35 12.12 -7.18
C TYR A 869 -6.92 12.37 -7.67
N LEU A 870 -6.27 13.39 -7.13
CA LEU A 870 -4.91 13.76 -7.48
C LEU A 870 -3.91 12.77 -6.89
N GLU A 871 -4.08 12.42 -5.62
CA GLU A 871 -3.21 11.46 -4.93
C GLU A 871 -3.23 10.09 -5.62
N ALA A 872 -4.43 9.53 -5.87
CA ALA A 872 -4.57 8.24 -6.53
C ALA A 872 -3.97 8.27 -7.94
N LEU A 873 -4.12 9.38 -8.69
CA LEU A 873 -3.51 9.54 -10.00
C LEU A 873 -1.98 9.50 -9.93
N VAL A 874 -1.37 10.32 -9.06
CA VAL A 874 0.09 10.42 -8.96
C VAL A 874 0.70 9.13 -8.45
N ASP A 875 0.11 8.53 -7.41
CA ASP A 875 0.60 7.28 -6.83
C ASP A 875 0.47 6.12 -7.81
N CYS A 876 -0.72 5.90 -8.41
CA CYS A 876 -0.90 4.85 -9.43
C CYS A 876 0.08 4.98 -10.58
N PHE A 877 0.33 6.21 -11.05
CA PHE A 877 1.26 6.46 -12.13
C PHE A 877 2.69 6.01 -11.77
N HIS A 878 3.18 6.35 -10.57
CA HIS A 878 4.50 5.93 -10.12
C HIS A 878 4.59 4.45 -9.78
N VAL A 879 3.51 3.85 -9.27
CA VAL A 879 3.38 2.39 -9.08
C VAL A 879 3.52 1.66 -10.40
N LEU A 880 2.81 2.08 -11.45
CA LEU A 880 2.92 1.50 -12.80
C LEU A 880 4.31 1.70 -13.40
N ARG A 881 4.93 2.85 -13.16
CA ARG A 881 6.29 3.16 -13.62
C ARG A 881 7.35 2.26 -12.99
N LYS A 882 7.19 1.94 -11.70
CA LYS A 882 8.12 1.12 -10.90
C LYS A 882 7.72 -0.36 -10.86
N SER A 883 6.65 -0.77 -11.52
CA SER A 883 6.13 -2.13 -11.41
C SER A 883 7.15 -3.14 -11.93
N ASP A 884 7.27 -4.27 -11.24
CA ASP A 884 8.08 -5.39 -11.67
C ASP A 884 7.23 -6.68 -11.57
N PRO A 885 6.78 -7.27 -12.70
CA PRO A 885 7.16 -6.93 -14.07
C PRO A 885 6.63 -5.56 -14.54
N PRO A 886 7.34 -4.88 -15.45
CA PRO A 886 6.86 -3.62 -16.03
C PRO A 886 5.61 -3.86 -16.85
N PHE A 887 4.58 -3.02 -16.66
CA PHE A 887 3.32 -3.11 -17.41
C PHE A 887 3.54 -3.09 -18.93
N VAL A 888 4.35 -2.12 -19.39
CA VAL A 888 4.86 -2.02 -20.75
C VAL A 888 6.31 -1.53 -20.68
N PRO A 889 7.16 -1.80 -21.69
CA PRO A 889 8.50 -1.23 -21.78
C PRO A 889 8.47 0.30 -21.59
N SER A 890 9.45 0.85 -20.86
CA SER A 890 9.53 2.29 -20.53
C SER A 890 9.41 3.18 -21.77
N THR A 891 9.98 2.75 -22.89
CA THR A 891 9.89 3.45 -24.19
C THR A 891 8.47 3.59 -24.72
N ILE A 892 7.60 2.59 -24.50
CA ILE A 892 6.19 2.62 -24.90
C ILE A 892 5.39 3.46 -23.90
N PHE A 893 5.65 3.27 -22.61
CA PHE A 893 5.02 4.04 -21.53
C PHE A 893 5.21 5.55 -21.73
N ILE A 894 6.45 5.96 -22.02
CA ILE A 894 6.83 7.36 -22.25
C ILE A 894 6.16 7.92 -23.50
N LYS A 895 6.19 7.18 -24.62
CA LYS A 895 5.63 7.68 -25.90
C LYS A 895 4.11 7.80 -25.92
N ARG A 896 3.39 7.00 -25.12
CA ARG A 896 1.93 6.86 -25.25
C ARG A 896 1.12 7.13 -23.98
N GLY A 897 1.77 7.31 -22.83
CA GLY A 897 1.09 7.44 -21.54
C GLY A 897 1.56 8.60 -20.66
N LEU A 898 2.57 9.37 -21.09
CA LEU A 898 3.20 10.38 -20.26
C LEU A 898 2.76 11.82 -20.57
N THR A 899 2.30 12.10 -21.80
CA THR A 899 2.02 13.47 -22.27
C THR A 899 1.02 14.20 -21.37
N SER A 900 -0.19 13.66 -21.21
CA SER A 900 -1.24 14.31 -20.41
C SER A 900 -0.85 14.40 -18.92
N PHE A 901 -0.13 13.39 -18.39
CA PHE A 901 0.39 13.42 -17.02
C PHE A 901 1.41 14.53 -16.82
N VAL A 902 2.40 14.66 -17.71
CA VAL A 902 3.38 15.75 -17.67
C VAL A 902 2.67 17.10 -17.79
N THR A 903 1.74 17.26 -18.75
CA THR A 903 0.96 18.49 -18.92
C THR A 903 0.25 18.89 -17.63
N PHE A 904 -0.38 17.94 -16.92
CA PHE A 904 -1.07 18.20 -15.67
C PHE A 904 -0.10 18.62 -14.57
N VAL A 905 0.93 17.81 -14.31
CA VAL A 905 1.87 18.06 -13.21
C VAL A 905 2.61 19.39 -13.38
N VAL A 906 3.09 19.72 -14.59
CA VAL A 906 3.80 20.99 -14.84
C VAL A 906 2.88 22.21 -14.83
N THR A 907 1.58 22.02 -15.07
CA THR A 907 0.60 23.11 -15.00
C THR A 907 0.20 23.41 -13.55
N HIS A 908 0.13 22.40 -12.69
CA HIS A 908 -0.53 22.52 -11.38
C HIS A 908 0.38 22.49 -10.15
N PHE A 909 1.68 22.19 -10.28
CA PHE A 909 2.57 22.11 -9.11
C PHE A 909 2.71 23.44 -8.33
N ASN A 910 2.47 24.57 -8.99
CA ASN A 910 2.47 25.90 -8.36
C ASN A 910 1.13 26.64 -8.59
N ASP A 911 0.02 25.90 -8.69
CA ASP A 911 -1.31 26.47 -8.89
C ASP A 911 -1.96 26.84 -7.54
N PRO A 912 -2.29 28.12 -7.30
CA PRO A 912 -2.85 28.58 -6.03
C PRO A 912 -4.25 28.02 -5.74
N ARG A 913 -4.97 27.49 -6.76
CA ARG A 913 -6.26 26.82 -6.58
C ARG A 913 -6.13 25.50 -5.81
N ILE A 914 -4.92 24.94 -5.73
CA ILE A 914 -4.58 23.78 -4.89
C ILE A 914 -4.05 24.31 -3.54
N SER A 915 -4.95 24.40 -2.57
CA SER A 915 -4.70 24.89 -1.22
C SER A 915 -3.74 24.00 -0.43
N SER A 916 -3.88 22.67 -0.54
CA SER A 916 -3.00 21.72 0.13
C SER A 916 -1.58 21.83 -0.43
N ALA A 917 -0.66 22.23 0.43
CA ALA A 917 0.74 22.33 0.07
C ALA A 917 1.40 20.95 -0.03
N ASP A 918 0.88 19.92 0.67
CA ASP A 918 1.36 18.54 0.54
C ASP A 918 1.08 18.00 -0.88
N LEU A 919 -0.05 18.35 -1.48
CA LEU A 919 -0.34 17.99 -2.87
C LEU A 919 0.55 18.72 -3.88
N ARG A 920 0.88 19.99 -3.64
CA ARG A 920 1.83 20.73 -4.47
C ARG A 920 3.23 20.13 -4.37
N ASP A 921 3.64 19.73 -3.17
CA ASP A 921 4.90 19.01 -2.92
C ASP A 921 4.90 17.64 -3.61
N LEU A 922 3.79 16.90 -3.57
CA LEU A 922 3.61 15.62 -4.29
C LEU A 922 3.81 15.80 -5.80
N LEU A 923 3.24 16.86 -6.39
CA LEU A 923 3.43 17.18 -7.81
C LEU A 923 4.91 17.54 -8.11
N LEU A 924 5.54 18.36 -7.28
CA LEU A 924 6.95 18.72 -7.41
C LEU A 924 7.88 17.51 -7.30
N GLN A 925 7.65 16.62 -6.33
CA GLN A 925 8.38 15.37 -6.16
C GLN A 925 8.21 14.47 -7.39
N SER A 926 7.00 14.39 -7.95
CA SER A 926 6.73 13.66 -9.19
C SER A 926 7.60 14.18 -10.35
N ILE A 927 7.68 15.51 -10.55
CA ILE A 927 8.58 16.12 -11.54
C ILE A 927 10.03 15.74 -11.24
N SER A 928 10.47 15.95 -10.00
CA SER A 928 11.85 15.69 -9.56
C SER A 928 12.28 14.25 -9.88
N VAL A 929 11.41 13.27 -9.67
CA VAL A 929 11.72 11.86 -9.97
C VAL A 929 11.72 11.57 -11.47
N LEU A 930 10.83 12.17 -12.25
CA LEU A 930 10.79 11.92 -13.69
C LEU A 930 12.00 12.54 -14.41
N VAL A 931 12.39 13.78 -14.09
CA VAL A 931 13.53 14.45 -14.75
C VAL A 931 14.89 13.83 -14.43
N GLN A 932 14.97 12.95 -13.43
CA GLN A 932 16.19 12.19 -13.12
C GLN A 932 16.58 11.19 -14.21
N TYR A 933 15.63 10.77 -15.03
CA TYR A 933 15.81 9.75 -16.05
C TYR A 933 15.76 10.38 -17.43
N ARG A 934 16.81 10.16 -18.24
CA ARG A 934 16.98 10.78 -19.57
C ARG A 934 15.78 10.57 -20.49
N GLU A 935 15.18 9.38 -20.46
CA GLU A 935 14.04 9.04 -21.32
C GLU A 935 12.79 9.84 -20.97
N TYR A 936 12.54 10.07 -19.68
CA TYR A 936 11.40 10.86 -19.21
C TYR A 936 11.65 12.35 -19.40
N LEU A 937 12.89 12.84 -19.19
CA LEU A 937 13.27 14.22 -19.48
C LEU A 937 12.98 14.60 -20.95
N ALA A 938 13.24 13.69 -21.90
CA ALA A 938 12.90 13.93 -23.31
C ALA A 938 11.39 14.17 -23.53
N ALA A 939 10.52 13.58 -22.72
CA ALA A 939 9.09 13.84 -22.80
C ALA A 939 8.71 15.25 -22.31
N PHE A 940 9.38 15.76 -21.27
CA PHE A 940 9.25 17.15 -20.83
C PHE A 940 9.74 18.11 -21.93
N GLU A 941 10.82 17.80 -22.62
CA GLU A 941 11.35 18.63 -23.72
C GLU A 941 10.39 18.69 -24.92
N SER A 942 9.65 17.59 -25.18
CA SER A 942 8.64 17.53 -26.24
C SER A 942 7.26 18.08 -25.86
N ASN A 943 7.05 18.44 -24.59
CA ASN A 943 5.76 18.88 -24.09
C ASN A 943 5.64 20.42 -24.12
N GLU A 944 4.61 20.93 -24.80
CA GLU A 944 4.41 22.38 -24.96
C GLU A 944 4.15 23.09 -23.63
N ALA A 945 3.31 22.53 -22.75
CA ALA A 945 3.04 23.13 -21.45
C ALA A 945 4.29 23.18 -20.55
N ALA A 946 5.11 22.11 -20.59
CA ALA A 946 6.36 22.06 -19.84
C ALA A 946 7.35 23.12 -20.35
N THR A 947 7.56 23.24 -21.66
CA THR A 947 8.49 24.22 -22.23
C THR A 947 8.06 25.67 -22.01
N GLN A 948 6.75 25.96 -22.04
CA GLN A 948 6.24 27.33 -21.86
C GLN A 948 6.11 27.77 -20.39
N ARG A 949 5.64 26.89 -19.49
CA ARG A 949 5.22 27.28 -18.13
C ARG A 949 6.24 26.92 -17.05
N MET A 950 6.86 25.74 -17.18
CA MET A 950 7.70 25.16 -16.12
C MET A 950 8.88 26.05 -15.70
N PRO A 951 9.62 26.74 -16.60
CA PRO A 951 10.77 27.56 -16.20
C PRO A 951 10.40 28.68 -15.22
N LYS A 952 9.39 29.49 -15.57
CA LYS A 952 8.92 30.59 -14.70
C LYS A 952 8.28 30.08 -13.42
N ALA A 953 7.49 29.02 -13.51
CA ALA A 953 6.81 28.42 -12.36
C ALA A 953 7.80 27.80 -11.35
N LEU A 954 8.92 27.23 -11.80
CA LEU A 954 9.97 26.70 -10.91
C LEU A 954 10.69 27.82 -10.15
N LEU A 955 11.01 28.92 -10.82
CA LEU A 955 11.64 30.08 -10.19
C LEU A 955 10.72 30.70 -9.12
N SER A 956 9.42 30.78 -9.39
CA SER A 956 8.44 31.31 -8.42
C SER A 956 8.17 30.35 -7.25
N ALA A 957 8.14 29.04 -7.52
CA ALA A 957 7.95 27.99 -6.51
C ALA A 957 9.15 27.79 -5.57
N PHE A 958 10.31 28.39 -5.86
CA PHE A 958 11.45 28.37 -4.95
C PHE A 958 11.13 29.25 -3.72
N ASP A 959 10.48 28.67 -2.71
CA ASP A 959 10.09 29.31 -1.46
C ASP A 959 10.63 28.57 -0.23
N ASN A 960 10.30 29.01 0.99
CA ASN A 960 10.84 28.42 2.22
C ASN A 960 10.43 26.94 2.42
N ARG A 961 9.38 26.46 1.75
CA ARG A 961 8.86 25.09 1.91
C ARG A 961 9.35 24.18 0.80
N SER A 962 9.30 24.65 -0.44
CA SER A 962 9.49 23.84 -1.66
C SER A 962 10.90 23.95 -2.25
N TRP A 963 11.82 24.68 -1.60
CA TRP A 963 13.16 24.90 -2.16
C TRP A 963 13.96 23.61 -2.38
N ILE A 964 13.78 22.56 -1.55
CA ILE A 964 14.51 21.28 -1.71
C ILE A 964 14.10 20.57 -3.03
N PRO A 965 12.82 20.26 -3.27
CA PRO A 965 12.43 19.60 -4.53
C PRO A 965 12.72 20.49 -5.75
N VAL A 966 12.53 21.81 -5.66
CA VAL A 966 12.87 22.74 -6.76
C VAL A 966 14.38 22.76 -7.04
N THR A 967 15.23 22.79 -6.00
CA THR A 967 16.70 22.68 -6.13
C THR A 967 17.08 21.41 -6.86
N ASN A 968 16.47 20.28 -6.48
CA ASN A 968 16.74 18.99 -7.12
C ASN A 968 16.33 18.99 -8.60
N ILE A 969 15.19 19.59 -8.96
CA ILE A 969 14.76 19.73 -10.37
C ILE A 969 15.73 20.63 -11.13
N LEU A 970 15.99 21.84 -10.65
CA LEU A 970 16.87 22.82 -11.30
C LEU A 970 18.28 22.24 -11.50
N LEU A 971 18.84 21.57 -10.49
CA LEU A 971 20.13 20.92 -10.61
C LEU A 971 20.15 19.87 -11.74
N ARG A 972 19.06 19.12 -11.94
CA ARG A 972 18.98 18.12 -13.01
C ARG A 972 18.88 18.78 -14.39
N LEU A 973 18.14 19.88 -14.51
CA LEU A 973 18.02 20.63 -15.75
C LEU A 973 19.34 21.37 -16.10
N CYS A 974 19.98 21.97 -15.12
CA CYS A 974 21.18 22.80 -15.25
C CYS A 974 22.52 22.02 -15.25
N LYS A 975 22.49 20.68 -15.11
CA LYS A 975 23.72 19.86 -15.19
C LYS A 975 24.46 20.09 -16.51
N GLY A 976 25.78 20.20 -16.48
CA GLY A 976 26.62 20.31 -17.68
C GLY A 976 27.30 21.66 -17.92
N SER A 977 26.94 22.72 -17.19
CA SER A 977 27.64 24.01 -17.17
C SER A 977 28.31 24.22 -15.80
N GLY A 978 29.64 24.18 -15.75
CA GLY A 978 30.39 24.43 -14.51
C GLY A 978 31.85 24.00 -14.57
N PHE A 979 32.64 24.45 -13.59
CA PHE A 979 34.08 24.24 -13.44
C PHE A 979 34.49 22.76 -13.53
N SER A 980 33.66 21.87 -13.00
CA SER A 980 33.94 20.44 -12.78
C SER A 980 33.49 19.49 -13.90
N PHE A 981 32.74 19.95 -14.91
CA PHE A 981 32.17 19.04 -15.92
C PHE A 981 33.06 18.90 -17.15
N SER A 982 33.68 17.73 -17.32
CA SER A 982 34.30 17.34 -18.60
C SER A 982 33.21 16.88 -19.57
N LYS A 983 33.33 17.22 -20.87
CA LYS A 983 32.39 16.81 -21.92
C LYS A 983 32.24 15.29 -22.11
N ASN A 984 33.03 14.46 -21.42
CA ASN A 984 33.18 13.02 -21.70
C ASN A 984 32.89 12.10 -20.49
N GLY A 985 31.84 12.39 -19.71
CA GLY A 985 31.33 11.47 -18.68
C GLY A 985 29.92 10.99 -19.04
N GLU A 986 29.81 9.78 -19.57
CA GLU A 986 28.51 9.11 -19.81
C GLU A 986 27.74 8.97 -18.48
N SER A 987 26.43 9.26 -18.50
CA SER A 987 25.39 8.98 -17.46
C SER A 987 24.74 10.15 -16.71
N SER A 988 24.64 11.38 -17.25
CA SER A 988 23.77 12.41 -16.64
C SER A 988 22.86 13.11 -17.64
N SER A 989 21.55 13.05 -17.40
CA SER A 989 20.49 13.71 -18.14
C SER A 989 20.51 15.23 -17.91
N SER A 990 21.06 15.99 -18.85
CA SER A 990 20.97 17.46 -18.90
C SER A 990 20.15 17.89 -20.11
N SER A 991 19.36 18.96 -19.98
CA SER A 991 18.55 19.50 -21.07
C SER A 991 19.09 20.86 -21.52
N VAL A 992 19.68 20.90 -22.72
CA VAL A 992 20.12 22.17 -23.34
C VAL A 992 18.92 23.07 -23.63
N LEU A 993 17.75 22.49 -23.92
CA LEU A 993 16.52 23.22 -24.16
C LEU A 993 16.05 23.95 -22.90
N PHE A 994 15.90 23.23 -21.78
CA PHE A 994 15.47 23.86 -20.53
C PHE A 994 16.49 24.84 -19.95
N GLN A 995 17.79 24.64 -20.18
CA GLN A 995 18.81 25.64 -19.83
C GLN A 995 18.58 26.96 -20.57
N ARG A 996 18.32 26.90 -21.89
CA ARG A 996 17.97 28.08 -22.68
C ARG A 996 16.67 28.73 -22.21
N LEU A 997 15.63 27.94 -21.96
CA LEU A 997 14.32 28.45 -21.52
C LEU A 997 14.39 29.08 -20.13
N LEU A 998 15.18 28.52 -19.20
CA LEU A 998 15.44 29.11 -17.89
C LEU A 998 16.18 30.44 -18.02
N ARG A 999 17.21 30.51 -18.89
CA ARG A 999 17.91 31.76 -19.21
C ARG A 999 16.94 32.83 -19.76
N GLU A 1000 16.11 32.48 -20.73
CA GLU A 1000 15.12 33.37 -21.32
C GLU A 1000 14.09 33.84 -20.28
N ALA A 1001 13.62 32.93 -19.41
CA ALA A 1001 12.71 33.25 -18.32
C ALA A 1001 13.31 34.30 -17.38
N CYS A 1002 14.55 34.11 -16.93
CA CYS A 1002 15.24 35.06 -16.06
C CYS A 1002 15.51 36.42 -16.71
N ILE A 1003 15.82 36.46 -18.01
CA ILE A 1003 16.05 37.72 -18.75
C ILE A 1003 14.74 38.47 -18.98
N SER A 1004 13.64 37.74 -19.25
CA SER A 1004 12.34 38.36 -19.55
C SER A 1004 11.62 38.94 -18.33
N ASP A 1005 11.92 38.44 -17.13
CA ASP A 1005 11.27 38.83 -15.87
C ASP A 1005 12.34 39.07 -14.77
N GLU A 1006 12.92 40.27 -14.78
CA GLU A 1006 13.96 40.67 -13.84
C GLU A 1006 13.48 40.67 -12.38
N GLY A 1007 12.20 40.99 -12.14
CA GLY A 1007 11.60 40.98 -10.81
C GLY A 1007 11.52 39.58 -10.21
N LEU A 1008 11.04 38.60 -11.00
CA LEU A 1008 11.02 37.20 -10.60
C LEU A 1008 12.43 36.66 -10.33
N PHE A 1009 13.39 36.97 -11.22
CA PHE A 1009 14.77 36.50 -11.06
C PHE A 1009 15.46 37.12 -9.83
N SER A 1010 15.24 38.41 -9.56
CA SER A 1010 15.76 39.09 -8.36
C SER A 1010 15.21 38.47 -7.07
N SER A 1011 13.91 38.18 -7.03
CA SER A 1011 13.27 37.48 -5.91
C SER A 1011 13.86 36.08 -5.71
N PHE A 1012 14.02 35.32 -6.79
CA PHE A 1012 14.66 34.00 -6.78
C PHE A 1012 16.10 34.06 -6.26
N LEU A 1013 16.93 34.96 -6.78
CA LEU A 1013 18.32 35.15 -6.32
C LEU A 1013 18.39 35.54 -4.84
N ASN A 1014 17.50 36.43 -4.39
CA ASN A 1014 17.43 36.80 -2.97
C ASN A 1014 17.18 35.57 -2.09
N ARG A 1015 16.20 34.74 -2.46
CA ARG A 1015 15.89 33.49 -1.74
C ARG A 1015 17.05 32.50 -1.82
N LEU A 1016 17.65 32.32 -2.99
CA LEU A 1016 18.79 31.42 -3.21
C LEU A 1016 19.98 31.78 -2.31
N PHE A 1017 20.37 33.06 -2.27
CA PHE A 1017 21.44 33.55 -1.40
C PHE A 1017 21.14 33.30 0.08
N ASN A 1018 19.92 33.60 0.52
CA ASN A 1018 19.52 33.42 1.91
C ASN A 1018 19.49 31.94 2.30
N THR A 1019 18.97 31.07 1.42
CA THR A 1019 18.91 29.63 1.66
C THR A 1019 20.31 29.02 1.70
N LEU A 1020 21.20 29.36 0.76
CA LEU A 1020 22.57 28.84 0.76
C LEU A 1020 23.38 29.32 1.99
N SER A 1021 23.21 30.58 2.40
CA SER A 1021 23.84 31.09 3.63
C SER A 1021 23.36 30.31 4.86
N TRP A 1022 22.06 30.04 4.93
CA TRP A 1022 21.47 29.27 6.02
C TRP A 1022 21.94 27.82 6.04
N THR A 1023 21.90 27.09 4.91
CA THR A 1023 22.36 25.69 4.86
C THR A 1023 23.83 25.57 5.24
N MET A 1024 24.67 26.54 4.86
CA MET A 1024 26.09 26.58 5.23
C MET A 1024 26.32 26.87 6.71
N THR A 1025 25.45 27.68 7.32
CA THR A 1025 25.48 27.94 8.77
C THR A 1025 25.11 26.66 9.53
N GLU A 1026 23.99 26.01 9.17
CA GLU A 1026 23.52 24.77 9.79
C GLU A 1026 24.52 23.62 9.62
N PHE A 1027 25.16 23.53 8.45
CA PHE A 1027 26.23 22.57 8.22
C PHE A 1027 27.39 22.80 9.18
N SER A 1028 27.83 24.05 9.32
CA SER A 1028 28.96 24.41 10.19
C SER A 1028 28.65 24.19 11.67
N VAL A 1029 27.42 24.47 12.11
CA VAL A 1029 26.93 24.17 13.47
C VAL A 1029 26.94 22.66 13.69
N SER A 1030 26.39 21.89 12.75
CA SER A 1030 26.35 20.42 12.85
C SER A 1030 27.75 19.82 12.97
N VAL A 1031 28.72 20.30 12.18
CA VAL A 1031 30.11 19.86 12.26
C VAL A 1031 30.73 20.22 13.61
N ARG A 1032 30.51 21.44 14.11
CA ARG A 1032 31.04 21.90 15.40
C ARG A 1032 30.46 21.10 16.58
N GLU A 1033 29.16 20.82 16.58
CA GLU A 1033 28.54 20.00 17.61
C GLU A 1033 29.13 18.58 17.66
N MET A 1034 29.42 17.98 16.50
CA MET A 1034 30.09 16.68 16.41
C MET A 1034 31.54 16.77 16.93
N GLN A 1035 32.25 17.86 16.63
CA GLN A 1035 33.60 18.11 17.13
C GLN A 1035 33.63 18.25 18.65
N GLU A 1036 32.70 19.03 19.23
CA GLU A 1036 32.63 19.28 20.68
C GLU A 1036 32.31 18.01 21.48
N LYS A 1037 31.49 17.11 20.93
CA LYS A 1037 31.07 15.87 21.61
C LYS A 1037 32.03 14.68 21.40
N TYR A 1038 32.96 14.76 20.44
CA TYR A 1038 33.89 13.68 20.06
C TYR A 1038 33.20 12.30 19.83
N GLN A 1039 31.89 12.31 19.54
CA GLN A 1039 31.07 11.15 19.25
C GLN A 1039 30.20 11.45 18.04
N VAL A 1040 30.36 10.63 16.99
CA VAL A 1040 29.55 10.74 15.77
C VAL A 1040 28.31 9.87 15.96
N ILE A 1041 27.23 10.49 16.45
CA ILE A 1041 25.92 9.83 16.48
C ILE A 1041 25.45 9.70 15.02
N GLU A 1042 25.10 8.49 14.60
CA GLU A 1042 24.75 8.17 13.21
C GLU A 1042 23.68 9.11 12.62
N PHE A 1043 22.69 9.49 13.44
CA PHE A 1043 21.65 10.43 13.06
C PHE A 1043 22.18 11.84 12.73
N GLN A 1044 23.03 12.41 13.60
CA GLN A 1044 23.63 13.74 13.37
C GLN A 1044 24.53 13.74 12.13
N GLN A 1045 25.23 12.63 11.90
CA GLN A 1045 26.05 12.43 10.70
C GLN A 1045 25.20 12.45 9.42
N ARG A 1046 24.07 11.73 9.42
CA ARG A 1046 23.13 11.70 8.28
C ARG A 1046 22.59 13.09 7.96
N LYS A 1047 22.15 13.84 8.99
CA LYS A 1047 21.68 15.22 8.84
C LYS A 1047 22.77 16.12 8.24
N CYS A 1048 23.99 16.05 8.77
CA CYS A 1048 25.13 16.82 8.27
C CYS A 1048 25.44 16.54 6.79
N CYS A 1049 25.46 15.27 6.37
CA CYS A 1049 25.66 14.89 4.96
C CYS A 1049 24.57 15.47 4.04
N VAL A 1050 23.30 15.40 4.44
CA VAL A 1050 22.18 15.92 3.63
C VAL A 1050 22.29 17.44 3.48
N ILE A 1051 22.59 18.17 4.55
CA ILE A 1051 22.75 19.64 4.50
C ILE A 1051 23.96 20.02 3.62
N PHE A 1052 25.06 19.27 3.69
CA PHE A 1052 26.22 19.50 2.83
C PHE A 1052 25.89 19.29 1.35
N ASP A 1053 25.19 18.20 1.01
CA ASP A 1053 24.76 17.91 -0.35
C ASP A 1053 23.81 19.00 -0.88
N LEU A 1054 22.87 19.47 -0.06
CA LEU A 1054 21.97 20.58 -0.41
C LEU A 1054 22.73 21.88 -0.66
N SER A 1055 23.72 22.19 0.19
CA SER A 1055 24.58 23.37 0.03
C SER A 1055 25.38 23.31 -1.28
N CYS A 1056 25.93 22.14 -1.61
CA CYS A 1056 26.59 21.91 -2.89
C CYS A 1056 25.61 22.14 -4.07
N ASN A 1057 24.40 21.62 -3.98
CA ASN A 1057 23.41 21.74 -5.05
C ASN A 1057 22.99 23.20 -5.29
N LEU A 1058 22.79 23.98 -4.22
CA LEU A 1058 22.46 25.41 -4.30
C LEU A 1058 23.61 26.22 -4.91
N ALA A 1059 24.86 25.94 -4.50
CA ALA A 1059 26.05 26.59 -5.09
C ALA A 1059 26.19 26.29 -6.59
N ARG A 1060 25.80 25.10 -7.04
CA ARG A 1060 25.79 24.72 -8.46
C ARG A 1060 24.73 25.46 -9.28
N ILE A 1061 23.55 25.70 -8.69
CA ILE A 1061 22.52 26.52 -9.33
C ILE A 1061 23.01 27.97 -9.47
N LEU A 1062 23.70 28.49 -8.46
CA LEU A 1062 24.30 29.82 -8.51
C LEU A 1062 25.42 29.91 -9.56
N GLU A 1063 26.27 28.89 -9.67
CA GLU A 1063 27.26 28.74 -10.74
C GLU A 1063 26.59 28.81 -12.13
N PHE A 1064 25.49 28.10 -12.33
CA PHE A 1064 24.68 28.18 -13.56
C PHE A 1064 24.19 29.61 -13.84
N CYS A 1065 23.62 30.30 -12.84
CA CYS A 1065 23.12 31.68 -13.01
C CYS A 1065 24.23 32.64 -13.46
N THR A 1066 25.43 32.51 -12.89
CA THR A 1066 26.58 33.38 -13.24
C THR A 1066 27.15 33.08 -14.63
N HIS A 1067 26.99 31.84 -15.12
CA HIS A 1067 27.41 31.45 -16.47
C HIS A 1067 26.45 31.96 -17.55
N GLU A 1068 25.14 31.73 -17.37
CA GLU A 1068 24.12 32.00 -18.39
C GLU A 1068 23.60 33.44 -18.37
N ILE A 1069 23.68 34.10 -17.20
CA ILE A 1069 23.12 35.44 -16.94
C ILE A 1069 24.14 36.34 -16.22
N PRO A 1070 25.38 36.49 -16.73
CA PRO A 1070 26.40 37.33 -16.08
C PRO A 1070 25.98 38.81 -15.97
N GLN A 1071 25.14 39.30 -16.89
CA GLN A 1071 24.65 40.68 -16.91
C GLN A 1071 23.87 41.07 -15.65
N ALA A 1072 23.17 40.12 -15.00
CA ALA A 1072 22.42 40.41 -13.78
C ALA A 1072 23.31 40.76 -12.58
N PHE A 1073 24.61 40.42 -12.67
CA PHE A 1073 25.62 40.71 -11.66
C PHE A 1073 26.52 41.89 -12.08
N LEU A 1074 26.98 41.93 -13.34
CA LEU A 1074 27.92 42.95 -13.83
C LEU A 1074 27.24 44.28 -14.24
N SER A 1075 26.00 44.21 -14.73
CA SER A 1075 25.24 45.36 -15.20
C SER A 1075 23.94 45.61 -14.41
N GLY A 1076 23.57 44.69 -13.51
CA GLY A 1076 22.43 44.81 -12.59
C GLY A 1076 22.73 45.64 -11.34
N PRO A 1077 21.84 45.62 -10.33
CA PRO A 1077 22.05 46.34 -9.07
C PRO A 1077 23.37 45.92 -8.38
N ASP A 1078 24.17 46.89 -7.90
CA ASP A 1078 25.42 46.65 -7.15
C ASP A 1078 25.27 45.64 -6.00
N THR A 1079 24.08 45.62 -5.39
CA THR A 1079 23.71 44.70 -4.32
C THR A 1079 23.83 43.22 -4.70
N ASN A 1080 23.63 42.84 -5.96
CA ASN A 1080 23.73 41.45 -6.41
C ASN A 1080 25.19 40.96 -6.38
N LEU A 1081 26.12 41.74 -6.93
CA LEU A 1081 27.53 41.39 -6.98
C LEU A 1081 28.18 41.45 -5.60
N ARG A 1082 27.84 42.46 -4.79
CA ARG A 1082 28.30 42.59 -3.40
C ARG A 1082 27.84 41.41 -2.54
N ARG A 1083 26.57 41.01 -2.61
CA ARG A 1083 26.07 39.84 -1.86
C ARG A 1083 26.71 38.53 -2.32
N LEU A 1084 26.95 38.37 -3.63
CA LEU A 1084 27.61 37.19 -4.17
C LEU A 1084 29.04 37.06 -3.66
N THR A 1085 29.81 38.14 -3.69
CA THR A 1085 31.20 38.17 -3.20
C THR A 1085 31.27 37.96 -1.69
N GLU A 1086 30.39 38.59 -0.90
CA GLU A 1086 30.21 38.31 0.54
C GLU A 1086 29.92 36.82 0.79
N LEU A 1087 29.01 36.21 0.02
CA LEU A 1087 28.65 34.81 0.16
C LEU A 1087 29.80 33.86 -0.17
N ILE A 1088 30.59 34.15 -1.22
CA ILE A 1088 31.77 33.36 -1.57
C ILE A 1088 32.77 33.37 -0.40
N VAL A 1089 33.09 34.55 0.13
CA VAL A 1089 34.02 34.69 1.26
C VAL A 1089 33.46 34.01 2.50
N PHE A 1090 32.16 34.14 2.77
CA PHE A 1090 31.47 33.46 3.85
C PHE A 1090 31.62 31.93 3.75
N ILE A 1091 31.30 31.34 2.60
CA ILE A 1091 31.40 29.89 2.37
C ILE A 1091 32.85 29.42 2.50
N LEU A 1092 33.81 30.14 1.91
CA LEU A 1092 35.23 29.80 2.02
C LEU A 1092 35.69 29.79 3.48
N ASN A 1093 35.37 30.84 4.23
CA ASN A 1093 35.71 30.91 5.66
C ASN A 1093 35.10 29.75 6.47
N HIS A 1094 33.86 29.35 6.17
CA HIS A 1094 33.20 28.22 6.83
C HIS A 1094 33.83 26.85 6.51
N ILE A 1095 34.38 26.68 5.30
CA ILE A 1095 35.07 25.44 4.90
C ILE A 1095 36.52 25.40 5.44
N THR A 1096 37.20 26.55 5.46
CA THR A 1096 38.62 26.65 5.83
C THR A 1096 38.85 26.76 7.35
N SER A 1097 37.90 27.29 8.11
CA SER A 1097 38.00 27.43 9.58
C SER A 1097 37.78 26.13 10.36
N ALA A 1098 37.37 25.04 9.69
CA ALA A 1098 37.26 23.73 10.32
C ALA A 1098 38.67 23.18 10.64
N ALA A 1099 39.10 23.34 11.89
CA ALA A 1099 40.48 23.13 12.35
C ALA A 1099 41.04 21.69 12.24
N ASP A 1100 40.25 20.73 11.75
CA ASP A 1100 40.72 19.37 11.48
C ASP A 1100 40.15 18.87 10.14
N ALA A 1101 41.05 18.78 9.15
CA ALA A 1101 40.71 18.31 7.82
C ALA A 1101 40.30 16.83 7.82
N GLU A 1102 40.88 16.01 8.71
CA GLU A 1102 40.55 14.60 8.80
C GLU A 1102 39.19 14.38 9.47
N PHE A 1103 38.87 15.16 10.51
CA PHE A 1103 37.59 15.06 11.21
C PHE A 1103 36.40 15.41 10.33
N PHE A 1104 36.52 16.45 9.50
CA PHE A 1104 35.45 16.85 8.58
C PHE A 1104 35.21 15.77 7.50
N ASP A 1105 36.28 15.16 6.97
CA ASP A 1105 36.14 14.05 6.02
C ASP A 1105 35.57 12.79 6.73
N LEU A 1106 35.93 12.56 7.98
CA LEU A 1106 35.35 11.50 8.83
C LEU A 1106 33.86 11.73 9.10
N SER A 1107 33.47 12.98 9.37
CA SER A 1107 32.08 13.39 9.61
C SER A 1107 31.19 13.14 8.39
N LEU A 1108 31.76 13.17 7.18
CA LEU A 1108 31.05 12.89 5.93
C LEU A 1108 31.15 11.42 5.49
N ARG A 1109 31.99 10.59 6.14
CA ARG A 1109 32.16 9.16 5.83
C ARG A 1109 31.07 8.31 6.48
N ARG A 1110 30.08 7.87 5.69
CA ARG A 1110 29.18 6.78 6.10
C ARG A 1110 29.92 5.45 6.16
N HIS A 1111 29.62 4.61 7.14
CA HIS A 1111 29.89 3.17 7.03
C HIS A 1111 29.15 2.66 5.78
N SER A 1112 29.86 2.09 4.78
CA SER A 1112 29.32 1.51 3.53
C SER A 1112 29.31 2.38 2.23
N GLN A 1113 30.06 3.48 2.13
CA GLN A 1113 30.32 4.15 0.82
C GLN A 1113 31.81 4.19 0.47
N SER A 1114 32.14 4.00 -0.82
CA SER A 1114 33.50 4.17 -1.32
C SER A 1114 33.96 5.63 -1.19
N SER A 1115 35.25 5.82 -0.88
CA SER A 1115 35.93 7.10 -0.62
C SER A 1115 35.82 8.15 -1.75
N GLU A 1116 35.19 7.85 -2.88
CA GLU A 1116 35.20 8.66 -4.10
C GLU A 1116 34.02 9.63 -4.24
N LYS A 1117 32.95 9.56 -3.42
CA LYS A 1117 31.69 10.28 -3.70
C LYS A 1117 31.44 11.61 -2.98
N VAL A 1118 32.04 11.88 -1.81
CA VAL A 1118 31.78 13.11 -1.04
C VAL A 1118 33.11 13.71 -0.60
N ASN A 1119 33.45 14.90 -1.12
CA ASN A 1119 34.68 15.63 -0.78
C ASN A 1119 34.44 17.15 -0.72
N ARG A 1120 35.35 17.89 -0.06
CA ARG A 1120 35.31 19.37 -0.01
C ARG A 1120 35.28 20.01 -1.40
N GLY A 1121 35.94 19.38 -2.37
CA GLY A 1121 35.96 19.80 -3.76
C GLY A 1121 34.57 19.94 -4.39
N MET A 1122 33.54 19.23 -3.91
CA MET A 1122 32.17 19.36 -4.41
C MET A 1122 31.58 20.76 -4.23
N LEU A 1123 31.93 21.43 -3.13
CA LEU A 1123 31.48 22.78 -2.77
C LEU A 1123 32.48 23.87 -3.19
N LEU A 1124 33.79 23.57 -3.20
CA LEU A 1124 34.81 24.53 -3.64
C LEU A 1124 34.78 24.75 -5.18
N ALA A 1125 34.53 23.69 -5.95
CA ALA A 1125 34.48 23.79 -7.41
C ALA A 1125 33.43 24.76 -7.97
N PRO A 1126 32.17 24.79 -7.50
CA PRO A 1126 31.19 25.78 -7.98
C PRO A 1126 31.58 27.22 -7.62
N LEU A 1127 32.28 27.44 -6.51
CA LEU A 1127 32.78 28.79 -6.15
C LEU A 1127 33.81 29.29 -7.15
N ILE A 1128 34.77 28.44 -7.55
CA ILE A 1128 35.74 28.79 -8.59
C ILE A 1128 35.02 29.04 -9.91
N GLY A 1129 34.05 28.19 -10.26
CA GLY A 1129 33.25 28.37 -11.47
C GLY A 1129 32.54 29.71 -11.52
N ILE A 1130 31.89 30.12 -10.43
CA ILE A 1130 31.24 31.43 -10.29
C ILE A 1130 32.20 32.58 -10.61
N ILE A 1131 33.39 32.56 -10.00
CA ILE A 1131 34.38 33.64 -10.13
C ILE A 1131 34.89 33.72 -11.57
N LEU A 1132 35.24 32.57 -12.16
CA LEU A 1132 35.74 32.51 -13.53
C LEU A 1132 34.68 32.87 -14.56
N ASN A 1133 33.41 32.48 -14.35
CA ASN A 1133 32.30 32.85 -15.24
C ASN A 1133 32.14 34.38 -15.34
N LEU A 1134 32.20 35.08 -14.20
CA LEU A 1134 32.08 36.54 -14.16
C LEU A 1134 33.33 37.25 -14.70
N LEU A 1135 34.52 36.69 -14.43
CA LEU A 1135 35.78 37.20 -14.97
C LEU A 1135 35.82 37.10 -16.51
N ASP A 1136 35.46 35.92 -17.05
CA ASP A 1136 35.36 35.70 -18.49
C ASP A 1136 34.34 36.65 -19.13
N ALA A 1137 33.19 36.89 -18.46
CA ALA A 1137 32.18 37.82 -18.94
C ALA A 1137 32.63 39.28 -18.92
N THR A 1138 33.46 39.69 -17.95
CA THR A 1138 34.03 41.05 -17.87
C THR A 1138 35.01 41.33 -19.01
N ASN A 1139 35.66 40.29 -19.53
CA ASN A 1139 36.58 40.39 -20.67
C ASN A 1139 35.87 40.49 -22.04
N LEU A 1140 34.54 40.32 -22.09
CA LEU A 1140 33.75 40.43 -23.32
C LEU A 1140 33.20 41.86 -23.50
N ALA A 1141 33.45 42.47 -24.67
CA ALA A 1141 33.10 43.86 -24.97
C ALA A 1141 31.59 44.19 -24.95
N GLU A 1142 30.70 43.18 -24.89
CA GLU A 1142 29.24 43.35 -24.81
C GLU A 1142 28.75 43.77 -23.42
N TYR A 1143 29.55 43.56 -22.36
CA TYR A 1143 29.20 43.89 -20.99
C TYR A 1143 30.08 45.03 -20.47
N ALA A 1144 29.81 46.26 -20.92
CA ALA A 1144 30.42 47.44 -20.30
C ALA A 1144 30.00 47.48 -18.82
N ALA A 1145 30.88 47.01 -17.93
CA ALA A 1145 30.54 46.74 -16.55
C ALA A 1145 30.26 48.03 -15.77
N ASN A 1146 29.06 48.12 -15.17
CA ASN A 1146 28.76 49.15 -14.18
C ASN A 1146 29.35 48.77 -12.81
N ASN A 1147 29.47 47.46 -12.53
CA ASN A 1147 30.05 46.92 -11.30
C ASN A 1147 31.28 46.06 -11.66
N ASP A 1148 32.47 46.44 -11.20
CA ASP A 1148 33.72 45.68 -11.42
C ASP A 1148 33.93 44.66 -10.28
N LEU A 1149 34.01 43.37 -10.64
CA LEU A 1149 34.22 42.25 -9.72
C LEU A 1149 35.46 42.45 -8.83
N LEU A 1150 36.56 42.93 -9.41
CA LEU A 1150 37.82 43.12 -8.69
C LEU A 1150 37.72 44.28 -7.68
N ASP A 1151 37.01 45.34 -8.03
CA ASP A 1151 36.79 46.49 -7.12
C ASP A 1151 35.89 46.12 -5.95
N VAL A 1152 34.86 45.28 -6.19
CA VAL A 1152 33.98 44.81 -5.12
C VAL A 1152 34.74 43.95 -4.12
N PHE A 1153 35.54 42.97 -4.57
CA PHE A 1153 36.37 42.15 -3.67
C PHE A 1153 37.43 42.97 -2.93
N ALA A 1154 38.06 43.95 -3.59
CA ALA A 1154 39.02 44.84 -2.95
C ALA A 1154 38.39 45.76 -1.89
N SER A 1155 37.10 46.10 -2.07
CA SER A 1155 36.33 46.95 -1.14
C SER A 1155 35.75 46.23 0.08
N LEU A 1156 36.02 44.93 0.27
CA LEU A 1156 35.55 44.18 1.43
C LEU A 1156 36.45 44.45 2.65
N ASP A 1157 35.86 44.66 3.84
CA ASP A 1157 36.56 44.97 5.09
C ASP A 1157 37.35 43.78 5.69
N CYS A 1158 37.76 42.80 4.89
CA CYS A 1158 38.45 41.57 5.33
C CYS A 1158 39.49 41.05 4.33
N PRO A 1159 40.48 41.87 3.92
CA PRO A 1159 41.44 41.53 2.86
C PRO A 1159 42.26 40.26 3.18
N ASP A 1160 42.62 40.04 4.44
CA ASP A 1160 43.36 38.84 4.88
C ASP A 1160 42.53 37.56 4.71
N THR A 1161 41.24 37.60 5.10
CA THR A 1161 40.31 36.45 4.95
C THR A 1161 40.10 36.11 3.48
N VAL A 1162 39.97 37.13 2.63
CA VAL A 1162 39.87 36.97 1.18
C VAL A 1162 41.14 36.30 0.66
N HIS A 1163 42.32 36.87 0.93
CA HIS A 1163 43.59 36.31 0.44
C HIS A 1163 43.82 34.86 0.91
N CYS A 1164 43.60 34.56 2.20
CA CYS A 1164 43.73 33.20 2.73
C CYS A 1164 42.74 32.21 2.09
N GLY A 1165 41.49 32.62 1.86
CA GLY A 1165 40.48 31.78 1.22
C GLY A 1165 40.82 31.43 -0.23
N PHE A 1166 41.30 32.40 -1.00
CA PHE A 1166 41.73 32.19 -2.38
C PHE A 1166 43.04 31.39 -2.46
N GLN A 1167 43.99 31.62 -1.56
CA GLN A 1167 45.21 30.82 -1.45
C GLN A 1167 44.89 29.35 -1.15
N TYR A 1168 43.92 29.09 -0.27
CA TYR A 1168 43.45 27.73 0.00
C TYR A 1168 42.84 27.03 -1.24
N LEU A 1169 42.14 27.76 -2.12
CA LEU A 1169 41.62 27.20 -3.37
C LEU A 1169 42.74 26.78 -4.33
N LEU A 1170 43.84 27.53 -4.34
CA LEU A 1170 45.05 27.21 -5.10
C LEU A 1170 45.75 25.98 -4.51
N ASP A 1171 45.98 25.98 -3.20
CA ASP A 1171 46.73 24.89 -2.53
C ASP A 1171 45.93 23.58 -2.39
N TYR A 1172 44.64 23.54 -2.74
CA TYR A 1172 43.79 22.35 -2.62
C TYR A 1172 44.18 21.26 -3.64
N ASN A 1173 44.25 20.00 -3.18
CA ASN A 1173 44.59 18.86 -4.03
C ASN A 1173 43.41 18.42 -4.91
N TRP A 1174 43.36 18.93 -6.15
CA TRP A 1174 42.31 18.62 -7.12
C TRP A 1174 42.46 17.25 -7.82
N ASP A 1175 43.64 16.61 -7.77
CA ASP A 1175 43.92 15.35 -8.48
C ASP A 1175 43.09 14.17 -7.93
N GLY A 1176 42.69 14.23 -6.66
CA GLY A 1176 41.79 13.25 -6.03
C GLY A 1176 40.30 13.46 -6.32
N SER A 1177 39.91 14.65 -6.81
CA SER A 1177 38.50 15.02 -7.06
C SER A 1177 38.11 14.97 -8.53
N PHE A 1178 39.06 15.08 -9.47
CA PHE A 1178 38.77 15.14 -10.92
C PHE A 1178 39.72 14.29 -11.77
N ARG A 1179 39.19 13.66 -12.84
CA ARG A 1179 40.00 12.99 -13.87
C ARG A 1179 40.09 13.87 -15.13
N GLY A 1180 41.26 14.44 -15.44
CA GLY A 1180 41.61 14.98 -16.76
C GLY A 1180 42.22 16.38 -16.78
N LYS A 1181 43.00 16.73 -17.82
CA LYS A 1181 43.86 17.94 -17.92
C LYS A 1181 43.13 19.30 -18.08
N ALA A 1182 41.80 19.35 -18.04
CA ALA A 1182 41.03 20.55 -18.36
C ALA A 1182 40.98 21.61 -17.23
N TYR A 1183 41.31 21.24 -15.99
CA TYR A 1183 41.31 22.16 -14.84
C TYR A 1183 42.55 23.07 -14.79
N VAL A 1184 43.66 22.67 -15.42
CA VAL A 1184 44.95 23.39 -15.35
C VAL A 1184 44.86 24.81 -15.93
N ALA A 1185 44.22 24.98 -17.09
CA ALA A 1185 44.06 26.31 -17.71
C ALA A 1185 43.16 27.25 -16.88
N LYS A 1186 42.16 26.71 -16.20
CA LYS A 1186 41.27 27.49 -15.32
C LYS A 1186 41.94 27.86 -13.99
N TYR A 1187 42.89 27.04 -13.56
CA TYR A 1187 43.70 27.30 -12.39
C TYR A 1187 44.67 28.47 -12.63
N GLU A 1188 45.31 28.52 -13.80
CA GLU A 1188 46.12 29.70 -14.22
C GLU A 1188 45.28 30.98 -14.26
N GLN A 1189 44.00 30.92 -14.68
CA GLN A 1189 43.09 32.07 -14.63
C GLN A 1189 42.81 32.53 -13.20
N LEU A 1190 42.65 31.60 -12.25
CA LEU A 1190 42.43 31.92 -10.83
C LEU A 1190 43.69 32.53 -10.18
N GLU A 1191 44.88 32.02 -10.49
CA GLU A 1191 46.15 32.63 -10.07
C GLU A 1191 46.30 34.06 -10.60
N ASN A 1192 46.00 34.27 -11.88
CA ASN A 1192 46.01 35.60 -12.48
C ASN A 1192 45.00 36.53 -11.78
N PHE A 1193 43.79 36.04 -11.49
CA PHE A 1193 42.78 36.81 -10.75
C PHE A 1193 43.26 37.22 -9.35
N LEU A 1194 43.84 36.30 -8.58
CA LEU A 1194 44.38 36.60 -7.25
C LEU A 1194 45.54 37.61 -7.31
N SER A 1195 46.41 37.52 -8.32
CA SER A 1195 47.49 38.48 -8.53
C SER A 1195 46.97 39.90 -8.82
N LEU A 1196 45.92 40.02 -9.65
CA LEU A 1196 45.27 41.28 -9.97
C LEU A 1196 44.54 41.89 -8.76
N LEU A 1197 43.86 41.05 -7.99
CA LEU A 1197 43.19 41.45 -6.76
C LEU A 1197 44.19 42.00 -5.74
N THR A 1198 45.29 41.29 -5.50
CA THR A 1198 46.36 41.71 -4.58
C THR A 1198 46.96 43.06 -5.00
N CYS A 1199 47.23 43.26 -6.29
CA CYS A 1199 47.70 44.54 -6.82
C CYS A 1199 46.70 45.69 -6.58
N ARG A 1200 45.39 45.45 -6.76
CA ARG A 1200 44.35 46.48 -6.56
C ARG A 1200 44.10 46.79 -5.08
N THR A 1201 44.13 45.79 -4.19
CA THR A 1201 43.94 45.99 -2.74
C THR A 1201 45.08 46.84 -2.14
N VAL A 1202 46.32 46.64 -2.60
CA VAL A 1202 47.48 47.48 -2.22
C VAL A 1202 47.29 48.94 -2.67
N LEU A 1203 46.80 49.16 -3.90
CA LEU A 1203 46.54 50.50 -4.44
C LEU A 1203 45.36 51.24 -3.76
N GLN A 1204 44.39 50.51 -3.21
CA GLN A 1204 43.28 51.10 -2.44
C GLN A 1204 43.70 51.46 -1.01
N HIS A 1205 44.52 50.63 -0.35
CA HIS A 1205 45.07 50.94 0.97
C HIS A 1205 45.96 52.20 0.96
N GLU A 1206 46.78 52.40 -0.08
CA GLU A 1206 47.60 53.61 -0.23
C GLU A 1206 46.79 54.91 -0.43
N LYS A 1207 45.51 54.83 -0.83
CA LYS A 1207 44.62 56.01 -0.94
C LYS A 1207 43.93 56.38 0.37
N VAL A 1208 43.66 55.40 1.25
CA VAL A 1208 42.89 55.61 2.50
C VAL A 1208 43.75 56.23 3.62
N ASP A 1209 45.07 55.98 3.64
CA ASP A 1209 46.00 56.56 4.63
C ASP A 1209 46.24 58.08 4.48
N SER A 1210 45.53 58.76 3.56
CA SER A 1210 45.68 60.20 3.26
C SER A 1210 44.55 61.12 3.75
N VAL A 1211 43.53 60.59 4.44
CA VAL A 1211 42.42 61.41 4.97
C VAL A 1211 42.33 61.25 6.48
N GLY A 1212 42.80 62.28 7.19
CA GLY A 1212 42.80 62.34 8.66
C GLY A 1212 41.41 62.55 9.27
N ASP A 1213 41.27 62.01 10.49
CA ASP A 1213 40.16 62.20 11.43
C ASP A 1213 39.66 63.65 11.47
N THR A 1214 38.40 63.86 11.07
CA THR A 1214 37.58 65.00 11.51
C THR A 1214 36.12 64.56 11.64
N ASP A 1215 35.53 64.81 12.82
CA ASP A 1215 34.13 64.70 13.24
C ASP A 1215 33.10 64.22 12.16
N LEU A 1216 32.80 62.91 12.14
CA LEU A 1216 31.83 62.30 11.21
C LEU A 1216 30.70 61.50 11.89
N ASP A 1217 30.47 61.66 13.19
CA ASP A 1217 29.52 60.79 13.92
C ASP A 1217 28.04 60.98 13.49
N ASP A 1218 27.66 62.19 13.05
CA ASP A 1218 26.27 62.50 12.60
C ASP A 1218 25.98 62.14 11.13
N SER A 1219 27.00 61.74 10.37
CA SER A 1219 26.86 61.42 8.94
C SER A 1219 27.02 59.94 8.63
N LEU A 1220 27.31 59.11 9.62
CA LEU A 1220 27.44 57.66 9.46
C LEU A 1220 26.07 56.99 9.46
N CYS A 1221 25.97 55.89 8.73
CA CYS A 1221 24.75 55.10 8.65
C CYS A 1221 24.56 54.34 9.95
N CYS A 1222 23.43 54.59 10.63
CA CYS A 1222 23.07 53.90 11.87
C CYS A 1222 22.77 52.39 11.71
N ILE A 1223 22.84 51.84 10.49
CA ILE A 1223 22.63 50.40 10.22
C ILE A 1223 23.97 49.66 10.19
N CYS A 1224 24.97 50.17 9.47
CA CYS A 1224 26.29 49.53 9.39
C CYS A 1224 27.40 50.21 10.21
N TYR A 1225 27.17 51.43 10.71
CA TYR A 1225 28.16 52.27 11.40
C TYR A 1225 29.47 52.54 10.62
N ALA A 1226 29.54 52.14 9.34
CA ALA A 1226 30.75 52.22 8.52
C ALA A 1226 30.61 53.17 7.32
N CYS A 1227 29.44 53.23 6.69
CA CYS A 1227 29.22 54.02 5.47
C CYS A 1227 28.51 55.33 5.77
N ILE A 1228 28.74 56.37 4.96
CA ILE A 1228 28.01 57.65 5.05
C ILE A 1228 26.52 57.44 4.74
N ALA A 1229 25.63 58.07 5.52
CA ALA A 1229 24.18 58.04 5.41
C ALA A 1229 23.68 58.83 4.18
N ASN A 1230 24.01 58.34 3.00
CA ASN A 1230 23.78 58.97 1.70
C ASN A 1230 22.42 58.62 1.05
N ALA A 1231 21.45 58.09 1.80
CA ALA A 1231 20.11 57.78 1.30
C ALA A 1231 19.01 58.30 2.23
N GLN A 1232 17.93 58.82 1.63
CA GLN A 1232 16.73 59.31 2.32
C GLN A 1232 15.52 58.44 1.97
N ILE A 1233 14.79 58.02 3.00
CA ILE A 1233 13.67 57.06 2.92
C ILE A 1233 12.34 57.81 2.91
N ALA A 1234 11.52 57.67 1.87
CA ALA A 1234 10.18 58.25 1.80
C ALA A 1234 9.09 57.27 2.28
N PRO A 1235 8.05 57.73 3.00
CA PRO A 1235 7.74 59.12 3.37
C PRO A 1235 8.38 59.59 4.70
N CYS A 1236 8.97 58.67 5.46
CA CYS A 1236 9.40 58.92 6.85
C CYS A 1236 10.66 59.80 7.02
N SER A 1237 11.35 60.15 5.95
CA SER A 1237 12.57 60.98 5.90
C SER A 1237 13.77 60.47 6.71
N HIS A 1238 13.73 59.23 7.20
CA HIS A 1238 14.89 58.62 7.85
C HIS A 1238 16.07 58.48 6.89
N ARG A 1239 17.28 58.53 7.43
CA ARG A 1239 18.53 58.46 6.66
C ARG A 1239 19.32 57.21 7.01
N SER A 1240 19.98 56.66 6.01
CA SER A 1240 20.92 55.53 6.13
C SER A 1240 21.82 55.53 4.90
N CYS A 1241 22.83 54.66 4.82
CA CYS A 1241 23.56 54.50 3.57
C CYS A 1241 22.65 53.72 2.60
N TYR A 1242 22.77 54.07 1.31
CA TYR A 1242 21.98 53.46 0.26
C TYR A 1242 22.11 51.93 0.27
N GLY A 1243 23.31 51.39 0.49
CA GLY A 1243 23.52 49.95 0.56
C GLY A 1243 22.69 49.24 1.63
N CYS A 1244 22.69 49.76 2.87
CA CYS A 1244 21.99 49.12 3.99
C CYS A 1244 20.47 49.14 3.85
N ILE A 1245 19.90 50.28 3.44
CA ILE A 1245 18.44 50.35 3.30
C ILE A 1245 17.95 49.57 2.08
N THR A 1246 18.66 49.65 0.96
CA THR A 1246 18.28 48.86 -0.23
C THR A 1246 18.37 47.37 0.07
N ARG A 1247 19.34 46.92 0.90
CA ARG A 1247 19.41 45.54 1.42
C ARG A 1247 18.25 45.19 2.35
N HIS A 1248 17.87 46.08 3.26
CA HIS A 1248 16.72 45.85 4.15
C HIS A 1248 15.40 45.70 3.37
N LEU A 1249 15.20 46.57 2.36
CA LEU A 1249 14.00 46.60 1.53
C LEU A 1249 13.83 45.36 0.64
N LEU A 1250 14.89 44.58 0.41
CA LEU A 1250 14.78 43.27 -0.25
C LEU A 1250 14.00 42.25 0.58
N ASN A 1251 13.97 42.40 1.92
CA ASN A 1251 13.32 41.46 2.83
C ASN A 1251 12.11 42.08 3.55
N CYS A 1252 12.03 43.40 3.69
CA CYS A 1252 10.94 44.09 4.36
C CYS A 1252 10.68 45.45 3.71
N GLN A 1253 9.50 45.66 3.12
CA GLN A 1253 9.13 46.96 2.51
C GLN A 1253 8.79 48.06 3.53
N ARG A 1254 9.24 47.91 4.77
CA ARG A 1254 9.00 48.87 5.85
C ARG A 1254 10.31 49.57 6.20
N CYS A 1255 10.22 50.77 6.74
CA CYS A 1255 11.40 51.53 7.14
C CYS A 1255 12.03 50.86 8.36
N PHE A 1256 13.32 50.60 8.30
CA PHE A 1256 14.11 50.02 9.40
C PHE A 1256 13.90 50.74 10.75
N PHE A 1257 13.70 52.07 10.72
CA PHE A 1257 13.66 52.89 11.93
C PHE A 1257 12.25 53.07 12.52
N CYS A 1258 11.22 53.18 11.69
CA CYS A 1258 9.85 53.49 12.16
C CYS A 1258 8.77 52.53 11.67
N ASN A 1259 9.15 51.49 10.92
CA ASN A 1259 8.25 50.47 10.40
C ASN A 1259 7.16 50.98 9.44
N ALA A 1260 7.25 52.23 8.96
CA ALA A 1260 6.34 52.78 7.95
C ALA A 1260 6.66 52.17 6.57
N THR A 1261 5.64 51.88 5.75
CA THR A 1261 5.82 51.38 4.38
C THR A 1261 6.66 52.36 3.57
N VAL A 1262 7.76 51.88 2.97
CA VAL A 1262 8.68 52.70 2.19
C VAL A 1262 8.19 52.77 0.75
N THR A 1263 8.00 53.99 0.26
CA THR A 1263 7.55 54.24 -1.11
C THR A 1263 8.70 54.52 -2.07
N ASP A 1264 9.80 55.11 -1.57
CA ASP A 1264 10.96 55.45 -2.38
C ASP A 1264 12.22 55.62 -1.51
N VAL A 1265 13.40 55.42 -2.11
CA VAL A 1265 14.72 55.69 -1.49
C VAL A 1265 15.57 56.50 -2.46
N SER A 1266 15.82 57.76 -2.12
CA SER A 1266 16.63 58.67 -2.94
C SER A 1266 18.06 58.79 -2.40
N LYS A 1267 19.06 58.76 -3.29
CA LYS A 1267 20.45 59.09 -2.93
C LYS A 1267 20.59 60.60 -2.72
N ILE A 1268 21.09 60.98 -1.55
CA ILE A 1268 21.38 62.37 -1.21
C ILE A 1268 22.65 62.78 -1.98
N GLY A 1269 22.47 63.45 -3.13
CA GLY A 1269 23.59 63.92 -3.97
C GLY A 1269 23.37 63.84 -5.47
N GLU A 1270 22.39 63.05 -5.95
CA GLU A 1270 21.98 63.08 -7.35
C GLU A 1270 21.05 64.28 -7.58
N LYS A 1271 21.63 65.41 -8.01
CA LYS A 1271 20.84 66.40 -8.74
C LYS A 1271 20.43 65.76 -10.07
N THR A 1272 19.13 65.59 -10.26
CA THR A 1272 18.52 65.30 -11.54
C THR A 1272 19.06 66.25 -12.61
N SER A 1273 19.66 65.69 -13.65
CA SER A 1273 19.86 66.34 -14.95
C SER A 1273 19.09 65.58 -16.00
#